data_AF-A0A6Y4WD80-F1
#
_entry.id   AF-A0A6Y4WD80-F1
#
_cell.length_a   1.000
_cell.length_b   1.000
_cell.length_c   1.000
_cell.angle_alpha   90.00
_cell.angle_beta   90.00
_cell.angle_gamma   90.00
#
_symmetry.space_group_name_H-M   'P 1'
#
loop_
_entity.id
_entity.type
_entity.pdbx_description
1 polymer ?
#
loop_
_entity_poly.entity_id
_entity_poly.type
_entity_poly.pdbx_seq_one_letter_code
_entity_poly.pdbx_strand_id
1 'polypeptide(L)'
;MAEAKAKKPFYEIVAENLIAQLKEGTAPWQKPWNPGAPGVALPMNPTTGKRYKGINAIHLMAQGYSDQRWMTYKQATAANAQVRRGEKGTPIQYWKFTEERIKRNDDGSVVLDKDDKPVKETVQLERPKVFNAVVFNAEQIDGLPPMAVRQDKSWNSIERAESILEASGAKISHDQVDRAFYRMSTDSIHLPQQASFPSADRYYATALHELSHWTGHASRLDRDLSHPFGSEGYAREELRAEIASMIIGDELGIGHDPSQHVAYVKSWIKALQDDPLEIFRAAADAEKIQGFVLGLEQQRIQEQPVTLEREQREKEHNEVMAEVQRLTNPQIFDAETAQLYHFTFMTLEQTAEEAGYVTYYSRGTGELGEETIRVNYEDSNGNTIPVHTDVVGRGKALTYIGDERVPGTGFSSDNEWQSNALKTAFASMDNNLTLVAKKVHSQIENISGDPRELPQDVKFPKNWWPNSSFLASTPSVENSKAAAEADMTTKTETSITSAQQRQYRAEKFILSNLDSGLSKHVQNMNRRQLTLSRNVLYDAQNSNQDSDFWQRNKEFHSSFSQNWNEAQDKIKSAYREIDFALSLLPEPKYNIVENPGQNEHVNIIMQTNSAVKALAAVNEGDNRSIYDSRLINNGKVDLNDLQNNFYQTLEAEKAALKQGIIKPDDEISVLPPREAQEWYQDRVEGLMEDADSPDELKSALDALGPEPGDNEAVFLGEDGGRILPEFSLNVTQENTPINVPYKERNEAKALGAKWDRTEQTWFVPKGVSLDKFAKWVGGPTAENNSSVVSVKEVTPKVGERQNLAVPYKDRAEAKAAGAKWDKEKKTWYAEAGADMQKLAKWKPENVVIEQSPAMTLKEEVETALKDIGCILDADTDKGQKHPIMDGKKHRITVEGDKKGEKSGFYIIYTDGHPAGFMQNNRTKEELRWSSKGNVMSDEEKALLRAQAAQKQAEKAAQQQKDHESSAKRVQKQLAKLNEPQQQTAYLKKKGLQVHKGVFTDKDGQKTFIPAYDVHGKQWTMQYINEDGTKRFAKNARKEGCFHVIGGLDALKKSPVLIVAEGYATAGSITEATNIPTVAAFDSGNLESVAKTLKEAYPDKPIIIAGDDDISQSCKMKVKDKASVNVGREKALETAKAVGGVAVFPVFAKGELPGKDELSQIKPAAYLAHQTASRKLEAHTSGDKPLSDAEVKVLQAAQLSEKQLDIIRRADRYTDFNDLAVNSSLGREGVAMQLKAVIADQLNKKQQQSQVQIEEKKLVQEKEKKRTIRHAM
;
A
#
# COMPACT_ATOMS: atom_id res chain seq x y z
N MET A 1 58.46 1.73 -34.08
CA MET A 1 57.26 2.52 -33.71
C MET A 1 56.53 1.73 -32.65
N ALA A 2 56.40 2.26 -31.43
CA ALA A 2 55.66 1.59 -30.37
C ALA A 2 54.17 1.66 -30.68
N GLU A 3 53.50 0.51 -30.75
CA GLU A 3 52.04 0.42 -30.88
C GLU A 3 51.37 1.15 -29.71
N ALA A 4 50.55 2.14 -30.04
CA ALA A 4 49.75 2.86 -29.06
C ALA A 4 48.70 1.89 -28.46
N LYS A 5 48.91 1.49 -27.20
CA LYS A 5 47.93 0.76 -26.39
C LYS A 5 46.56 1.44 -26.49
N ALA A 6 45.53 0.70 -26.90
CA ALA A 6 44.16 1.18 -26.90
C ALA A 6 43.79 1.70 -25.50
N LYS A 7 43.24 2.93 -25.42
CA LYS A 7 42.82 3.54 -24.15
C LYS A 7 41.61 2.78 -23.61
N LYS A 8 41.65 2.39 -22.33
CA LYS A 8 40.53 1.72 -21.66
C LYS A 8 39.26 2.60 -21.70
N PRO A 9 38.07 2.02 -21.91
CA PRO A 9 36.79 2.73 -21.80
C PRO A 9 36.57 3.37 -20.42
N PHE A 10 35.81 4.48 -20.37
CA PHE A 10 35.53 5.23 -19.13
C PHE A 10 34.90 4.36 -18.04
N TYR A 11 33.91 3.53 -18.39
CA TYR A 11 33.22 2.70 -17.41
C TYR A 11 34.15 1.65 -16.76
N GLU A 12 35.12 1.09 -17.51
CA GLU A 12 36.12 0.17 -16.97
C GLU A 12 37.07 0.89 -16.01
N ILE A 13 37.51 2.10 -16.35
CA ILE A 13 38.38 2.90 -15.49
C ILE A 13 37.69 3.22 -14.16
N VAL A 14 36.41 3.61 -14.21
CA VAL A 14 35.61 3.90 -13.01
C VAL A 14 35.41 2.64 -12.17
N ALA A 15 35.03 1.52 -12.80
CA ALA A 15 34.82 0.25 -12.10
C ALA A 15 36.12 -0.29 -11.48
N GLU A 16 37.25 -0.26 -12.18
CA GLU A 16 38.55 -0.69 -11.65
C GLU A 16 38.97 0.12 -10.43
N ASN A 17 38.78 1.45 -10.47
CA ASN A 17 39.08 2.32 -9.32
C ASN A 17 38.18 1.97 -8.13
N LEU A 18 36.87 1.83 -8.35
CA LEU A 18 35.94 1.47 -7.28
C LEU A 18 36.18 0.06 -6.74
N ILE A 19 36.57 -0.91 -7.57
CA ILE A 19 37.00 -2.25 -7.13
C ILE A 19 38.24 -2.16 -6.23
N ALA A 20 39.21 -1.34 -6.58
CA ALA A 20 40.40 -1.13 -5.73
C ALA A 20 40.00 -0.56 -4.37
N GLN A 21 39.14 0.47 -4.35
CA GLN A 21 38.64 1.06 -3.12
C GLN A 21 37.77 0.10 -2.29
N LEU A 22 36.94 -0.71 -2.95
CA LEU A 22 36.16 -1.76 -2.27
C LEU A 22 37.05 -2.79 -1.57
N LYS A 23 38.19 -3.14 -2.17
CA LYS A 23 39.19 -4.04 -1.56
C LYS A 23 39.89 -3.40 -0.36
N GLU A 24 40.09 -2.08 -0.40
CA GLU A 24 40.72 -1.29 0.65
C GLU A 24 39.73 -0.83 1.73
N GLY A 25 38.42 -1.00 1.53
CA GLY A 25 37.37 -0.49 2.43
C GLY A 25 37.19 1.03 2.34
N THR A 26 37.63 1.65 1.25
CA THR A 26 37.67 3.12 1.07
C THR A 26 36.67 3.64 0.04
N ALA A 27 35.78 2.78 -0.49
CA ALA A 27 34.76 3.20 -1.44
C ALA A 27 33.80 4.23 -0.80
N PRO A 28 33.21 5.16 -1.57
CA PRO A 28 32.41 6.25 -1.01
C PRO A 28 31.30 5.80 -0.04
N TRP A 29 30.57 4.73 -0.38
CA TRP A 29 29.49 4.17 0.45
C TRP A 29 29.99 3.22 1.55
N GLN A 30 31.29 2.92 1.64
CA GLN A 30 31.89 2.14 2.74
C GLN A 30 32.45 3.02 3.86
N LYS A 31 32.51 4.34 3.66
CA LYS A 31 33.01 5.27 4.67
C LYS A 31 31.86 5.67 5.61
N PRO A 32 31.98 5.44 6.92
CA PRO A 32 30.99 5.91 7.88
C PRO A 32 30.99 7.45 7.91
N TRP A 33 29.81 8.05 8.07
CA TRP A 33 29.66 9.50 8.16
C TRP A 33 28.75 9.88 9.33
N ASN A 34 29.18 10.88 10.10
CA ASN A 34 28.44 11.43 11.23
C ASN A 34 27.68 12.71 10.84
N PRO A 35 26.42 12.88 11.31
CA PRO A 35 25.69 14.14 11.18
C PRO A 35 26.54 15.36 11.57
N GLY A 36 26.51 16.42 10.75
CA GLY A 36 27.17 17.70 11.05
C GLY A 36 28.70 17.73 10.88
N ALA A 37 29.35 16.64 10.46
CA ALA A 37 30.79 16.67 10.18
C ALA A 37 31.12 17.58 8.97
N PRO A 38 31.97 18.63 9.12
CA PRO A 38 32.35 19.48 8.01
C PRO A 38 33.20 18.70 6.98
N GLY A 39 32.73 18.62 5.73
CA GLY A 39 33.58 18.23 4.60
C GLY A 39 33.20 17.02 3.73
N VAL A 40 31.99 16.45 3.80
CA VAL A 40 31.60 15.40 2.82
C VAL A 40 30.15 15.55 2.37
N ALA A 41 29.86 16.63 1.65
CA ALA A 41 28.62 16.78 0.89
C ALA A 41 28.71 16.04 -0.47
N LEU A 42 27.58 15.64 -1.07
CA LEU A 42 27.61 15.14 -2.45
C LEU A 42 28.30 16.14 -3.41
N PRO A 43 29.14 15.69 -4.36
CA PRO A 43 29.86 16.56 -5.28
C PRO A 43 28.93 17.53 -6.00
N MET A 44 29.31 18.80 -6.05
CA MET A 44 28.50 19.85 -6.67
C MET A 44 29.30 20.77 -7.58
N ASN A 45 28.60 21.38 -8.53
CA ASN A 45 29.18 22.42 -9.35
C ASN A 45 28.93 23.80 -8.72
N PRO A 46 29.97 24.52 -8.27
CA PRO A 46 29.80 25.76 -7.52
C PRO A 46 29.31 26.94 -8.36
N THR A 47 29.48 26.90 -9.68
CA THR A 47 28.95 27.95 -10.57
C THR A 47 27.44 27.85 -10.73
N THR A 48 26.89 26.63 -10.74
CA THR A 48 25.46 26.40 -10.98
C THR A 48 24.66 26.09 -9.71
N GLY A 49 25.34 25.78 -8.60
CA GLY A 49 24.70 25.29 -7.38
C GLY A 49 24.16 23.86 -7.48
N LYS A 50 24.28 23.18 -8.63
CA LYS A 50 23.70 21.86 -8.86
C LYS A 50 24.64 20.74 -8.41
N ARG A 51 24.08 19.71 -7.76
CA ARG A 51 24.82 18.46 -7.47
C ARG A 51 25.07 17.64 -8.74
N TYR A 52 26.21 16.98 -8.79
CA TYR A 52 26.44 15.89 -9.74
C TYR A 52 25.53 14.71 -9.38
N LYS A 53 25.19 13.89 -10.38
CA LYS A 53 24.24 12.77 -10.23
C LYS A 53 24.80 11.45 -10.75
N GLY A 54 24.28 10.35 -10.20
CA GLY A 54 24.56 8.98 -10.58
C GLY A 54 26.06 8.69 -10.50
N ILE A 55 26.57 7.98 -11.50
CA ILE A 55 27.97 7.53 -11.50
C ILE A 55 28.99 8.67 -11.41
N ASN A 56 28.66 9.88 -11.92
CA ASN A 56 29.58 11.00 -11.84
C ASN A 56 29.75 11.48 -10.39
N ALA A 57 28.69 11.49 -9.59
CA ALA A 57 28.79 11.85 -8.18
C ALA A 57 29.72 10.86 -7.46
N ILE A 58 29.46 9.57 -7.62
CA ILE A 58 30.25 8.49 -7.03
C ILE A 58 31.71 8.56 -7.48
N HIS A 59 31.96 8.72 -8.78
CA HIS A 59 33.31 8.78 -9.34
C HIS A 59 34.10 9.97 -8.80
N LEU A 60 33.46 11.13 -8.61
CA LEU A 60 34.08 12.33 -8.05
C LEU A 60 34.36 12.17 -6.55
N MET A 61 33.44 11.58 -5.77
CA MET A 61 33.69 11.25 -4.36
C MET A 61 34.88 10.30 -4.19
N ALA A 62 34.99 9.32 -5.09
CA ALA A 62 36.08 8.35 -5.12
C ALA A 62 37.46 8.99 -5.40
N GLN A 63 37.54 10.28 -5.75
CA GLN A 63 38.84 10.95 -5.92
C GLN A 63 39.47 11.37 -4.58
N GLY A 64 38.72 11.35 -3.48
CA GLY A 64 39.29 11.55 -2.13
C GLY A 64 39.59 12.99 -1.72
N TYR A 65 39.11 13.99 -2.45
CA TYR A 65 39.20 15.39 -2.05
C TYR A 65 38.19 15.73 -0.93
N SER A 66 38.56 16.67 -0.07
CA SER A 66 37.74 17.17 1.04
C SER A 66 36.78 18.30 0.61
N ASP A 67 37.18 19.14 -0.35
CA ASP A 67 36.27 20.11 -0.96
C ASP A 67 35.45 19.43 -2.05
N GLN A 68 34.13 19.44 -1.94
CA GLN A 68 33.24 18.71 -2.85
C GLN A 68 32.80 19.54 -4.06
N ARG A 69 33.43 20.70 -4.29
CA ARG A 69 33.17 21.56 -5.43
C ARG A 69 34.02 21.14 -6.64
N TRP A 70 33.35 20.86 -7.75
CA TRP A 70 33.99 20.45 -9.00
C TRP A 70 33.54 21.33 -10.17
N MET A 71 34.50 21.82 -10.97
CA MET A 71 34.20 22.65 -12.13
C MET A 71 35.18 22.45 -13.27
N THR A 72 34.78 22.78 -14.49
CA THR A 72 35.68 22.72 -15.65
C THR A 72 36.73 23.83 -15.61
N TYR A 73 37.85 23.66 -16.32
CA TYR A 73 38.89 24.71 -16.45
C TYR A 73 38.30 26.06 -16.91
N LYS A 74 37.34 26.01 -17.85
CA LYS A 74 36.67 27.22 -18.37
C LYS A 74 35.84 27.92 -17.29
N GLN A 75 35.17 27.16 -16.43
CA GLN A 75 34.39 27.72 -15.31
C GLN A 75 35.32 28.36 -14.26
N ALA A 76 36.46 27.73 -13.95
CA ALA A 76 37.46 28.31 -13.06
C ALA A 76 37.98 29.65 -13.62
N THR A 77 38.37 29.65 -14.90
CA THR A 77 38.85 30.86 -15.59
C THR A 77 37.79 31.98 -15.59
N ALA A 78 36.52 31.63 -15.85
CA ALA A 78 35.41 32.59 -15.84
C ALA A 78 35.11 33.15 -14.43
N ALA A 79 35.47 32.42 -13.38
CA ALA A 79 35.38 32.86 -11.99
C ALA A 79 36.64 33.62 -11.52
N ASN A 80 37.54 34.02 -12.44
CA ASN A 80 38.85 34.62 -12.14
C ASN A 80 39.73 33.74 -11.22
N ALA A 81 39.53 32.42 -11.27
CA ALA A 81 40.31 31.43 -10.53
C ALA A 81 41.18 30.61 -11.50
N GLN A 82 42.27 30.05 -11.01
CA GLN A 82 43.28 29.39 -11.84
C GLN A 82 43.56 27.96 -11.36
N VAL A 83 43.35 26.98 -12.23
CA VAL A 83 43.83 25.61 -11.98
C VAL A 83 45.36 25.64 -11.90
N ARG A 84 45.93 25.10 -10.81
CA ARG A 84 47.39 25.09 -10.62
C ARG A 84 48.09 24.31 -11.72
N ARG A 85 49.29 24.79 -12.09
CA ARG A 85 50.10 24.15 -13.14
C ARG A 85 50.51 22.75 -12.70
N GLY A 86 50.20 21.75 -13.53
CA GLY A 86 50.54 20.34 -13.29
C GLY A 86 49.40 19.50 -12.70
N GLU A 87 48.31 20.13 -12.26
CA GLU A 87 47.12 19.42 -11.78
C GLU A 87 46.44 18.64 -12.90
N LYS A 88 45.92 17.46 -12.56
CA LYS A 88 45.19 16.59 -13.49
C LYS A 88 43.71 16.64 -13.18
N GLY A 89 42.91 16.90 -14.20
CA GLY A 89 41.45 16.91 -14.06
C GLY A 89 40.86 15.50 -14.13
N THR A 90 39.69 15.34 -13.52
CA THR A 90 38.92 14.09 -13.48
C THR A 90 37.90 14.07 -14.62
N PRO A 91 37.87 13.02 -15.46
CA PRO A 91 36.87 12.90 -16.51
C PRO A 91 35.50 12.55 -15.94
N ILE A 92 34.45 13.13 -16.50
CA ILE A 92 33.05 12.79 -16.23
C ILE A 92 32.33 12.54 -17.55
N GLN A 93 31.24 11.78 -17.50
CA GLN A 93 30.46 11.42 -18.68
C GLN A 93 28.99 11.74 -18.49
N TYR A 94 28.37 12.40 -19.46
CA TYR A 94 26.93 12.69 -19.43
C TYR A 94 26.28 12.46 -20.79
N TRP A 95 24.99 12.17 -20.76
CA TRP A 95 24.18 11.88 -21.93
C TRP A 95 23.37 13.09 -22.31
N LYS A 96 23.44 13.47 -23.58
CA LYS A 96 22.63 14.54 -24.15
C LYS A 96 21.54 13.90 -25.01
N PHE A 97 20.29 14.17 -24.62
CA PHE A 97 19.09 13.66 -25.30
C PHE A 97 18.52 14.66 -26.30
N THR A 98 18.83 15.94 -26.15
CA THR A 98 18.33 17.03 -27.01
C THR A 98 19.46 17.86 -27.59
N GLU A 99 19.31 18.43 -28.78
CA GLU A 99 20.22 19.46 -29.28
C GLU A 99 19.45 20.69 -29.79
N GLU A 100 20.04 21.88 -29.59
CA GLU A 100 19.51 23.10 -30.20
C GLU A 100 19.91 23.13 -31.68
N ARG A 101 18.92 23.20 -32.57
CA ARG A 101 19.11 23.44 -34.01
C ARG A 101 18.50 24.78 -34.38
N ILE A 102 19.07 25.40 -35.41
CA ILE A 102 18.42 26.56 -36.04
C ILE A 102 17.11 26.07 -36.65
N LYS A 103 16.01 26.64 -36.18
CA LYS A 103 14.67 26.35 -36.67
C LYS A 103 14.59 26.76 -38.14
N ARG A 104 14.12 25.84 -38.98
CA ARG A 104 13.94 26.07 -40.42
C ARG A 104 12.48 25.85 -40.80
N ASN A 105 11.98 26.64 -41.75
CA ASN A 105 10.66 26.44 -42.33
C ASN A 105 10.67 25.25 -43.32
N ASP A 106 9.48 24.83 -43.78
CA ASP A 106 9.29 23.71 -44.72
C ASP A 106 10.03 23.90 -46.07
N ASP A 107 10.42 25.13 -46.40
CA ASP A 107 11.21 25.49 -47.58
C ASP A 107 12.74 25.50 -47.32
N GLY A 108 13.17 25.18 -46.10
CA GLY A 108 14.58 25.16 -45.69
C GLY A 108 15.15 26.52 -45.25
N SER A 109 14.36 27.60 -45.28
CA SER A 109 14.78 28.94 -44.83
C SER A 109 14.94 29.02 -43.31
N VAL A 110 15.90 29.80 -42.83
CA VAL A 110 16.18 29.99 -41.39
C VAL A 110 15.09 30.89 -40.77
N VAL A 111 14.45 30.42 -39.71
CA VAL A 111 13.50 31.23 -38.95
C VAL A 111 14.27 32.23 -38.10
N LEU A 112 14.03 33.52 -38.31
CA LEU A 112 14.63 34.60 -37.54
C LEU A 112 13.65 35.12 -36.48
N ASP A 113 14.16 35.57 -35.34
CA ASP A 113 13.38 36.24 -34.30
C ASP A 113 13.18 37.72 -34.64
N LYS A 114 12.58 38.47 -33.71
CA LYS A 114 12.28 39.91 -33.90
C LYS A 114 13.53 40.79 -34.01
N ASP A 115 14.70 40.26 -33.69
CA ASP A 115 16.00 40.95 -33.73
C ASP A 115 16.91 40.41 -34.85
N ASP A 116 16.33 39.79 -35.89
CA ASP A 116 17.04 39.15 -37.02
C ASP A 116 18.05 38.06 -36.61
N LYS A 117 17.85 37.41 -35.43
CA LYS A 117 18.70 36.30 -35.00
C LYS A 117 18.04 34.95 -35.29
N PRO A 118 18.80 33.93 -35.69
CA PRO A 118 18.27 32.59 -35.91
C PRO A 118 17.57 32.04 -34.66
N VAL A 119 16.27 31.78 -34.76
CA VAL A 119 15.48 31.07 -33.74
C VAL A 119 16.05 29.67 -33.61
N LYS A 120 16.39 29.27 -32.39
CA LYS A 120 16.81 27.91 -32.09
C LYS A 120 15.62 27.11 -31.57
N GLU A 121 15.47 25.88 -32.05
CA GLU A 121 14.54 24.90 -31.51
C GLU A 121 15.30 23.74 -30.86
N THR A 122 14.76 23.23 -29.77
CA THR A 122 15.30 22.06 -29.07
C THR A 122 14.74 20.80 -29.72
N VAL A 123 15.59 20.04 -30.42
CA VAL A 123 15.23 18.80 -31.12
C VAL A 123 15.67 17.60 -30.29
N GLN A 124 14.79 16.60 -30.12
CA GLN A 124 15.15 15.31 -29.51
C GLN A 124 16.05 14.52 -30.45
N LEU A 125 17.12 13.94 -29.92
CA LEU A 125 18.05 13.12 -30.68
C LEU A 125 17.51 11.69 -30.82
N GLU A 126 17.50 11.15 -32.04
CA GLU A 126 17.10 9.75 -32.30
C GLU A 126 17.91 8.72 -31.50
N ARG A 127 19.16 9.07 -31.14
CA ARG A 127 20.01 8.31 -30.23
C ARG A 127 20.71 9.26 -29.26
N PRO A 128 20.68 8.98 -27.94
CA PRO A 128 21.41 9.77 -26.95
C PRO A 128 22.90 9.84 -27.28
N LYS A 129 23.49 11.04 -27.23
CA LYS A 129 24.93 11.25 -27.47
C LYS A 129 25.67 11.31 -26.15
N VAL A 130 26.76 10.55 -26.05
CA VAL A 130 27.66 10.54 -24.89
C VAL A 130 28.68 11.69 -25.02
N PHE A 131 28.75 12.54 -24.00
CA PHE A 131 29.73 13.60 -23.90
C PHE A 131 30.67 13.35 -22.73
N ASN A 132 31.96 13.63 -22.93
CA ASN A 132 32.97 13.60 -21.88
C ASN A 132 33.37 15.04 -21.56
N ALA A 133 33.49 15.35 -20.28
CA ALA A 133 34.06 16.61 -19.80
C ALA A 133 35.15 16.32 -18.78
N VAL A 134 36.06 17.27 -18.60
CA VAL A 134 37.11 17.21 -17.57
C VAL A 134 36.82 18.30 -16.54
N VAL A 135 36.70 17.89 -15.28
CA VAL A 135 36.48 18.77 -14.14
C VAL A 135 37.68 18.73 -13.20
N PHE A 136 37.90 19.82 -12.49
CA PHE A 136 38.94 19.98 -11.48
C PHE A 136 38.26 20.24 -10.15
N ASN A 137 38.81 19.65 -9.10
CA ASN A 137 38.37 19.89 -7.74
C ASN A 137 38.76 21.31 -7.30
N ALA A 138 37.97 21.94 -6.44
CA ALA A 138 38.30 23.27 -5.91
C ALA A 138 39.65 23.32 -5.19
N GLU A 139 40.09 22.24 -4.55
CA GLU A 139 41.42 22.15 -3.97
C GLU A 139 42.54 22.32 -4.99
N GLN A 140 42.30 22.01 -6.27
CA GLN A 140 43.25 22.14 -7.38
C GLN A 140 43.31 23.55 -7.99
N ILE A 141 42.50 24.48 -7.49
CA ILE A 141 42.24 25.79 -8.11
C ILE A 141 42.56 26.91 -7.11
N ASP A 142 43.47 27.79 -7.49
CA ASP A 142 43.80 28.98 -6.72
C ASP A 142 42.80 30.11 -7.04
N GLY A 143 42.48 30.94 -6.04
CA GLY A 143 41.58 32.10 -6.21
C GLY A 143 40.09 31.81 -6.05
N LEU A 144 39.71 30.59 -5.66
CA LEU A 144 38.32 30.30 -5.26
C LEU A 144 38.06 30.78 -3.82
N PRO A 145 36.86 31.30 -3.53
CA PRO A 145 36.47 31.60 -2.15
C PRO A 145 36.45 30.32 -1.31
N PRO A 146 36.77 30.39 -0.01
CA PRO A 146 36.68 29.26 0.89
C PRO A 146 35.27 28.67 0.83
N MET A 147 35.16 27.35 0.99
CA MET A 147 33.87 26.69 1.01
C MET A 147 33.04 27.33 2.11
N ALA A 148 31.89 27.91 1.74
CA ALA A 148 30.94 28.36 2.75
C ALA A 148 30.56 27.12 3.57
N VAL A 149 30.76 27.19 4.89
CA VAL A 149 30.25 26.16 5.80
C VAL A 149 28.75 26.10 5.50
N ARG A 150 28.27 24.93 5.07
CA ARG A 150 26.84 24.71 4.89
C ARG A 150 26.23 25.02 6.25
N GLN A 151 25.52 26.14 6.38
CA GLN A 151 24.72 26.40 7.58
C GLN A 151 23.78 25.20 7.67
N ASP A 152 23.81 24.51 8.80
CA ASP A 152 23.06 23.27 9.02
C ASP A 152 21.66 23.41 8.42
N LYS A 153 21.32 22.52 7.50
CA LYS A 153 19.95 22.39 7.01
C LYS A 153 19.11 21.86 8.18
N SER A 154 18.65 22.78 9.02
CA SER A 154 17.62 22.65 10.07
C SER A 154 17.90 21.66 11.21
N TRP A 155 17.48 22.07 12.41
CA TRP A 155 17.32 21.23 13.60
C TRP A 155 16.29 20.08 13.44
N ASN A 156 15.83 19.82 12.21
CA ASN A 156 14.69 18.98 11.86
C ASN A 156 15.09 17.88 10.85
N SER A 157 16.29 17.29 10.99
CA SER A 157 16.70 16.17 10.11
C SER A 157 15.91 14.89 10.42
N ILE A 158 15.64 14.66 11.71
CA ILE A 158 14.90 13.50 12.22
C ILE A 158 13.42 13.57 11.86
N GLU A 159 12.72 14.69 12.11
CA GLU A 159 11.28 14.76 11.82
C GLU A 159 11.01 14.71 10.31
N ARG A 160 11.96 15.14 9.46
CA ARG A 160 11.88 14.93 8.01
C ARG A 160 12.00 13.46 7.62
N ALA A 161 12.90 12.68 8.22
CA ALA A 161 12.93 11.24 7.97
C ALA A 161 11.69 10.53 8.50
N GLU A 162 11.19 10.93 9.66
CA GLU A 162 9.94 10.42 10.22
C GLU A 162 8.76 10.72 9.30
N SER A 163 8.66 11.96 8.81
CA SER A 163 7.64 12.38 7.84
C SER A 163 7.70 11.56 6.54
N ILE A 164 8.90 11.23 6.06
CA ILE A 164 9.09 10.36 4.89
C ILE A 164 8.65 8.93 5.18
N LEU A 165 9.03 8.36 6.32
CA LEU A 165 8.61 7.01 6.71
C LEU A 165 7.09 6.92 6.87
N GLU A 166 6.45 7.90 7.49
CA GLU A 166 5.00 7.98 7.58
C GLU A 166 4.34 8.14 6.19
N ALA A 167 4.81 9.10 5.39
CA ALA A 167 4.27 9.36 4.06
C ALA A 167 4.47 8.19 3.09
N SER A 168 5.47 7.33 3.35
CA SER A 168 5.69 6.12 2.55
C SER A 168 4.56 5.10 2.69
N GLY A 169 3.84 5.11 3.81
CA GLY A 169 2.86 4.07 4.14
C GLY A 169 3.49 2.66 4.25
N ALA A 170 4.82 2.55 4.35
CA ALA A 170 5.49 1.28 4.52
C ALA A 170 5.09 0.66 5.88
N LYS A 171 4.79 -0.64 5.88
CA LYS A 171 4.52 -1.37 7.12
C LYS A 171 5.83 -1.63 7.84
N ILE A 172 6.16 -0.81 8.84
CA ILE A 172 7.38 -0.93 9.64
C ILE A 172 7.03 -1.66 10.94
N SER A 173 7.74 -2.75 11.25
CA SER A 173 7.59 -3.51 12.49
C SER A 173 8.92 -3.61 13.23
N HIS A 174 8.91 -3.33 14.53
CA HIS A 174 10.09 -3.41 15.41
C HIS A 174 10.18 -4.79 16.09
N ASP A 175 10.13 -5.85 15.29
CA ASP A 175 10.04 -7.25 15.74
C ASP A 175 11.38 -8.00 15.71
N GLN A 176 12.48 -7.31 15.40
CA GLN A 176 13.82 -7.88 15.37
C GLN A 176 14.65 -7.47 16.60
N VAL A 177 15.72 -8.21 16.87
CA VAL A 177 16.62 -7.94 18.01
C VAL A 177 17.94 -7.35 17.52
N ASP A 178 18.55 -7.96 16.51
CA ASP A 178 19.91 -7.65 16.05
C ASP A 178 20.04 -7.47 14.53
N ARG A 179 18.92 -7.40 13.80
CA ARG A 179 18.90 -7.30 12.33
C ARG A 179 17.80 -6.39 11.81
N ALA A 180 18.06 -5.74 10.68
CA ALA A 180 17.07 -5.03 9.88
C ALA A 180 16.93 -5.70 8.51
N PHE A 181 15.72 -5.75 7.96
CA PHE A 181 15.48 -6.22 6.59
C PHE A 181 14.10 -5.82 6.04
N TYR A 182 14.01 -5.63 4.74
CA TYR A 182 12.77 -5.59 3.99
C TYR A 182 12.30 -7.00 3.58
N ARG A 183 11.02 -7.31 3.83
CA ARG A 183 10.36 -8.57 3.46
C ARG A 183 9.40 -8.36 2.30
N MET A 184 9.79 -8.82 1.11
CA MET A 184 9.00 -8.70 -0.11
C MET A 184 7.62 -9.38 -0.05
N SER A 185 7.51 -10.57 0.55
CA SER A 185 6.27 -11.36 0.53
C SER A 185 5.08 -10.71 1.24
N THR A 186 5.37 -9.89 2.25
CA THR A 186 4.37 -9.19 3.07
C THR A 186 4.36 -7.68 2.82
N ASP A 187 5.28 -7.22 1.97
CA ASP A 187 5.58 -5.83 1.72
C ASP A 187 5.79 -5.01 3.01
N SER A 188 6.67 -5.49 3.89
CA SER A 188 6.94 -4.90 5.22
C SER A 188 8.43 -4.76 5.52
N ILE A 189 8.78 -3.73 6.29
CA ILE A 189 10.12 -3.45 6.81
C ILE A 189 10.18 -3.94 8.26
N HIS A 190 11.22 -4.70 8.59
CA HIS A 190 11.44 -5.25 9.92
C HIS A 190 12.71 -4.65 10.51
N LEU A 191 12.61 -3.99 11.65
CA LEU A 191 13.72 -3.29 12.33
C LEU A 191 13.90 -3.81 13.77
N PRO A 192 15.09 -3.63 14.37
CA PRO A 192 15.26 -3.70 15.81
C PRO A 192 14.48 -2.61 16.53
N GLN A 193 14.21 -2.78 17.82
CA GLN A 193 13.63 -1.74 18.67
C GLN A 193 14.46 -0.44 18.57
N GLN A 194 13.79 0.71 18.54
CA GLN A 194 14.45 2.02 18.41
C GLN A 194 15.49 2.23 19.52
N ALA A 195 15.17 1.81 20.74
CA ALA A 195 16.06 1.88 21.90
C ALA A 195 17.33 1.03 21.78
N SER A 196 17.35 0.04 20.88
CA SER A 196 18.55 -0.77 20.61
C SER A 196 19.58 -0.04 19.74
N PHE A 197 19.21 1.09 19.12
CA PHE A 197 20.14 1.90 18.34
C PHE A 197 20.86 2.91 19.24
N PRO A 198 22.18 3.12 19.06
CA PRO A 198 22.94 4.07 19.88
C PRO A 198 22.47 5.53 19.76
N SER A 199 21.78 5.88 18.68
CA SER A 199 21.27 7.21 18.42
C SER A 199 20.17 7.20 17.35
N ALA A 200 19.33 8.23 17.33
CA ALA A 200 18.22 8.35 16.39
C ALA A 200 18.69 8.40 14.93
N ASP A 201 19.79 9.09 14.64
CA ASP A 201 20.38 9.14 13.31
C ASP A 201 20.75 7.75 12.76
N ARG A 202 21.27 6.85 13.60
CA ARG A 202 21.55 5.46 13.20
C ARG A 202 20.28 4.67 12.93
N TYR A 203 19.25 4.85 13.75
CA TYR A 203 17.96 4.22 13.52
C TYR A 203 17.37 4.66 12.17
N TYR A 204 17.30 5.96 11.90
CA TYR A 204 16.73 6.46 10.64
C TYR A 204 17.61 6.12 9.44
N ALA A 205 18.95 6.08 9.58
CA ALA A 205 19.84 5.59 8.52
C ALA A 205 19.51 4.13 8.14
N THR A 206 19.34 3.25 9.13
CA THR A 206 18.93 1.85 8.90
C THR A 206 17.52 1.77 8.32
N ALA A 207 16.57 2.54 8.83
CA ALA A 207 15.20 2.55 8.32
C ALA A 207 15.12 3.03 6.87
N LEU A 208 15.92 4.03 6.48
CA LEU A 208 15.98 4.56 5.11
C LEU A 208 16.71 3.60 4.15
N HIS A 209 17.67 2.81 4.64
CA HIS A 209 18.25 1.70 3.89
C HIS A 209 17.17 0.65 3.57
N GLU A 210 16.41 0.20 4.57
CA GLU A 210 15.33 -0.77 4.33
C GLU A 210 14.20 -0.19 3.49
N LEU A 211 13.91 1.11 3.63
CA LEU A 211 12.98 1.81 2.76
C LEU A 211 13.47 1.82 1.31
N SER A 212 14.79 1.90 1.10
CA SER A 212 15.39 1.81 -0.24
C SER A 212 15.11 0.45 -0.87
N HIS A 213 15.23 -0.66 -0.13
CA HIS A 213 14.80 -1.99 -0.58
C HIS A 213 13.29 -2.06 -0.82
N TRP A 214 12.49 -1.50 0.10
CA TRP A 214 11.05 -1.43 -0.03
C TRP A 214 10.66 -0.77 -1.36
N THR A 215 11.30 0.32 -1.80
CA THR A 215 10.98 0.93 -3.11
C THR A 215 11.10 -0.04 -4.30
N GLY A 216 11.83 -1.15 -4.18
CA GLY A 216 12.04 -2.13 -5.23
C GLY A 216 10.85 -3.05 -5.53
N HIS A 217 9.78 -3.04 -4.72
CA HIS A 217 8.60 -3.88 -4.98
C HIS A 217 7.90 -3.56 -6.30
N ALA A 218 7.18 -4.55 -6.84
CA ALA A 218 6.51 -4.49 -8.15
C ALA A 218 5.46 -3.37 -8.28
N SER A 219 4.89 -2.89 -7.16
CA SER A 219 3.96 -1.75 -7.16
C SER A 219 4.64 -0.37 -7.16
N ARG A 220 5.98 -0.32 -7.12
CA ARG A 220 6.77 0.92 -6.96
C ARG A 220 7.81 1.06 -8.07
N LEU A 221 9.09 0.83 -7.80
CA LEU A 221 10.17 0.93 -8.78
C LEU A 221 10.47 -0.39 -9.50
N ASP A 222 9.76 -1.48 -9.17
CA ASP A 222 9.77 -2.78 -9.85
C ASP A 222 11.19 -3.28 -10.18
N ARG A 223 12.01 -3.40 -9.14
CA ARG A 223 13.37 -3.96 -9.23
C ARG A 223 13.33 -5.45 -8.89
N ASP A 224 14.25 -6.22 -9.47
CA ASP A 224 14.32 -7.66 -9.22
C ASP A 224 14.91 -7.96 -7.83
N LEU A 225 14.01 -8.18 -6.87
CA LEU A 225 14.33 -8.58 -5.49
C LEU A 225 14.28 -10.11 -5.30
N SER A 226 13.96 -10.90 -6.34
CA SER A 226 13.60 -12.33 -6.24
C SER A 226 14.77 -13.28 -5.98
N HIS A 227 15.91 -12.74 -5.58
CA HIS A 227 17.16 -13.46 -5.45
C HIS A 227 17.39 -13.95 -4.02
N PRO A 228 17.81 -15.23 -3.82
CA PRO A 228 18.10 -15.75 -2.48
C PRO A 228 19.16 -14.91 -1.74
N PHE A 229 19.02 -14.83 -0.42
CA PHE A 229 19.99 -14.16 0.45
C PHE A 229 21.43 -14.64 0.18
N GLY A 230 22.36 -13.69 0.06
CA GLY A 230 23.77 -13.97 -0.23
C GLY A 230 24.08 -14.37 -1.68
N SER A 231 23.10 -14.38 -2.58
CA SER A 231 23.34 -14.59 -4.01
C SER A 231 23.91 -13.34 -4.69
N GLU A 232 24.48 -13.50 -5.88
CA GLU A 232 25.00 -12.41 -6.69
C GLU A 232 23.91 -11.39 -7.08
N GLY A 233 22.69 -11.88 -7.35
CA GLY A 233 21.55 -11.02 -7.63
C GLY A 233 21.11 -10.22 -6.41
N TYR A 234 21.14 -10.83 -5.23
CA TYR A 234 20.89 -10.13 -3.97
C TYR A 234 21.95 -9.06 -3.69
N ALA A 235 23.23 -9.37 -3.92
CA ALA A 235 24.32 -8.40 -3.76
C ALA A 235 24.21 -7.19 -4.69
N ARG A 236 23.65 -7.35 -5.90
CA ARG A 236 23.37 -6.23 -6.81
C ARG A 236 22.31 -5.27 -6.25
N GLU A 237 21.29 -5.78 -5.58
CA GLU A 237 20.28 -4.94 -4.94
C GLU A 237 20.83 -4.26 -3.68
N GLU A 238 21.60 -4.97 -2.85
CA GLU A 238 22.32 -4.38 -1.70
C GLU A 238 23.20 -3.21 -2.15
N LEU A 239 23.90 -3.33 -3.28
CA LEU A 239 24.71 -2.23 -3.83
C LEU A 239 23.84 -1.00 -4.18
N ARG A 240 22.61 -1.20 -4.68
CA ARG A 240 21.68 -0.10 -5.00
C ARG A 240 21.17 0.58 -3.74
N ALA A 241 20.73 -0.21 -2.76
CA ALA A 241 20.22 0.30 -1.49
C ALA A 241 21.30 1.03 -0.69
N GLU A 242 22.54 0.52 -0.66
CA GLU A 242 23.67 1.18 -0.02
C GLU A 242 24.00 2.54 -0.62
N ILE A 243 24.10 2.62 -1.95
CA ILE A 243 24.34 3.90 -2.64
C ILE A 243 23.16 4.86 -2.42
N ALA A 244 21.92 4.36 -2.44
CA ALA A 244 20.74 5.18 -2.22
C ALA A 244 20.69 5.74 -0.79
N SER A 245 20.95 4.90 0.21
CA SER A 245 20.98 5.29 1.63
C SER A 245 22.01 6.39 1.88
N MET A 246 23.23 6.26 1.31
CA MET A 246 24.25 7.31 1.38
C MET A 246 23.77 8.66 0.78
N ILE A 247 23.11 8.63 -0.39
CA ILE A 247 22.63 9.86 -1.05
C ILE A 247 21.47 10.49 -0.27
N ILE A 248 20.53 9.68 0.23
CA ILE A 248 19.37 10.15 1.02
C ILE A 248 19.86 10.71 2.36
N GLY A 249 20.77 10.01 3.03
CA GLY A 249 21.40 10.44 4.27
C GLY A 249 22.08 11.80 4.14
N ASP A 250 22.81 12.07 3.04
CA ASP A 250 23.44 13.39 2.79
C ASP A 250 22.41 14.50 2.62
N GLU A 251 21.32 14.23 1.89
CA GLU A 251 20.29 15.23 1.63
C GLU A 251 19.46 15.56 2.88
N LEU A 252 19.25 14.57 3.75
CA LEU A 252 18.51 14.72 5.01
C LEU A 252 19.38 15.16 6.18
N GLY A 253 20.71 15.01 6.12
CA GLY A 253 21.61 15.33 7.23
C GLY A 253 21.72 14.25 8.31
N ILE A 254 21.34 13.00 8.00
CA ILE A 254 21.20 11.89 8.96
C ILE A 254 22.46 11.02 9.06
N GLY A 255 23.38 11.08 8.09
CA GLY A 255 24.53 10.18 8.09
C GLY A 255 24.30 8.89 7.30
N HIS A 256 25.32 8.02 7.28
CA HIS A 256 25.31 6.69 6.66
C HIS A 256 26.16 5.71 7.48
N ASP A 257 25.64 4.51 7.76
CA ASP A 257 26.35 3.46 8.50
C ASP A 257 26.57 2.21 7.61
N PRO A 258 27.79 1.99 7.09
CA PRO A 258 28.11 0.87 6.22
C PRO A 258 28.42 -0.45 6.96
N SER A 259 28.42 -0.46 8.30
CA SER A 259 28.98 -1.55 9.10
C SER A 259 28.22 -2.89 8.98
N GLN A 260 26.95 -2.87 8.58
CA GLN A 260 26.13 -4.08 8.43
C GLN A 260 26.32 -4.82 7.09
N HIS A 261 27.00 -4.21 6.10
CA HIS A 261 27.02 -4.71 4.71
C HIS A 261 28.41 -5.18 4.23
N VAL A 262 29.40 -5.28 5.13
CA VAL A 262 30.77 -5.76 4.83
C VAL A 262 30.78 -7.19 4.24
N ALA A 263 29.77 -8.01 4.61
CA ALA A 263 29.61 -9.37 4.11
C ALA A 263 29.44 -9.45 2.58
N TYR A 264 28.95 -8.39 1.93
CA TYR A 264 28.64 -8.36 0.50
C TYR A 264 29.76 -7.81 -0.38
N VAL A 265 30.80 -7.22 0.21
CA VAL A 265 31.90 -6.56 -0.51
C VAL A 265 32.57 -7.50 -1.52
N LYS A 266 32.77 -8.77 -1.16
CA LYS A 266 33.32 -9.78 -2.09
C LYS A 266 32.40 -10.03 -3.28
N SER A 267 31.08 -10.06 -3.05
CA SER A 267 30.08 -10.23 -4.09
C SER A 267 29.95 -9.00 -4.98
N TRP A 268 30.08 -7.78 -4.42
CA TRP A 268 30.13 -6.54 -5.21
C TRP A 268 31.38 -6.48 -6.08
N ILE A 269 32.56 -6.77 -5.52
CA ILE A 269 33.81 -6.83 -6.29
C ILE A 269 33.65 -7.81 -7.46
N LYS A 270 33.12 -9.00 -7.20
CA LYS A 270 32.87 -9.99 -8.25
C LYS A 270 31.88 -9.47 -9.30
N ALA A 271 30.75 -8.90 -8.89
CA ALA A 271 29.75 -8.37 -9.82
C ALA A 271 30.32 -7.25 -10.71
N LEU A 272 31.17 -6.37 -10.18
CA LEU A 272 31.83 -5.30 -10.93
C LEU A 272 32.99 -5.81 -11.82
N GLN A 273 33.65 -6.90 -11.44
CA GLN A 273 34.65 -7.57 -12.27
C GLN A 273 34.01 -8.30 -13.45
N ASP A 274 32.85 -8.95 -13.22
CA ASP A 274 32.10 -9.68 -14.23
C ASP A 274 31.36 -8.73 -15.19
N ASP A 275 30.78 -7.63 -14.67
CA ASP A 275 30.13 -6.57 -15.47
C ASP A 275 30.46 -5.16 -14.93
N PRO A 276 31.49 -4.48 -15.49
CA PRO A 276 31.84 -3.11 -15.14
C PRO A 276 30.72 -2.06 -15.32
N LEU A 277 29.69 -2.33 -16.14
CA LEU A 277 28.55 -1.41 -16.29
C LEU A 277 27.57 -1.50 -15.12
N GLU A 278 27.67 -2.52 -14.27
CA GLU A 278 26.75 -2.70 -13.16
C GLU A 278 26.77 -1.52 -12.18
N ILE A 279 27.94 -0.90 -11.96
CA ILE A 279 28.02 0.29 -11.10
C ILE A 279 27.26 1.49 -11.68
N PHE A 280 27.19 1.63 -13.01
CA PHE A 280 26.42 2.69 -13.67
C PHE A 280 24.92 2.46 -13.48
N ARG A 281 24.48 1.20 -13.57
CA ARG A 281 23.07 0.82 -13.33
C ARG A 281 22.70 1.02 -11.86
N ALA A 282 23.55 0.56 -10.95
CA ALA A 282 23.33 0.71 -9.52
C ALA A 282 23.25 2.20 -9.11
N ALA A 283 24.15 3.04 -9.61
CA ALA A 283 24.13 4.48 -9.37
C ALA A 283 22.90 5.17 -9.97
N ALA A 284 22.44 4.74 -11.16
CA ALA A 284 21.24 5.28 -11.79
C ALA A 284 19.97 4.88 -11.04
N ASP A 285 19.89 3.64 -10.55
CA ASP A 285 18.75 3.18 -9.75
C ASP A 285 18.74 3.84 -8.36
N ALA A 286 19.89 4.04 -7.73
CA ALA A 286 19.99 4.79 -6.47
C ALA A 286 19.46 6.22 -6.58
N GLU A 287 19.70 6.90 -7.70
CA GLU A 287 19.12 8.23 -7.97
C GLU A 287 17.59 8.18 -8.12
N LYS A 288 17.03 7.11 -8.71
CA LYS A 288 15.57 6.92 -8.79
C LYS A 288 14.98 6.64 -7.41
N ILE A 289 15.65 5.83 -6.60
CA ILE A 289 15.24 5.53 -5.21
C ILE A 289 15.18 6.84 -4.43
N GLN A 290 16.25 7.64 -4.46
CA GLN A 290 16.29 8.93 -3.79
C GLN A 290 15.17 9.88 -4.26
N GLY A 291 14.95 9.99 -5.57
CA GLY A 291 13.88 10.83 -6.12
C GLY A 291 12.48 10.36 -5.70
N PHE A 292 12.26 9.05 -5.62
CA PHE A 292 11.00 8.47 -5.15
C PHE A 292 10.78 8.76 -3.65
N VAL A 293 11.77 8.43 -2.81
CA VAL A 293 11.67 8.56 -1.35
C VAL A 293 11.45 10.01 -0.93
N LEU A 294 12.21 10.97 -1.48
CA LEU A 294 12.02 12.38 -1.15
C LEU A 294 10.76 12.99 -1.77
N GLY A 295 10.19 12.37 -2.82
CA GLY A 295 8.93 12.82 -3.42
C GLY A 295 7.71 12.60 -2.52
N LEU A 296 7.78 11.65 -1.58
CA LEU A 296 6.68 11.33 -0.65
C LEU A 296 6.35 12.49 0.29
N GLU A 297 7.35 13.27 0.69
CA GLU A 297 7.19 14.48 1.53
C GLU A 297 6.32 15.54 0.82
N GLN A 298 6.46 15.70 -0.50
CA GLN A 298 5.76 16.74 -1.26
C GLN A 298 4.28 16.45 -1.54
N GLN A 299 3.90 15.17 -1.66
CA GLN A 299 2.51 14.78 -1.93
C GLN A 299 1.61 15.01 -0.71
N ARG A 300 2.08 14.64 0.50
CA ARG A 300 1.31 14.80 1.75
C ARG A 300 1.05 16.27 2.09
N ILE A 301 2.03 17.17 1.86
CA ILE A 301 1.90 18.61 2.11
C ILE A 301 0.79 19.24 1.22
N GLN A 302 0.52 18.68 0.04
CA GLN A 302 -0.51 19.19 -0.86
C GLN A 302 -1.93 18.66 -0.54
N GLU A 303 -2.05 17.48 0.06
CA GLU A 303 -3.36 16.81 0.28
C GLU A 303 -4.03 17.15 1.63
N GLN A 304 -3.25 17.46 2.68
CA GLN A 304 -3.77 17.76 4.03
C GLN A 304 -4.65 19.03 4.15
N PRO A 305 -4.35 20.16 3.50
CA PRO A 305 -5.15 21.38 3.66
C PRO A 305 -6.58 21.24 3.10
N VAL A 306 -6.73 20.50 1.99
CA VAL A 306 -7.98 20.39 1.22
C VAL A 306 -9.01 19.49 1.92
N THR A 307 -8.55 18.49 2.66
CA THR A 307 -9.42 17.53 3.37
C THR A 307 -10.00 18.13 4.65
N LEU A 308 -9.20 18.86 5.43
CA LEU A 308 -9.64 19.51 6.66
C LEU A 308 -10.68 20.61 6.43
N GLU A 309 -10.51 21.42 5.37
CA GLU A 309 -11.48 22.46 5.02
C GLU A 309 -12.84 21.87 4.61
N ARG A 310 -12.84 20.73 3.91
CA ARG A 310 -14.07 20.07 3.47
C ARG A 310 -14.85 19.46 4.62
N GLU A 311 -14.17 18.79 5.54
CA GLU A 311 -14.79 18.21 6.75
C GLU A 311 -15.39 19.30 7.65
N GLN A 312 -14.70 20.43 7.80
CA GLN A 312 -15.20 21.56 8.57
C GLN A 312 -16.44 22.21 7.93
N ARG A 313 -16.49 22.33 6.59
CA ARG A 313 -17.66 22.84 5.86
C ARG A 313 -18.87 21.90 5.97
N GLU A 314 -18.67 20.58 5.85
CA GLU A 314 -19.76 19.60 5.98
C GLU A 314 -20.37 19.63 7.39
N LYS A 315 -19.55 19.84 8.43
CA LYS A 315 -20.02 19.99 9.80
C LYS A 315 -20.89 21.24 9.96
N GLU A 316 -20.42 22.40 9.48
CA GLU A 316 -21.17 23.65 9.57
C GLU A 316 -22.49 23.58 8.79
N HIS A 317 -22.48 22.99 7.60
CA HIS A 317 -23.68 22.75 6.80
C HIS A 317 -24.74 21.98 7.58
N ASN A 318 -24.37 20.88 8.22
CA ASN A 318 -25.29 20.05 8.99
C ASN A 318 -25.89 20.81 10.19
N GLU A 319 -25.09 21.65 10.85
CA GLU A 319 -25.56 22.48 11.97
C GLU A 319 -26.54 23.58 11.52
N VAL A 320 -26.29 24.23 10.39
CA VAL A 320 -27.16 25.28 9.85
C VAL A 320 -28.43 24.69 9.23
N MET A 321 -28.36 23.50 8.65
CA MET A 321 -29.54 22.81 8.11
C MET A 321 -30.60 22.49 9.17
N ALA A 322 -30.20 22.21 10.41
CA ALA A 322 -31.14 22.04 11.51
C ALA A 322 -31.92 23.35 11.80
N GLU A 323 -31.27 24.50 11.63
CA GLU A 323 -31.90 25.81 11.79
C GLU A 323 -32.84 26.15 10.63
N VAL A 324 -32.44 25.85 9.40
CA VAL A 324 -33.32 25.97 8.22
C VAL A 324 -34.59 25.15 8.43
N GLN A 325 -34.47 23.88 8.82
CA GLN A 325 -35.61 23.01 9.11
C GLN A 325 -36.53 23.61 10.19
N ARG A 326 -35.96 24.20 11.25
CA ARG A 326 -36.72 24.87 12.31
C ARG A 326 -37.49 26.09 11.79
N LEU A 327 -36.85 26.95 10.99
CA LEU A 327 -37.46 28.16 10.43
C LEU A 327 -38.59 27.87 9.43
N THR A 328 -38.47 26.76 8.70
CA THR A 328 -39.50 26.32 7.74
C THR A 328 -40.65 25.53 8.38
N ASN A 329 -40.59 25.24 9.69
CA ASN A 329 -41.60 24.43 10.36
C ASN A 329 -42.79 25.29 10.86
N PRO A 330 -44.01 25.10 10.30
CA PRO A 330 -45.19 25.88 10.67
C PRO A 330 -45.74 25.57 12.07
N GLN A 331 -45.17 24.58 12.77
CA GLN A 331 -45.50 24.30 14.18
C GLN A 331 -44.65 25.14 15.16
N ILE A 332 -43.55 25.73 14.68
CA ILE A 332 -42.59 26.47 15.50
C ILE A 332 -42.71 27.99 15.25
N PHE A 333 -42.86 28.40 14.00
CA PHE A 333 -43.19 29.76 13.60
C PHE A 333 -44.64 29.84 13.15
N ASP A 334 -45.22 31.05 13.09
CA ASP A 334 -46.53 31.22 12.47
C ASP A 334 -46.50 30.72 11.02
N ALA A 335 -47.61 30.12 10.59
CA ALA A 335 -47.67 29.40 9.31
C ALA A 335 -47.29 30.26 8.11
N GLU A 336 -47.56 31.57 8.18
CA GLU A 336 -47.22 32.54 7.13
C GLU A 336 -45.70 32.78 7.07
N THR A 337 -45.06 33.02 8.22
CA THR A 337 -43.60 33.20 8.30
C THR A 337 -42.82 31.93 7.95
N ALA A 338 -43.28 30.76 8.40
CA ALA A 338 -42.65 29.49 8.06
C ALA A 338 -42.73 29.19 6.55
N GLN A 339 -43.87 29.52 5.92
CA GLN A 339 -44.03 29.40 4.47
C GLN A 339 -43.08 30.35 3.71
N LEU A 340 -42.91 31.59 4.19
CA LEU A 340 -41.98 32.55 3.56
C LEU A 340 -40.54 32.02 3.56
N TYR A 341 -40.06 31.46 4.68
CA TYR A 341 -38.74 30.82 4.73
C TYR A 341 -38.65 29.60 3.82
N HIS A 342 -39.68 28.75 3.82
CA HIS A 342 -39.70 27.55 2.99
C HIS A 342 -39.58 27.89 1.50
N PHE A 343 -40.38 28.85 1.02
CA PHE A 343 -40.33 29.29 -0.36
C PHE A 343 -39.00 29.96 -0.71
N THR A 344 -38.42 30.74 0.21
CA THR A 344 -37.13 31.40 -0.01
C THR A 344 -36.01 30.39 -0.23
N PHE A 345 -35.85 29.42 0.67
CA PHE A 345 -34.79 28.41 0.54
C PHE A 345 -35.00 27.52 -0.70
N MET A 346 -36.23 27.06 -0.94
CA MET A 346 -36.54 26.30 -2.15
C MET A 346 -36.23 27.06 -3.43
N THR A 347 -36.56 28.35 -3.48
CA THR A 347 -36.32 29.19 -4.67
C THR A 347 -34.82 29.33 -4.94
N LEU A 348 -34.01 29.50 -3.90
CA LEU A 348 -32.55 29.63 -4.02
C LEU A 348 -31.91 28.30 -4.44
N GLU A 349 -32.32 27.17 -3.87
CA GLU A 349 -31.85 25.83 -4.24
C GLU A 349 -32.19 25.50 -5.69
N GLN A 350 -33.45 25.67 -6.08
CA GLN A 350 -33.89 25.37 -7.45
C GLN A 350 -33.19 26.28 -8.47
N THR A 351 -33.04 27.57 -8.15
CA THR A 351 -32.35 28.51 -9.04
C THR A 351 -30.86 28.16 -9.22
N ALA A 352 -30.21 27.66 -8.17
CA ALA A 352 -28.82 27.18 -8.25
C ALA A 352 -28.70 25.88 -9.03
N GLU A 353 -29.60 24.92 -8.81
CA GLU A 353 -29.64 23.65 -9.53
C GLU A 353 -29.89 23.85 -11.03
N GLU A 354 -30.82 24.75 -11.40
CA GLU A 354 -31.06 25.16 -12.79
C GLU A 354 -29.81 25.77 -13.45
N ALA A 355 -28.94 26.41 -12.66
CA ALA A 355 -27.68 27.00 -13.09
C ALA A 355 -26.49 26.02 -13.01
N GLY A 356 -26.70 24.78 -12.55
CA GLY A 356 -25.67 23.74 -12.46
C GLY A 356 -24.78 23.81 -11.21
N TYR A 357 -25.24 24.48 -10.14
CA TYR A 357 -24.53 24.61 -8.87
C TYR A 357 -25.22 23.83 -7.74
N VAL A 358 -24.42 23.38 -6.78
CA VAL A 358 -24.89 22.69 -5.56
C VAL A 358 -24.91 23.67 -4.40
N THR A 359 -25.99 23.69 -3.62
CA THR A 359 -26.11 24.57 -2.44
C THR A 359 -25.54 23.93 -1.18
N TYR A 360 -24.90 24.75 -0.35
CA TYR A 360 -24.62 24.38 1.02
C TYR A 360 -24.77 25.58 1.96
N TYR A 361 -25.17 25.32 3.21
CA TYR A 361 -25.50 26.35 4.19
C TYR A 361 -24.36 26.59 5.17
N SER A 362 -24.22 27.82 5.63
CA SER A 362 -23.23 28.24 6.64
C SER A 362 -23.78 29.41 7.46
N ARG A 363 -23.10 29.81 8.53
CA ARG A 363 -23.46 31.03 9.28
C ARG A 363 -22.91 32.26 8.54
N GLY A 364 -23.79 33.22 8.29
CA GLY A 364 -23.44 34.51 7.73
C GLY A 364 -23.55 35.62 8.78
N THR A 365 -23.04 36.79 8.41
CA THR A 365 -23.26 38.03 9.15
C THR A 365 -23.77 39.07 8.17
N GLY A 366 -24.96 39.59 8.44
CA GLY A 366 -25.63 40.57 7.58
C GLY A 366 -24.99 41.96 7.66
N GLU A 367 -25.44 42.87 6.80
CA GLU A 367 -24.92 44.25 6.73
C GLU A 367 -25.05 45.03 8.05
N LEU A 368 -25.96 44.63 8.96
CA LEU A 368 -26.18 45.27 10.26
C LEU A 368 -25.54 44.50 11.43
N GLY A 369 -24.69 43.50 11.14
CA GLY A 369 -24.02 42.68 12.14
C GLY A 369 -24.90 41.59 12.76
N GLU A 370 -26.10 41.38 12.23
CA GLU A 370 -27.00 40.31 12.64
C GLU A 370 -26.53 38.96 12.08
N GLU A 371 -26.77 37.90 12.84
CA GLU A 371 -26.47 36.54 12.39
C GLU A 371 -27.49 36.12 11.32
N THR A 372 -27.01 35.62 10.18
CA THR A 372 -27.83 35.24 9.03
C THR A 372 -27.58 33.80 8.63
N ILE A 373 -28.52 33.21 7.88
CA ILE A 373 -28.26 31.93 7.21
C ILE A 373 -27.70 32.24 5.83
N ARG A 374 -26.44 31.86 5.62
CA ARG A 374 -25.76 32.04 4.34
C ARG A 374 -25.90 30.80 3.49
N VAL A 375 -26.48 30.97 2.30
CA VAL A 375 -26.55 29.96 1.24
C VAL A 375 -25.38 30.18 0.30
N ASN A 376 -24.45 29.22 0.27
CA ASN A 376 -23.31 29.19 -0.64
C ASN A 376 -23.58 28.24 -1.79
N TYR A 377 -22.80 28.38 -2.87
CA TYR A 377 -22.97 27.60 -4.09
C TYR A 377 -21.62 26.99 -4.51
N GLU A 378 -21.64 25.74 -4.96
CA GLU A 378 -20.46 24.98 -5.43
C GLU A 378 -20.61 24.56 -6.89
N ASP A 379 -19.50 24.57 -7.62
CA ASP A 379 -19.43 24.04 -8.99
C ASP A 379 -19.42 22.51 -9.03
N SER A 380 -19.44 21.94 -10.24
CA SER A 380 -19.43 20.48 -10.45
C SER A 380 -18.16 19.77 -9.94
N ASN A 381 -17.12 20.51 -9.57
CA ASN A 381 -15.87 19.97 -9.03
C ASN A 381 -15.81 20.09 -7.50
N GLY A 382 -16.84 20.64 -6.85
CA GLY A 382 -16.90 20.85 -5.40
C GLY A 382 -16.15 22.10 -4.92
N ASN A 383 -15.92 23.08 -5.80
CA ASN A 383 -15.35 24.37 -5.42
C ASN A 383 -16.45 25.37 -5.11
N THR A 384 -16.38 26.01 -3.95
CA THR A 384 -17.28 27.12 -3.59
C THR A 384 -17.02 28.33 -4.48
N ILE A 385 -18.05 28.80 -5.18
CA ILE A 385 -17.97 29.99 -6.02
C ILE A 385 -18.20 31.26 -5.19
N PRO A 386 -17.64 32.43 -5.57
CA PRO A 386 -17.75 33.65 -4.78
C PRO A 386 -19.14 34.31 -4.83
N VAL A 387 -20.23 33.56 -5.03
CA VAL A 387 -21.61 34.05 -4.88
C VAL A 387 -22.19 33.41 -3.64
N HIS A 388 -22.90 34.20 -2.84
CA HIS A 388 -23.66 33.69 -1.71
C HIS A 388 -24.91 34.54 -1.49
N THR A 389 -25.90 33.98 -0.80
CA THR A 389 -27.14 34.67 -0.45
C THR A 389 -27.37 34.59 1.05
N ASP A 390 -27.50 35.73 1.71
CA ASP A 390 -27.82 35.80 3.14
C ASP A 390 -29.32 35.93 3.34
N VAL A 391 -29.89 35.01 4.11
CA VAL A 391 -31.32 34.96 4.43
C VAL A 391 -31.55 35.40 5.87
N VAL A 392 -32.47 36.35 6.04
CA VAL A 392 -32.82 37.01 7.31
C VAL A 392 -34.33 36.95 7.58
N GLY A 393 -34.75 37.54 8.70
CA GLY A 393 -36.13 37.64 9.19
C GLY A 393 -37.24 37.62 8.11
N ARG A 394 -38.20 36.69 8.26
CA ARG A 394 -39.37 36.49 7.38
C ARG A 394 -39.03 36.15 5.91
N GLY A 395 -38.01 35.31 5.70
CA GLY A 395 -37.62 34.85 4.36
C GLY A 395 -37.08 35.96 3.45
N LYS A 396 -36.58 37.07 4.01
CA LYS A 396 -35.94 38.09 3.19
C LYS A 396 -34.54 37.65 2.86
N ALA A 397 -34.15 37.73 1.60
CA ALA A 397 -32.84 37.30 1.14
C ALA A 397 -32.10 38.42 0.40
N LEU A 398 -30.78 38.39 0.46
CA LEU A 398 -29.92 39.30 -0.27
C LEU A 398 -28.68 38.58 -0.82
N THR A 399 -28.40 38.75 -2.12
CA THR A 399 -27.33 38.04 -2.84
C THR A 399 -26.11 38.93 -3.08
N TYR A 400 -24.92 38.33 -2.93
CA TYR A 400 -23.61 38.97 -3.04
C TYR A 400 -22.72 38.25 -4.04
N ILE A 401 -21.75 38.99 -4.58
CA ILE A 401 -20.56 38.47 -5.27
C ILE A 401 -19.33 38.94 -4.46
N GLY A 402 -18.60 38.02 -3.86
CA GLY A 402 -17.59 38.32 -2.86
C GLY A 402 -18.27 38.99 -1.66
N ASP A 403 -17.88 40.24 -1.36
CA ASP A 403 -18.54 41.03 -0.30
C ASP A 403 -19.38 42.17 -0.90
N GLU A 404 -19.51 42.25 -2.23
CA GLU A 404 -20.29 43.29 -2.89
C GLU A 404 -21.70 42.79 -3.22
N ARG A 405 -22.70 43.57 -2.83
CA ARG A 405 -24.10 43.33 -3.14
C ARG A 405 -24.36 43.48 -4.63
N VAL A 406 -25.18 42.59 -5.21
CA VAL A 406 -25.59 42.69 -6.62
C VAL A 406 -26.34 44.02 -6.86
N PRO A 407 -25.87 44.90 -7.77
CA PRO A 407 -26.49 46.22 -7.95
C PRO A 407 -27.97 46.15 -8.35
N GLY A 408 -28.80 47.03 -7.78
CA GLY A 408 -30.25 47.07 -8.05
C GLY A 408 -31.08 46.08 -7.22
N THR A 409 -30.46 45.35 -6.29
CA THR A 409 -31.14 44.37 -5.44
C THR A 409 -31.49 44.95 -4.03
N GLY A 410 -32.71 44.78 -3.47
CA GLY A 410 -33.23 45.04 -2.11
C GLY A 410 -33.34 43.78 -1.20
N PHE A 411 -33.55 43.93 0.12
CA PHE A 411 -34.00 42.77 0.94
C PHE A 411 -35.46 42.47 0.60
N SER A 412 -35.71 41.34 -0.08
CA SER A 412 -37.04 40.96 -0.53
C SER A 412 -37.38 39.54 -0.12
N SER A 413 -38.65 39.30 0.19
CA SER A 413 -39.25 37.96 0.37
C SER A 413 -40.03 37.52 -0.88
N ASP A 414 -39.91 38.25 -1.99
CA ASP A 414 -40.49 37.92 -3.28
C ASP A 414 -39.58 36.92 -4.02
N ASN A 415 -40.08 35.71 -4.26
CA ASN A 415 -39.33 34.60 -4.84
C ASN A 415 -38.84 34.89 -6.28
N GLU A 416 -39.67 35.52 -7.12
CA GLU A 416 -39.28 35.82 -8.50
C GLU A 416 -38.12 36.80 -8.51
N TRP A 417 -38.19 37.78 -7.61
CA TRP A 417 -37.16 38.77 -7.44
C TRP A 417 -35.86 38.17 -6.87
N GLN A 418 -35.95 37.25 -5.89
CA GLN A 418 -34.79 36.51 -5.35
C GLN A 418 -34.12 35.63 -6.41
N SER A 419 -34.90 34.89 -7.21
CA SER A 419 -34.38 34.06 -8.30
C SER A 419 -33.67 34.92 -9.36
N ASN A 420 -34.25 36.06 -9.73
CA ASN A 420 -33.65 36.98 -10.70
C ASN A 420 -32.35 37.61 -10.17
N ALA A 421 -32.29 37.96 -8.88
CA ALA A 421 -31.07 38.47 -8.26
C ALA A 421 -29.93 37.44 -8.31
N LEU A 422 -30.24 36.18 -7.98
CA LEU A 422 -29.28 35.08 -8.01
C LEU A 422 -28.84 34.71 -9.44
N LYS A 423 -29.78 34.66 -10.40
CA LYS A 423 -29.48 34.47 -11.84
C LYS A 423 -28.59 35.59 -12.37
N THR A 424 -28.84 36.84 -11.96
CA THR A 424 -28.01 38.00 -12.30
C THR A 424 -26.60 37.87 -11.69
N ALA A 425 -26.50 37.38 -10.46
CA ALA A 425 -25.22 37.14 -9.80
C ALA A 425 -24.38 36.09 -10.56
N PHE A 426 -24.98 34.94 -10.88
CA PHE A 426 -24.32 33.89 -11.67
C PHE A 426 -23.94 34.38 -13.07
N ALA A 427 -24.83 35.10 -13.76
CA ALA A 427 -24.53 35.67 -15.08
C ALA A 427 -23.43 36.75 -15.04
N SER A 428 -23.26 37.44 -13.91
CA SER A 428 -22.22 38.46 -13.71
C SER A 428 -20.86 37.88 -13.35
N MET A 429 -20.76 36.59 -12.98
CA MET A 429 -19.50 35.91 -12.68
C MET A 429 -18.58 35.80 -13.91
N ASP A 430 -19.15 35.69 -15.11
CA ASP A 430 -18.37 35.66 -16.37
C ASP A 430 -17.72 37.02 -16.72
N ASN A 431 -18.10 38.11 -16.05
CA ASN A 431 -17.53 39.46 -16.27
C ASN A 431 -16.56 39.94 -15.15
N ASN A 432 -16.17 39.06 -14.21
CA ASN A 432 -15.51 39.42 -12.95
C ASN A 432 -13.97 39.59 -12.97
N LEU A 433 -13.43 40.28 -13.98
CA LEU A 433 -12.09 40.90 -13.87
C LEU A 433 -12.13 42.27 -13.19
N THR A 434 -13.31 42.84 -12.97
CA THR A 434 -13.47 44.24 -12.52
C THR A 434 -13.81 44.38 -11.02
N LEU A 435 -14.37 43.36 -10.38
CA LEU A 435 -14.78 43.42 -8.96
C LEU A 435 -13.67 42.97 -7.99
N VAL A 436 -12.84 42.01 -8.40
CA VAL A 436 -11.60 41.63 -7.67
C VAL A 436 -10.64 42.82 -7.57
N ALA A 437 -10.68 43.74 -8.55
CA ALA A 437 -9.90 44.98 -8.53
C ALA A 437 -10.41 46.01 -7.49
N LYS A 438 -11.69 45.99 -7.11
CA LYS A 438 -12.25 46.87 -6.06
C LYS A 438 -11.95 46.35 -4.65
N LYS A 439 -11.96 45.03 -4.45
CA LYS A 439 -11.68 44.40 -3.15
C LYS A 439 -10.23 44.58 -2.70
N VAL A 440 -9.29 44.62 -3.65
CA VAL A 440 -7.88 44.99 -3.38
C VAL A 440 -7.74 46.49 -3.06
N HIS A 441 -8.69 47.34 -3.48
CA HIS A 441 -8.63 48.79 -3.22
C HIS A 441 -9.18 49.16 -1.84
N SER A 442 -10.25 48.51 -1.34
CA SER A 442 -10.77 48.81 0.01
C SER A 442 -9.96 48.17 1.13
N GLN A 443 -9.29 47.04 0.88
CA GLN A 443 -8.41 46.38 1.87
C GLN A 443 -7.07 47.12 2.09
N ILE A 444 -6.76 48.14 1.27
CA ILE A 444 -5.61 49.04 1.48
C ILE A 444 -5.95 50.20 2.43
N GLU A 445 -7.23 50.53 2.65
CA GLU A 445 -7.63 51.72 3.42
C GLU A 445 -7.79 51.51 4.94
N ASN A 446 -7.69 50.28 5.47
CA ASN A 446 -7.98 50.01 6.90
C ASN A 446 -6.83 49.42 7.74
N ILE A 447 -5.57 49.52 7.31
CA ILE A 447 -4.43 49.34 8.23
C ILE A 447 -3.66 50.65 8.40
N SER A 448 -4.12 51.36 9.43
CA SER A 448 -3.39 52.23 10.35
C SER A 448 -3.34 53.73 10.05
N GLY A 449 -4.18 54.47 10.80
CA GLY A 449 -4.00 55.90 11.06
C GLY A 449 -3.07 56.13 12.25
N ASP A 450 -1.81 56.46 12.01
CA ASP A 450 -1.24 57.81 12.23
C ASP A 450 0.24 57.80 11.80
N PRO A 451 0.69 58.79 11.01
CA PRO A 451 1.98 58.82 10.37
C PRO A 451 3.03 59.61 11.17
N ARG A 452 4.03 58.95 11.80
CA ARG A 452 5.34 59.58 12.12
C ARG A 452 6.55 58.78 12.63
N GLU A 453 6.59 57.44 12.67
CA GLU A 453 7.78 56.70 13.14
C GLU A 453 7.96 55.37 12.37
N LEU A 454 8.82 55.23 11.34
CA LEU A 454 10.28 54.87 11.34
C LEU A 454 10.66 54.47 9.87
N PRO A 455 11.92 54.14 9.49
CA PRO A 455 13.03 54.99 9.03
C PRO A 455 13.41 54.81 7.52
N GLN A 456 14.42 55.55 7.05
CA GLN A 456 14.58 56.19 5.73
C GLN A 456 14.88 55.38 4.44
N ASP A 457 14.78 54.05 4.35
CA ASP A 457 15.35 53.32 3.19
C ASP A 457 14.37 52.56 2.27
N VAL A 458 13.12 53.03 2.13
CA VAL A 458 12.19 52.48 1.12
C VAL A 458 11.78 53.56 0.11
N LYS A 459 12.27 53.46 -1.13
CA LYS A 459 11.83 54.30 -2.26
C LYS A 459 10.84 53.54 -3.13
N PHE A 460 9.57 53.98 -3.14
CA PHE A 460 8.60 53.62 -4.17
C PHE A 460 8.61 54.68 -5.31
N PRO A 461 8.50 54.27 -6.59
CA PRO A 461 8.48 55.20 -7.73
C PRO A 461 7.24 56.10 -7.76
N LYS A 462 7.50 57.40 -7.96
CA LYS A 462 6.51 58.44 -8.28
C LYS A 462 5.73 58.04 -9.53
N ASN A 463 4.40 58.10 -9.46
CA ASN A 463 3.41 58.27 -10.54
C ASN A 463 2.02 57.67 -10.18
N TRP A 464 1.77 57.32 -8.92
CA TRP A 464 0.41 57.10 -8.43
C TRP A 464 -0.25 58.45 -8.09
N TRP A 465 -1.04 58.94 -9.06
CA TRP A 465 -2.18 59.89 -9.04
C TRP A 465 -2.01 61.20 -9.84
N PRO A 466 -2.90 61.42 -10.83
CA PRO A 466 -3.76 62.61 -10.95
C PRO A 466 -5.21 62.24 -11.38
N ASN A 467 -6.33 62.86 -10.94
CA ASN A 467 -6.63 64.28 -10.79
C ASN A 467 -7.72 64.56 -9.73
N SER A 468 -7.58 65.75 -9.14
CA SER A 468 -8.42 66.45 -8.17
C SER A 468 -9.78 66.97 -8.69
N SER A 469 -10.79 67.06 -7.82
CA SER A 469 -11.28 68.32 -7.19
C SER A 469 -12.80 68.38 -6.91
N PHE A 470 -13.15 69.16 -5.88
CA PHE A 470 -14.48 69.64 -5.40
C PHE A 470 -15.27 68.69 -4.46
N LEU A 471 -15.75 69.09 -3.27
CA LEU A 471 -15.69 70.32 -2.46
C LEU A 471 -16.30 70.02 -1.06
N ALA A 472 -15.77 70.69 -0.01
CA ALA A 472 -16.46 71.19 1.20
C ALA A 472 -17.16 70.17 2.14
N SER A 473 -17.09 70.23 3.48
CA SER A 473 -16.78 71.31 4.43
C SER A 473 -16.72 70.72 5.84
N THR A 474 -15.73 71.12 6.65
CA THR A 474 -15.73 71.01 8.13
C THR A 474 -16.49 72.21 8.73
N PRO A 475 -17.04 72.10 9.96
CA PRO A 475 -16.31 72.57 11.17
C PRO A 475 -16.65 71.75 12.46
N SER A 476 -15.70 71.24 13.26
CA SER A 476 -14.98 71.85 14.40
C SER A 476 -15.61 71.70 15.82
N VAL A 477 -14.77 71.27 16.80
CA VAL A 477 -14.65 71.71 18.23
C VAL A 477 -15.17 70.67 19.28
N GLU A 478 -14.52 70.25 20.40
CA GLU A 478 -13.41 70.73 21.26
C GLU A 478 -12.80 69.60 22.14
N ASN A 479 -11.64 69.88 22.76
CA ASN A 479 -10.81 69.08 23.67
C ASN A 479 -11.33 68.92 25.13
N SER A 480 -10.88 67.86 25.83
CA SER A 480 -10.23 67.88 27.18
C SER A 480 -10.00 66.43 27.69
N LYS A 481 -8.79 65.88 27.84
CA LYS A 481 -7.70 66.02 28.86
C LYS A 481 -8.07 65.74 30.34
N ALA A 482 -7.69 64.55 30.83
CA ALA A 482 -7.02 64.21 32.12
C ALA A 482 -6.97 62.66 32.24
N ALA A 483 -5.82 61.96 32.18
CA ALA A 483 -4.87 61.65 33.28
C ALA A 483 -5.57 60.99 34.50
N ALA A 484 -5.14 59.92 35.16
CA ALA A 484 -4.05 58.93 35.08
C ALA A 484 -4.37 57.86 36.19
N GLU A 485 -3.59 56.77 36.25
CA GLU A 485 -3.44 55.80 37.37
C GLU A 485 -4.22 54.46 37.37
N ALA A 486 -3.42 53.39 37.13
CA ALA A 486 -3.28 52.12 37.88
C ALA A 486 -4.42 51.07 38.00
N ASP A 487 -4.21 49.98 37.24
CA ASP A 487 -4.18 48.54 37.65
C ASP A 487 -5.48 47.81 38.09
N MET A 488 -5.93 46.82 37.29
CA MET A 488 -6.36 45.48 37.74
C MET A 488 -6.85 44.57 36.57
N THR A 489 -6.08 43.51 36.31
CA THR A 489 -6.47 42.12 35.93
C THR A 489 -7.79 41.86 35.19
N THR A 490 -7.70 41.43 33.93
CA THR A 490 -8.79 40.81 33.16
C THR A 490 -8.91 39.31 33.43
N LYS A 491 -10.10 38.85 33.85
CA LYS A 491 -10.51 37.44 33.90
C LYS A 491 -11.05 36.97 32.53
N THR A 492 -10.62 35.79 32.12
CA THR A 492 -11.05 34.99 30.96
C THR A 492 -12.42 34.30 31.17
N GLU A 493 -13.29 34.29 30.15
CA GLU A 493 -14.50 33.46 30.10
C GLU A 493 -14.25 32.10 29.43
N THR A 494 -14.68 31.03 30.10
CA THR A 494 -14.52 29.61 29.74
C THR A 494 -15.73 29.06 28.97
N SER A 495 -15.48 28.32 27.89
CA SER A 495 -16.49 27.60 27.07
C SER A 495 -17.02 26.34 27.77
N ILE A 496 -18.35 26.19 27.86
CA ILE A 496 -19.05 25.07 28.51
C ILE A 496 -19.09 23.82 27.59
N THR A 497 -18.77 22.65 28.14
CA THR A 497 -18.65 21.38 27.41
C THR A 497 -20.00 20.69 27.13
N SER A 498 -20.05 19.79 26.15
CA SER A 498 -21.25 19.01 25.79
C SER A 498 -21.76 18.09 26.91
N ALA A 499 -20.87 17.68 27.82
CA ALA A 499 -21.22 16.94 29.02
C ALA A 499 -21.98 17.82 30.03
N GLN A 500 -21.51 19.06 30.24
CA GLN A 500 -22.18 20.04 31.08
C GLN A 500 -23.56 20.43 30.52
N GLN A 501 -23.73 20.49 29.20
CA GLN A 501 -25.03 20.73 28.57
C GLN A 501 -26.03 19.57 28.77
N ARG A 502 -25.57 18.31 28.73
CA ARG A 502 -26.43 17.14 29.02
C ARG A 502 -26.83 17.05 30.49
N GLN A 503 -25.88 17.31 31.38
CA GLN A 503 -26.14 17.42 32.81
C GLN A 503 -27.15 18.54 33.10
N TYR A 504 -26.98 19.71 32.48
CA TYR A 504 -27.92 20.83 32.61
C TYR A 504 -29.34 20.51 32.12
N ARG A 505 -29.48 19.77 31.01
CA ARG A 505 -30.79 19.31 30.52
C ARG A 505 -31.44 18.30 31.47
N ALA A 506 -30.67 17.39 32.05
CA ALA A 506 -31.16 16.43 33.04
C ALA A 506 -31.59 17.12 34.33
N GLU A 507 -30.76 18.04 34.87
CA GLU A 507 -31.09 18.87 36.03
C GLU A 507 -32.40 19.64 35.80
N LYS A 508 -32.53 20.31 34.65
CA LYS A 508 -33.72 21.07 34.28
C LYS A 508 -34.98 20.20 34.18
N PHE A 509 -34.89 19.02 33.55
CA PHE A 509 -36.02 18.10 33.41
C PHE A 509 -36.51 17.55 34.75
N ILE A 510 -35.59 17.19 35.65
CA ILE A 510 -35.91 16.64 36.98
C ILE A 510 -36.54 17.73 37.86
N LEU A 511 -35.94 18.92 37.89
CA LEU A 511 -36.44 20.08 38.66
C LEU A 511 -37.80 20.57 38.15
N SER A 512 -38.05 20.56 36.84
CA SER A 512 -39.34 21.00 36.28
C SER A 512 -40.50 20.02 36.53
N ASN A 513 -40.23 18.76 36.87
CA ASN A 513 -41.25 17.72 37.05
C ASN A 513 -41.40 17.23 38.51
N LEU A 514 -40.71 17.87 39.44
CA LEU A 514 -40.81 17.57 40.88
C LEU A 514 -42.21 17.84 41.44
N ASP A 515 -42.86 18.93 41.02
CA ASP A 515 -44.22 19.28 41.47
C ASP A 515 -45.35 18.54 40.71
N SER A 516 -45.10 18.09 39.47
CA SER A 516 -46.11 17.40 38.63
C SER A 516 -46.18 15.88 38.85
N GLY A 517 -45.26 15.34 39.67
CA GLY A 517 -45.16 13.92 40.03
C GLY A 517 -44.11 13.18 39.20
N LEU A 518 -42.84 13.32 39.59
CA LEU A 518 -41.71 12.58 39.01
C LEU A 518 -41.96 11.05 39.03
N SER A 519 -42.66 10.57 40.06
CA SER A 519 -43.10 9.18 40.27
C SER A 519 -43.83 8.55 39.08
N LYS A 520 -44.62 9.33 38.32
CA LYS A 520 -45.31 8.85 37.10
C LYS A 520 -44.35 8.45 35.98
N HIS A 521 -43.14 9.00 36.01
CA HIS A 521 -42.12 8.77 35.00
C HIS A 521 -41.16 7.66 35.45
N VAL A 522 -40.98 7.45 36.76
CA VAL A 522 -40.09 6.43 37.36
C VAL A 522 -40.34 5.02 36.82
N GLN A 523 -41.61 4.61 36.66
CA GLN A 523 -41.96 3.27 36.16
C GLN A 523 -41.55 3.02 34.70
N ASN A 524 -41.38 4.09 33.91
CA ASN A 524 -40.99 4.02 32.51
C ASN A 524 -39.52 4.40 32.28
N MET A 525 -38.77 4.70 33.34
CA MET A 525 -37.34 5.01 33.27
C MET A 525 -36.51 3.74 33.35
N ASN A 526 -35.48 3.66 32.50
CA ASN A 526 -34.50 2.59 32.61
C ASN A 526 -33.50 2.85 33.77
N ARG A 527 -32.72 1.83 34.17
CA ARG A 527 -31.79 1.91 35.31
C ARG A 527 -30.81 3.08 35.22
N ARG A 528 -30.37 3.45 34.01
CA ARG A 528 -29.48 4.59 33.72
C ARG A 528 -30.18 5.93 34.01
N GLN A 529 -31.41 6.10 33.53
CA GLN A 529 -32.23 7.28 33.79
C GLN A 529 -32.60 7.41 35.27
N LEU A 530 -32.88 6.29 35.95
CA LEU A 530 -33.13 6.24 37.39
C LEU A 530 -31.89 6.67 38.20
N THR A 531 -30.71 6.15 37.84
CA THR A 531 -29.45 6.48 38.53
C THR A 531 -29.06 7.95 38.37
N LEU A 532 -29.16 8.49 37.15
CA LEU A 532 -28.90 9.91 36.89
C LEU A 532 -29.89 10.81 37.66
N SER A 533 -31.17 10.42 37.70
CA SER A 533 -32.19 11.17 38.41
C SER A 533 -31.99 11.15 39.93
N ARG A 534 -31.56 10.00 40.47
CA ARG A 534 -31.16 9.87 41.88
C ARG A 534 -30.03 10.84 42.22
N ASN A 535 -28.97 10.89 41.42
CA ASN A 535 -27.80 11.72 41.71
C ASN A 535 -28.13 13.21 41.68
N VAL A 536 -28.93 13.67 40.72
CA VAL A 536 -29.38 15.08 40.68
C VAL A 536 -30.21 15.43 41.93
N LEU A 537 -31.11 14.54 42.37
CA LEU A 537 -31.89 14.76 43.58
C LEU A 537 -31.02 14.70 44.84
N TYR A 538 -29.97 13.88 44.87
CA TYR A 538 -28.97 13.84 45.95
C TYR A 538 -28.26 15.19 46.08
N ASP A 539 -27.77 15.72 44.96
CA ASP A 539 -27.03 16.98 44.92
C ASP A 539 -27.95 18.15 45.28
N ALA A 540 -29.20 18.15 44.80
CA ALA A 540 -30.22 19.12 45.18
C ALA A 540 -30.58 19.05 46.67
N GLN A 541 -30.66 17.84 47.25
CA GLN A 541 -30.98 17.63 48.67
C GLN A 541 -29.87 18.09 49.60
N ASN A 542 -28.60 17.88 49.22
CA ASN A 542 -27.44 18.14 50.07
C ASN A 542 -26.77 19.50 49.80
N SER A 543 -27.30 20.27 48.86
CA SER A 543 -26.83 21.63 48.57
C SER A 543 -27.65 22.69 49.33
N ASN A 544 -27.02 23.82 49.63
CA ASN A 544 -27.69 24.98 50.23
C ASN A 544 -28.23 25.93 49.14
N GLN A 545 -29.15 26.83 49.51
CA GLN A 545 -29.84 27.75 48.58
C GLN A 545 -28.91 28.60 47.71
N ASP A 546 -27.69 28.89 48.19
CA ASP A 546 -26.74 29.79 47.52
C ASP A 546 -25.64 29.06 46.76
N SER A 547 -25.66 27.73 46.73
CA SER A 547 -24.64 26.90 46.09
C SER A 547 -24.64 27.04 44.57
N ASP A 548 -23.49 26.70 43.96
CA ASP A 548 -23.32 26.68 42.50
C ASP A 548 -24.37 25.81 41.78
N PHE A 549 -24.99 24.83 42.45
CA PHE A 549 -26.12 24.04 41.94
C PHE A 549 -27.37 24.87 41.75
N TRP A 550 -27.72 25.68 42.73
CA TRP A 550 -28.91 26.51 42.67
C TRP A 550 -28.68 27.80 41.90
N GLN A 551 -27.44 28.32 41.89
CA GLN A 551 -27.05 29.45 41.04
C GLN A 551 -27.15 29.13 39.55
N ARG A 552 -26.71 27.94 39.12
CA ARG A 552 -26.86 27.51 37.72
C ARG A 552 -28.30 27.15 37.35
N ASN A 553 -29.11 26.71 38.32
CA ASN A 553 -30.54 26.44 38.17
C ASN A 553 -31.44 27.58 38.69
N LYS A 554 -30.97 28.84 38.56
CA LYS A 554 -31.61 30.04 39.14
C LYS A 554 -33.07 30.25 38.72
N GLU A 555 -33.47 29.74 37.56
CA GLU A 555 -34.84 29.82 37.06
C GLU A 555 -35.85 29.05 37.95
N PHE A 556 -35.39 27.98 38.62
CA PHE A 556 -36.20 27.20 39.58
C PHE A 556 -35.99 27.64 41.03
N HIS A 557 -34.86 28.33 41.31
CA HIS A 557 -34.52 28.82 42.64
C HIS A 557 -35.64 29.68 43.23
N SER A 558 -36.24 30.59 42.47
CA SER A 558 -37.34 31.43 42.97
C SER A 558 -38.58 30.63 43.41
N SER A 559 -38.94 29.56 42.69
CA SER A 559 -40.07 28.68 43.01
C SER A 559 -39.80 27.80 44.23
N PHE A 560 -38.57 27.29 44.37
CA PHE A 560 -38.20 26.46 45.53
C PHE A 560 -37.87 27.28 46.78
N SER A 561 -37.43 28.54 46.64
CA SER A 561 -37.06 29.42 47.77
C SER A 561 -38.27 29.86 48.60
N GLN A 562 -39.45 30.00 47.99
CA GLN A 562 -40.64 30.46 48.69
C GLN A 562 -41.15 29.46 49.74
N ASN A 563 -40.96 28.15 49.52
CA ASN A 563 -41.32 27.07 50.45
C ASN A 563 -40.19 26.01 50.52
N TRP A 564 -38.98 26.42 50.89
CA TRP A 564 -37.78 25.58 50.83
C TRP A 564 -37.88 24.26 51.60
N ASN A 565 -38.52 24.26 52.77
CA ASN A 565 -38.69 23.03 53.56
C ASN A 565 -39.61 22.03 52.84
N GLU A 566 -40.69 22.51 52.21
CA GLU A 566 -41.60 21.68 51.42
C GLU A 566 -40.91 21.12 50.17
N ALA A 567 -40.07 21.94 49.52
CA ALA A 567 -39.24 21.53 48.40
C ALA A 567 -38.25 20.41 48.77
N GLN A 568 -37.54 20.56 49.90
CA GLN A 568 -36.62 19.54 50.39
C GLN A 568 -37.31 18.23 50.73
N ASP A 569 -38.52 18.28 51.27
CA ASP A 569 -39.31 17.08 51.58
C ASP A 569 -39.78 16.37 50.29
N LYS A 570 -40.21 17.11 49.27
CA LYS A 570 -40.54 16.56 47.94
C LYS A 570 -39.34 15.92 47.26
N ILE A 571 -38.16 16.57 47.31
CA ILE A 571 -36.90 16.05 46.77
C ILE A 571 -36.52 14.75 47.49
N LYS A 572 -36.58 14.73 48.83
CA LYS A 572 -36.32 13.52 49.64
C LYS A 572 -37.29 12.38 49.32
N SER A 573 -38.57 12.67 49.11
CA SER A 573 -39.57 11.66 48.75
C SER A 573 -39.27 11.06 47.38
N ALA A 574 -39.04 11.90 46.36
CA ALA A 574 -38.69 11.46 45.01
C ALA A 574 -37.38 10.67 44.98
N TYR A 575 -36.39 11.08 45.79
CA TYR A 575 -35.12 10.37 45.94
C TYR A 575 -35.34 8.94 46.45
N ARG A 576 -36.12 8.77 47.53
CA ARG A 576 -36.42 7.45 48.12
C ARG A 576 -37.18 6.54 47.16
N GLU A 577 -38.13 7.08 46.39
CA GLU A 577 -38.88 6.30 45.41
C GLU A 577 -37.99 5.77 44.28
N ILE A 578 -37.09 6.61 43.77
CA ILE A 578 -36.12 6.21 42.73
C ILE A 578 -35.11 5.20 43.28
N ASP A 579 -34.64 5.39 44.51
CA ASP A 579 -33.69 4.47 45.14
C ASP A 579 -34.34 3.10 45.44
N PHE A 580 -35.61 3.09 45.85
CA PHE A 580 -36.40 1.87 45.96
C PHE A 580 -36.60 1.18 44.60
N ALA A 581 -36.94 1.93 43.55
CA ALA A 581 -37.07 1.38 42.19
C ALA A 581 -35.74 0.78 41.67
N LEU A 582 -34.60 1.39 42.01
CA LEU A 582 -33.27 0.85 41.73
C LEU A 582 -32.97 -0.43 42.52
N SER A 583 -33.45 -0.54 43.75
CA SER A 583 -33.26 -1.73 44.62
C SER A 583 -34.08 -2.96 44.18
N LEU A 584 -35.18 -2.75 43.46
CA LEU A 584 -36.01 -3.82 42.89
C LEU A 584 -35.40 -4.43 41.63
N LEU A 585 -34.36 -3.81 41.06
CA LEU A 585 -33.61 -4.33 39.93
C LEU A 585 -32.44 -5.17 40.44
N PRO A 586 -32.13 -6.33 39.83
CA PRO A 586 -31.03 -7.18 40.27
C PRO A 586 -29.72 -6.38 40.31
N GLU A 587 -28.95 -6.54 41.40
CA GLU A 587 -27.66 -5.86 41.54
C GLU A 587 -26.72 -6.31 40.41
N PRO A 588 -26.16 -5.37 39.63
CA PRO A 588 -25.21 -5.74 38.59
C PRO A 588 -23.92 -6.18 39.27
N LYS A 589 -23.37 -7.31 38.83
CA LYS A 589 -22.04 -7.81 39.25
C LYS A 589 -20.87 -6.97 38.68
N TYR A 590 -21.18 -5.79 38.14
CA TYR A 590 -20.25 -4.93 37.41
C TYR A 590 -20.73 -3.48 37.47
N ASN A 591 -19.78 -2.55 37.52
CA ASN A 591 -20.07 -1.11 37.52
C ASN A 591 -20.13 -0.60 36.09
N ILE A 592 -21.19 0.12 35.72
CA ILE A 592 -21.27 0.74 34.40
C ILE A 592 -20.68 2.14 34.52
N VAL A 593 -19.62 2.45 33.75
CA VAL A 593 -19.05 3.80 33.70
C VAL A 593 -19.23 4.36 32.31
N GLU A 594 -20.00 5.45 32.24
CA GLU A 594 -20.29 6.12 31.00
C GLU A 594 -19.20 7.13 30.68
N ASN A 595 -18.63 7.04 29.48
CA ASN A 595 -17.65 8.01 29.02
C ASN A 595 -18.39 9.29 28.54
N PRO A 596 -18.11 10.49 29.08
CA PRO A 596 -18.88 11.70 28.73
C PRO A 596 -18.56 12.32 27.36
N GLY A 597 -17.71 11.71 26.53
CA GLY A 597 -17.28 12.24 25.24
C GLY A 597 -17.45 11.25 24.09
N GLN A 598 -18.52 11.44 23.32
CA GLN A 598 -18.84 10.87 21.99
C GLN A 598 -19.03 9.34 21.84
N ASN A 599 -20.13 9.02 21.14
CA ASN A 599 -20.58 7.73 20.57
C ASN A 599 -20.93 6.58 21.52
N GLU A 600 -22.02 5.89 21.17
CA GLU A 600 -22.83 4.95 21.96
C GLU A 600 -22.12 3.64 22.35
N HIS A 601 -21.10 3.69 23.21
CA HIS A 601 -20.57 2.48 23.85
C HIS A 601 -20.60 2.59 25.37
N VAL A 602 -21.45 1.75 25.97
CA VAL A 602 -21.52 1.53 27.41
C VAL A 602 -20.22 0.80 27.81
N ASN A 603 -19.40 1.36 28.71
CA ASN A 603 -18.28 0.61 29.27
C ASN A 603 -18.77 -0.14 30.52
N ILE A 604 -18.75 -1.47 30.46
CA ILE A 604 -18.95 -2.30 31.64
C ILE A 604 -17.59 -2.45 32.34
N ILE A 605 -17.50 -1.95 33.58
CA ILE A 605 -16.38 -2.18 34.48
C ILE A 605 -16.64 -3.47 35.26
N MET A 606 -15.95 -4.54 34.86
CA MET A 606 -15.83 -5.77 35.64
C MET A 606 -14.54 -5.73 36.44
N GLN A 607 -14.59 -6.04 37.74
CA GLN A 607 -13.41 -6.27 38.58
C GLN A 607 -13.25 -7.79 38.74
N THR A 608 -12.31 -8.40 38.02
CA THR A 608 -12.02 -9.84 38.13
C THR A 608 -10.57 -10.14 37.77
N ASN A 609 -9.96 -11.10 38.47
CA ASN A 609 -8.58 -11.54 38.25
C ASN A 609 -8.43 -12.61 37.15
N SER A 610 -9.51 -12.94 36.42
CA SER A 610 -9.54 -13.95 35.34
C SER A 610 -9.86 -13.31 33.99
N ALA A 611 -8.95 -13.41 33.04
CA ALA A 611 -9.13 -12.90 31.69
C ALA A 611 -10.19 -13.71 30.93
N VAL A 612 -10.28 -15.02 31.22
CA VAL A 612 -11.29 -15.92 30.63
C VAL A 612 -12.70 -15.53 31.07
N LYS A 613 -12.90 -15.26 32.37
CA LYS A 613 -14.20 -14.81 32.92
C LYS A 613 -14.57 -13.42 32.37
N ALA A 614 -13.61 -12.50 32.26
CA ALA A 614 -13.82 -11.18 31.68
C ALA A 614 -14.26 -11.25 30.20
N LEU A 615 -13.61 -12.07 29.37
CA LEU A 615 -13.97 -12.21 27.95
C LEU A 615 -15.32 -12.93 27.75
N ALA A 616 -15.61 -13.95 28.56
CA ALA A 616 -16.88 -14.67 28.49
C ALA A 616 -18.08 -13.73 28.74
N ALA A 617 -17.97 -12.80 29.67
CA ALA A 617 -18.99 -11.79 29.96
C ALA A 617 -19.05 -10.66 28.91
N VAL A 618 -17.96 -10.37 28.19
CA VAL A 618 -17.95 -9.42 27.07
C VAL A 618 -18.67 -9.96 25.83
N ASN A 619 -18.59 -11.26 25.55
CA ASN A 619 -19.29 -11.87 24.40
C ASN A 619 -20.84 -11.85 24.52
N GLU A 620 -21.38 -11.38 25.65
CA GLU A 620 -22.82 -11.19 25.87
C GLU A 620 -23.29 -9.74 25.60
N GLY A 621 -22.43 -8.79 25.18
CA GLY A 621 -22.82 -7.41 24.80
C GLY A 621 -21.76 -6.55 24.08
N ASP A 622 -22.16 -5.40 23.49
CA ASP A 622 -21.32 -4.50 22.67
C ASP A 622 -20.34 -3.61 23.48
N ASN A 623 -19.46 -4.22 24.27
CA ASN A 623 -18.47 -3.50 25.09
C ASN A 623 -17.12 -3.34 24.36
N ARG A 624 -16.50 -2.16 24.49
CA ARG A 624 -15.23 -1.83 23.80
C ARG A 624 -13.98 -1.78 24.69
N SER A 625 -14.10 -1.81 26.01
CA SER A 625 -12.94 -1.78 26.92
C SER A 625 -13.24 -2.39 28.29
N ILE A 626 -12.23 -2.96 28.95
CA ILE A 626 -12.28 -3.50 30.34
C ILE A 626 -11.16 -2.90 31.19
N TYR A 627 -11.23 -3.03 32.52
CA TYR A 627 -10.15 -2.66 33.44
C TYR A 627 -9.59 -3.92 34.09
N ASP A 628 -8.29 -4.16 33.97
CA ASP A 628 -7.61 -5.31 34.56
C ASP A 628 -6.80 -4.85 35.78
N SER A 629 -7.19 -5.30 36.97
CA SER A 629 -6.55 -4.94 38.24
C SER A 629 -5.16 -5.53 38.43
N ARG A 630 -4.74 -6.44 37.54
CA ARG A 630 -3.41 -7.05 37.55
C ARG A 630 -2.36 -6.19 36.82
N LEU A 631 -2.79 -5.19 36.03
CA LEU A 631 -1.91 -4.26 35.33
C LEU A 631 -1.56 -3.06 36.21
N ILE A 632 -0.29 -2.63 36.19
CA ILE A 632 0.21 -1.49 36.97
C ILE A 632 -0.65 -0.24 36.65
N ASN A 633 -1.19 0.42 37.68
CA ASN A 633 -2.11 1.58 37.65
C ASN A 633 -3.59 1.31 37.30
N ASN A 634 -4.10 0.07 37.40
CA ASN A 634 -5.47 -0.26 36.95
C ASN A 634 -5.67 0.21 35.49
N GLY A 635 -4.84 -0.30 34.58
CA GLY A 635 -4.84 0.10 33.18
C GLY A 635 -6.13 -0.29 32.44
N LYS A 636 -6.73 0.67 31.73
CA LYS A 636 -7.85 0.42 30.81
C LYS A 636 -7.35 -0.39 29.61
N VAL A 637 -7.92 -1.55 29.37
CA VAL A 637 -7.61 -2.44 28.25
C VAL A 637 -8.67 -2.27 27.15
N ASP A 638 -8.25 -1.84 25.96
CA ASP A 638 -9.09 -1.86 24.75
C ASP A 638 -9.07 -3.28 24.15
N LEU A 639 -10.24 -3.90 24.02
CA LEU A 639 -10.35 -5.27 23.51
C LEU A 639 -10.16 -5.35 21.98
N ASN A 640 -10.07 -4.23 21.27
CA ASN A 640 -9.70 -4.22 19.85
C ASN A 640 -8.18 -4.21 19.63
N ASP A 641 -7.40 -3.99 20.69
CA ASP A 641 -5.95 -4.04 20.66
C ASP A 641 -5.46 -5.47 20.96
N LEU A 642 -5.30 -6.26 19.90
CA LEU A 642 -4.84 -7.65 19.94
C LEU A 642 -3.36 -7.81 20.38
N GLN A 643 -2.61 -6.71 20.52
CA GLN A 643 -1.21 -6.74 20.96
C GLN A 643 -1.04 -6.49 22.46
N ASN A 644 -2.12 -6.18 23.18
CA ASN A 644 -2.09 -5.83 24.60
C ASN A 644 -1.95 -7.06 25.52
N ASN A 645 -1.37 -6.88 26.71
CA ASN A 645 -1.00 -7.99 27.64
C ASN A 645 -2.19 -8.90 28.02
N PHE A 646 -3.41 -8.37 28.01
CA PHE A 646 -4.64 -9.11 28.30
C PHE A 646 -4.82 -10.38 27.45
N TYR A 647 -4.53 -10.33 26.14
CA TYR A 647 -4.68 -11.48 25.26
C TYR A 647 -3.59 -12.55 25.49
N GLN A 648 -2.40 -12.14 25.90
CA GLN A 648 -1.33 -13.08 26.26
C GLN A 648 -1.65 -13.80 27.57
N THR A 649 -2.15 -13.07 28.56
CA THR A 649 -2.66 -13.61 29.83
C THR A 649 -3.85 -14.54 29.60
N LEU A 650 -4.78 -14.17 28.70
CA LEU A 650 -5.92 -15.01 28.32
C LEU A 650 -5.48 -16.34 27.70
N GLU A 651 -4.49 -16.34 26.80
CA GLU A 651 -4.01 -17.57 26.17
C GLU A 651 -3.23 -18.46 27.15
N ALA A 652 -2.46 -17.87 28.07
CA ALA A 652 -1.80 -18.59 29.15
C ALA A 652 -2.82 -19.26 30.11
N GLU A 653 -3.86 -18.52 30.50
CA GLU A 653 -4.93 -19.02 31.39
C GLU A 653 -5.76 -20.13 30.71
N LYS A 654 -6.11 -19.98 29.42
CA LYS A 654 -6.75 -21.05 28.63
C LYS A 654 -5.88 -22.31 28.52
N ALA A 655 -4.57 -22.15 28.34
CA ALA A 655 -3.64 -23.27 28.27
C ALA A 655 -3.57 -24.01 29.62
N ALA A 656 -3.53 -23.27 30.73
CA ALA A 656 -3.54 -23.83 32.09
C ALA A 656 -4.86 -24.57 32.40
N LEU A 657 -6.02 -24.02 32.02
CA LEU A 657 -7.33 -24.68 32.13
C LEU A 657 -7.40 -25.98 31.31
N LYS A 658 -6.90 -25.97 30.08
CA LYS A 658 -6.92 -27.14 29.18
C LYS A 658 -6.04 -28.29 29.68
N GLN A 659 -4.98 -27.98 30.42
CA GLN A 659 -4.09 -28.97 31.03
C GLN A 659 -4.50 -29.36 32.45
N GLY A 660 -5.54 -28.72 33.00
CA GLY A 660 -6.08 -29.03 34.33
C GLY A 660 -5.25 -28.49 35.49
N ILE A 661 -4.38 -27.49 35.24
CA ILE A 661 -3.48 -26.90 36.23
C ILE A 661 -4.21 -25.88 37.11
N ILE A 662 -5.17 -25.18 36.53
CA ILE A 662 -6.17 -24.36 37.24
C ILE A 662 -7.57 -24.83 36.82
N LYS A 663 -8.56 -24.65 37.68
CA LYS A 663 -9.97 -24.95 37.40
C LYS A 663 -10.72 -23.68 37.02
N PRO A 664 -11.84 -23.78 36.27
CA PRO A 664 -12.61 -22.61 35.83
C PRO A 664 -13.07 -21.67 36.95
N ASP A 665 -13.22 -22.18 38.17
CA ASP A 665 -13.69 -21.41 39.31
C ASP A 665 -12.57 -20.81 40.17
N ASP A 666 -11.30 -21.18 39.94
CA ASP A 666 -10.18 -20.73 40.75
C ASP A 666 -9.91 -19.21 40.59
N GLU A 667 -9.48 -18.54 41.67
CA GLU A 667 -9.02 -17.15 41.68
C GLU A 667 -7.48 -17.06 41.66
N ILE A 668 -6.88 -17.74 40.68
CA ILE A 668 -5.42 -17.78 40.50
C ILE A 668 -5.01 -16.80 39.40
N SER A 669 -4.06 -15.91 39.71
CA SER A 669 -3.52 -14.99 38.71
C SER A 669 -2.41 -15.66 37.92
N VAL A 670 -2.45 -15.53 36.59
CA VAL A 670 -1.44 -16.11 35.68
C VAL A 670 -0.63 -14.98 35.09
N LEU A 671 0.65 -14.88 35.45
CA LEU A 671 1.60 -13.96 34.83
C LEU A 671 2.21 -14.63 33.60
N PRO A 672 2.13 -14.01 32.41
CA PRO A 672 2.73 -14.57 31.21
C PRO A 672 4.27 -14.54 31.29
N PRO A 673 4.99 -15.39 30.54
CA PRO A 673 6.45 -15.56 30.67
C PRO A 673 7.30 -14.28 30.60
N ARG A 674 6.83 -13.27 29.88
CA ARG A 674 7.54 -12.00 29.71
C ARG A 674 7.50 -11.11 30.96
N GLU A 675 6.43 -11.19 31.74
CA GLU A 675 6.26 -10.44 33.00
C GLU A 675 6.72 -11.26 34.22
N ALA A 676 6.79 -12.59 34.07
CA ALA A 676 7.20 -13.51 35.13
C ALA A 676 8.64 -13.29 35.62
N GLN A 677 9.58 -12.95 34.72
CA GLN A 677 10.98 -12.66 35.08
C GLN A 677 11.12 -11.33 35.82
N GLU A 678 10.51 -10.26 35.30
CA GLU A 678 10.53 -8.94 35.95
C GLU A 678 9.88 -8.99 37.34
N TRP A 679 8.72 -9.65 37.45
CA TRP A 679 8.04 -9.85 38.74
C TRP A 679 8.91 -10.64 39.74
N TYR A 680 9.65 -11.66 39.27
CA TYR A 680 10.52 -12.45 40.14
C TYR A 680 11.71 -11.62 40.65
N GLN A 681 12.32 -10.81 39.79
CA GLN A 681 13.44 -9.94 40.16
C GLN A 681 13.00 -8.85 41.15
N ASP A 682 11.89 -8.16 40.89
CA ASP A 682 11.32 -7.17 41.81
C ASP A 682 10.98 -7.77 43.18
N ARG A 683 10.49 -9.03 43.21
CA ARG A 683 10.17 -9.71 44.46
C ARG A 683 11.42 -10.12 45.24
N VAL A 684 12.48 -10.53 44.55
CA VAL A 684 13.78 -10.83 45.16
C VAL A 684 14.38 -9.55 45.76
N GLU A 685 14.35 -8.42 45.04
CA GLU A 685 14.83 -7.14 45.55
C GLU A 685 14.05 -6.67 46.78
N GLY A 686 12.71 -6.75 46.75
CA GLY A 686 11.89 -6.41 47.92
C GLY A 686 12.16 -7.30 49.13
N LEU A 687 12.33 -8.61 48.93
CA LEU A 687 12.70 -9.52 50.02
C LEU A 687 14.10 -9.23 50.58
N MET A 688 15.03 -8.74 49.75
CA MET A 688 16.36 -8.31 50.20
C MET A 688 16.34 -7.02 51.02
N GLU A 689 15.39 -6.12 50.74
CA GLU A 689 15.20 -4.88 51.49
C GLU A 689 14.46 -5.10 52.82
N ASP A 690 13.51 -6.03 52.87
CA ASP A 690 12.63 -6.28 54.02
C ASP A 690 13.19 -7.26 55.07
N ALA A 691 14.24 -8.02 54.75
CA ALA A 691 14.76 -9.05 55.65
C ALA A 691 15.72 -8.49 56.71
N ASP A 692 15.36 -8.62 57.99
CA ASP A 692 16.17 -8.16 59.13
C ASP A 692 17.39 -9.07 59.41
N SER A 693 17.46 -10.26 58.79
CA SER A 693 18.59 -11.18 58.92
C SER A 693 18.83 -12.08 57.69
N PRO A 694 20.07 -12.56 57.48
CA PRO A 694 20.39 -13.46 56.36
C PRO A 694 19.64 -14.80 56.36
N ASP A 695 19.27 -15.31 57.53
CA ASP A 695 18.52 -16.57 57.65
C ASP A 695 17.04 -16.40 57.29
N GLU A 696 16.49 -15.21 57.57
CA GLU A 696 15.14 -14.81 57.17
C GLU A 696 15.05 -14.58 55.65
N LEU A 697 16.04 -13.87 55.08
CA LEU A 697 16.16 -13.71 53.62
C LEU A 697 16.25 -15.06 52.91
N LYS A 698 17.10 -15.96 53.41
CA LYS A 698 17.25 -17.30 52.85
C LYS A 698 15.95 -18.10 52.88
N SER A 699 15.22 -18.04 54.00
CA SER A 699 13.95 -18.75 54.14
C SER A 699 12.86 -18.16 53.21
N ALA A 700 12.87 -16.84 53.00
CA ALA A 700 11.96 -16.17 52.08
C ALA A 700 12.27 -16.47 50.60
N LEU A 701 13.56 -16.53 50.23
CA LEU A 701 14.00 -16.91 48.88
C LEU A 701 13.75 -18.39 48.59
N ASP A 702 13.98 -19.28 49.56
CA ASP A 702 13.66 -20.71 49.42
C ASP A 702 12.14 -20.94 49.21
N ALA A 703 11.30 -20.11 49.84
CA ALA A 703 9.83 -20.15 49.66
C ALA A 703 9.35 -19.59 48.30
N LEU A 704 10.09 -18.65 47.70
CA LEU A 704 9.80 -18.08 46.38
C LEU A 704 10.06 -19.07 45.22
N GLY A 705 10.91 -20.08 45.47
CA GLY A 705 11.30 -21.10 44.50
C GLY A 705 12.29 -20.60 43.45
N PRO A 706 12.75 -21.45 42.51
CA PRO A 706 13.76 -21.08 41.52
C PRO A 706 13.23 -20.04 40.51
N GLU A 707 14.14 -19.23 39.97
CA GLU A 707 13.82 -18.22 38.94
C GLU A 707 13.08 -18.87 37.76
N PRO A 708 11.91 -18.33 37.35
CA PRO A 708 11.18 -18.84 36.20
C PRO A 708 12.01 -18.72 34.92
N GLY A 709 12.02 -19.78 34.11
CA GLY A 709 12.73 -19.75 32.81
C GLY A 709 12.08 -18.78 31.82
N ASP A 710 12.82 -18.39 30.76
CA ASP A 710 12.41 -17.39 29.75
C ASP A 710 11.02 -17.63 29.09
N ASN A 711 10.48 -18.84 29.22
CA ASN A 711 9.20 -19.26 28.65
C ASN A 711 8.20 -19.80 29.69
N GLU A 712 8.47 -19.63 30.99
CA GLU A 712 7.68 -20.16 32.09
C GLU A 712 6.71 -19.10 32.64
N ALA A 713 5.41 -19.43 32.67
CA ALA A 713 4.40 -18.57 33.30
C ALA A 713 4.43 -18.76 34.82
N VAL A 714 4.17 -17.68 35.57
CA VAL A 714 4.10 -17.70 37.04
C VAL A 714 2.64 -17.68 37.48
N PHE A 715 2.28 -18.59 38.39
CA PHE A 715 0.95 -18.67 38.98
C PHE A 715 1.00 -18.03 40.37
N LEU A 716 0.06 -17.14 40.67
CA LEU A 716 -0.02 -16.46 41.95
C LEU A 716 -1.33 -16.79 42.65
N GLY A 717 -1.24 -17.13 43.93
CA GLY A 717 -2.39 -17.31 44.81
C GLY A 717 -3.04 -15.99 45.21
N GLU A 718 -4.16 -16.07 45.94
CA GLU A 718 -4.90 -14.90 46.43
C GLU A 718 -4.07 -13.97 47.33
N ASP A 719 -3.03 -14.49 47.99
CA ASP A 719 -2.12 -13.73 48.85
C ASP A 719 -0.92 -13.14 48.09
N GLY A 720 -0.85 -13.30 46.76
CA GLY A 720 0.27 -12.89 45.92
C GLY A 720 1.49 -13.81 46.01
N GLY A 721 1.40 -14.92 46.74
CA GLY A 721 2.43 -15.94 46.82
C GLY A 721 2.51 -16.77 45.54
N ARG A 722 3.73 -17.14 45.13
CA ARG A 722 3.95 -17.96 43.94
C ARG A 722 3.53 -19.41 44.19
N ILE A 723 2.71 -19.94 43.28
CA ILE A 723 2.27 -21.33 43.24
C ILE A 723 3.17 -22.09 42.25
N LEU A 724 3.81 -23.16 42.72
CA LEU A 724 4.64 -24.05 41.92
C LEU A 724 3.88 -25.36 41.63
N PRO A 725 3.37 -25.61 40.41
CA PRO A 725 2.65 -26.83 40.09
C PRO A 725 3.58 -28.06 39.96
N GLU A 726 3.07 -29.27 40.24
CA GLU A 726 3.82 -30.54 40.20
C GLU A 726 4.37 -30.94 38.81
N PHE A 727 3.84 -30.36 37.72
CA PHE A 727 4.28 -30.61 36.35
C PHE A 727 4.59 -29.29 35.63
N SER A 728 5.81 -29.16 35.12
CA SER A 728 6.22 -27.98 34.34
C SER A 728 5.48 -27.94 33.00
N LEU A 729 4.87 -26.79 32.72
CA LEU A 729 4.05 -26.52 31.54
C LEU A 729 4.95 -26.20 30.33
N ASN A 730 5.83 -27.13 29.92
CA ASN A 730 6.72 -26.95 28.77
C ASN A 730 5.99 -27.20 27.44
N VAL A 731 5.15 -26.25 27.02
CA VAL A 731 4.50 -26.26 25.71
C VAL A 731 5.49 -25.79 24.65
N THR A 732 5.67 -26.56 23.58
CA THR A 732 6.50 -26.16 22.44
C THR A 732 5.93 -24.91 21.76
N GLN A 733 6.68 -23.81 21.81
CA GLN A 733 6.31 -22.54 21.16
C GLN A 733 6.40 -22.61 19.63
N GLU A 734 7.23 -23.54 19.10
CA GLU A 734 7.51 -23.71 17.68
C GLU A 734 7.75 -25.19 17.29
N ASN A 735 7.85 -25.44 15.97
CA ASN A 735 8.16 -26.75 15.40
C ASN A 735 9.52 -27.26 15.92
N THR A 736 9.51 -28.24 16.84
CA THR A 736 10.73 -28.68 17.53
C THR A 736 11.41 -29.82 16.77
N PRO A 737 12.62 -29.64 16.23
CA PRO A 737 13.29 -30.68 15.44
C PRO A 737 13.69 -31.89 16.30
N ILE A 738 13.50 -33.09 15.74
CA ILE A 738 13.81 -34.39 16.34
C ILE A 738 14.65 -35.22 15.37
N ASN A 739 15.57 -36.02 15.90
CA ASN A 739 16.49 -36.81 15.08
C ASN A 739 15.95 -38.23 14.88
N VAL A 740 15.24 -38.46 13.77
CA VAL A 740 14.58 -39.75 13.48
C VAL A 740 15.36 -40.52 12.41
N PRO A 741 15.96 -41.67 12.74
CA PRO A 741 16.60 -42.54 11.76
C PRO A 741 15.64 -42.98 10.65
N TYR A 742 16.14 -43.13 9.42
CA TYR A 742 15.30 -43.41 8.23
C TYR A 742 14.35 -44.61 8.38
N LYS A 743 14.76 -45.65 9.13
CA LYS A 743 13.97 -46.86 9.38
C LYS A 743 12.78 -46.64 10.34
N GLU A 744 12.83 -45.58 11.15
CA GLU A 744 11.86 -45.29 12.22
C GLU A 744 10.88 -44.16 11.86
N ARG A 745 11.01 -43.62 10.64
CA ARG A 745 10.23 -42.45 10.17
C ARG A 745 8.71 -42.65 10.22
N ASN A 746 8.24 -43.87 9.99
CA ASN A 746 6.80 -44.17 9.98
C ASN A 746 6.23 -44.20 11.40
N GLU A 747 7.05 -44.52 12.40
CA GLU A 747 6.68 -44.55 13.80
C GLU A 747 6.62 -43.14 14.40
N ALA A 748 7.62 -42.30 14.11
CA ALA A 748 7.60 -40.89 14.51
C ALA A 748 6.42 -40.13 13.89
N LYS A 749 6.09 -40.45 12.62
CA LYS A 749 4.91 -39.90 11.93
C LYS A 749 3.59 -40.35 12.56
N ALA A 750 3.50 -41.59 13.06
CA ALA A 750 2.30 -42.10 13.72
C ALA A 750 2.03 -41.42 15.07
N LEU A 751 3.09 -40.97 15.77
CA LEU A 751 3.00 -40.24 17.03
C LEU A 751 2.70 -38.74 16.86
N GLY A 752 2.78 -38.21 15.64
CA GLY A 752 2.41 -36.84 15.30
C GLY A 752 3.53 -35.95 14.75
N ALA A 753 4.74 -36.47 14.56
CA ALA A 753 5.86 -35.70 13.97
C ALA A 753 5.65 -35.42 12.47
N LYS A 754 6.13 -34.27 12.01
CA LYS A 754 6.07 -33.82 10.61
C LYS A 754 7.48 -33.63 10.04
N TRP A 755 7.60 -33.70 8.72
CA TRP A 755 8.87 -33.51 8.02
C TRP A 755 8.94 -32.10 7.45
N ASP A 756 9.98 -31.34 7.78
CA ASP A 756 10.27 -30.05 7.18
C ASP A 756 11.06 -30.24 5.88
N ARG A 757 10.47 -29.84 4.75
CA ARG A 757 11.09 -29.98 3.42
C ARG A 757 12.18 -28.94 3.16
N THR A 758 12.16 -27.83 3.89
CA THR A 758 13.07 -26.70 3.77
C THR A 758 14.38 -27.00 4.51
N GLU A 759 14.25 -27.48 5.74
CA GLU A 759 15.39 -27.82 6.62
C GLU A 759 15.84 -29.29 6.50
N GLN A 760 15.06 -30.15 5.85
CA GLN A 760 15.28 -31.60 5.74
C GLN A 760 15.43 -32.32 7.10
N THR A 761 14.56 -31.99 8.06
CA THR A 761 14.54 -32.61 9.39
C THR A 761 13.12 -33.01 9.81
N TRP A 762 13.01 -33.99 10.71
CA TRP A 762 11.72 -34.31 11.37
C TRP A 762 11.51 -33.34 12.52
N PHE A 763 10.28 -32.92 12.79
CA PHE A 763 9.94 -32.04 13.90
C PHE A 763 8.60 -32.41 14.55
N VAL A 764 8.46 -32.10 15.83
CA VAL A 764 7.20 -32.19 16.58
C VAL A 764 6.46 -30.86 16.41
N PRO A 765 5.23 -30.86 15.85
CA PRO A 765 4.48 -29.63 15.59
C PRO A 765 4.07 -28.90 16.87
N LYS A 766 3.97 -27.57 16.79
CA LYS A 766 3.49 -26.68 17.86
C LYS A 766 2.21 -27.21 18.53
N GLY A 767 2.21 -27.33 19.86
CA GLY A 767 1.07 -27.78 20.66
C GLY A 767 0.93 -29.30 20.85
N VAL A 768 1.93 -30.09 20.44
CA VAL A 768 2.00 -31.55 20.67
C VAL A 768 3.04 -31.84 21.77
N SER A 769 2.67 -32.63 22.78
CA SER A 769 3.55 -32.98 23.93
C SER A 769 4.83 -33.71 23.47
N LEU A 770 5.98 -33.21 23.95
CA LEU A 770 7.31 -33.77 23.68
C LEU A 770 7.57 -35.09 24.40
N ASP A 771 6.84 -35.40 25.46
CA ASP A 771 7.04 -36.60 26.29
C ASP A 771 6.84 -37.90 25.49
N LYS A 772 5.98 -37.85 24.47
CA LYS A 772 5.73 -38.97 23.54
C LYS A 772 6.89 -39.24 22.58
N PHE A 773 7.83 -38.29 22.46
CA PHE A 773 8.95 -38.32 21.53
C PHE A 773 10.30 -38.40 22.24
N ALA A 774 10.31 -38.62 23.57
CA ALA A 774 11.52 -38.68 24.40
C ALA A 774 12.64 -39.56 23.82
N LYS A 775 12.31 -40.66 23.13
CA LYS A 775 13.29 -41.55 22.50
C LYS A 775 14.07 -40.92 21.32
N TRP A 776 13.57 -39.84 20.74
CA TRP A 776 14.20 -39.07 19.65
C TRP A 776 14.54 -37.64 20.07
N VAL A 777 14.20 -37.28 21.31
CA VAL A 777 14.48 -36.00 21.95
C VAL A 777 15.57 -36.26 23.00
N GLY A 778 16.83 -36.18 22.57
CA GLY A 778 17.99 -36.25 23.45
C GLY A 778 18.60 -37.64 23.63
N GLY A 779 19.84 -37.79 23.17
CA GLY A 779 20.77 -38.80 23.64
C GLY A 779 22.21 -38.53 23.16
N PRO A 780 23.26 -38.71 24.02
CA PRO A 780 23.26 -39.05 25.45
C PRO A 780 23.84 -37.93 26.35
N THR A 781 23.33 -37.87 27.59
CA THR A 781 23.82 -37.08 28.73
C THR A 781 23.93 -37.97 29.99
N ALA A 782 24.77 -37.54 30.95
CA ALA A 782 25.06 -38.06 32.33
C ALA A 782 26.19 -39.12 32.46
N GLU A 783 27.11 -39.08 33.46
CA GLU A 783 26.90 -38.87 34.91
C GLU A 783 28.09 -38.22 35.68
N ASN A 784 27.73 -37.72 36.87
CA ASN A 784 28.49 -37.08 37.94
C ASN A 784 29.67 -37.89 38.52
N ASN A 785 30.76 -37.20 38.93
CA ASN A 785 31.25 -37.34 40.30
C ASN A 785 32.11 -36.15 40.76
N SER A 786 31.90 -35.81 42.03
CA SER A 786 32.43 -34.74 42.85
C SER A 786 33.96 -34.75 43.01
N SER A 787 34.58 -33.56 43.07
CA SER A 787 35.50 -33.17 44.18
C SER A 787 36.07 -31.75 44.02
N VAL A 788 36.20 -31.12 45.19
CA VAL A 788 36.70 -29.79 45.55
C VAL A 788 38.12 -29.50 45.00
N VAL A 789 38.48 -28.22 44.78
CA VAL A 789 39.70 -27.52 45.30
C VAL A 789 40.01 -26.19 44.58
N SER A 790 40.06 -25.15 45.41
CA SER A 790 40.66 -23.80 45.38
C SER A 790 41.42 -23.22 44.16
N VAL A 791 41.09 -21.93 43.91
CA VAL A 791 41.90 -20.74 43.59
C VAL A 791 43.40 -20.92 43.26
N LYS A 792 43.83 -20.39 42.10
CA LYS A 792 44.94 -19.41 41.99
C LYS A 792 45.09 -18.82 40.58
N GLU A 793 45.25 -17.50 40.54
CA GLU A 793 45.80 -16.71 39.42
C GLU A 793 47.14 -17.27 38.93
N VAL A 794 47.44 -17.15 37.63
CA VAL A 794 48.67 -16.55 37.05
C VAL A 794 48.43 -16.35 35.54
N THR A 795 48.53 -15.12 35.03
CA THR A 795 48.80 -14.86 33.60
C THR A 795 50.30 -15.02 33.31
N PRO A 796 50.73 -15.58 32.16
CA PRO A 796 51.24 -14.69 31.10
C PRO A 796 51.11 -15.18 29.63
N LYS A 797 50.89 -14.20 28.73
CA LYS A 797 51.27 -14.01 27.29
C LYS A 797 51.26 -15.14 26.22
N VAL A 798 50.42 -14.88 25.20
CA VAL A 798 50.54 -14.99 23.70
C VAL A 798 51.32 -16.15 23.08
N GLY A 799 50.61 -17.00 22.31
CA GLY A 799 51.16 -17.96 21.33
C GLY A 799 50.26 -18.11 20.10
N GLU A 800 50.85 -18.04 18.90
CA GLU A 800 50.20 -17.98 17.57
C GLU A 800 49.36 -19.22 17.21
N ARG A 801 48.30 -18.99 16.43
CA ARG A 801 47.32 -19.96 15.96
C ARG A 801 47.72 -20.57 14.61
N GLN A 802 47.69 -21.91 14.48
CA GLN A 802 48.08 -22.62 13.24
C GLN A 802 46.91 -23.34 12.58
N ASN A 803 46.65 -23.10 11.29
CA ASN A 803 45.51 -23.67 10.55
C ASN A 803 45.76 -25.12 10.09
N LEU A 804 44.69 -25.92 10.08
CA LEU A 804 44.67 -27.35 9.74
C LEU A 804 43.59 -27.63 8.69
N ALA A 805 43.86 -28.58 7.79
CA ALA A 805 42.96 -29.05 6.75
C ALA A 805 42.40 -30.43 7.15
N VAL A 806 41.44 -30.47 8.08
CA VAL A 806 40.89 -31.73 8.63
C VAL A 806 39.65 -32.20 7.85
N PRO A 807 39.70 -33.34 7.14
CA PRO A 807 38.54 -33.93 6.46
C PRO A 807 37.43 -34.32 7.44
N TYR A 808 36.18 -34.36 6.98
CA TYR A 808 35.01 -34.58 7.85
C TYR A 808 35.09 -35.85 8.72
N LYS A 809 35.58 -36.95 8.15
CA LYS A 809 35.76 -38.25 8.82
C LYS A 809 36.79 -38.24 9.95
N ASP A 810 37.73 -37.30 9.91
CA ASP A 810 38.87 -37.22 10.82
C ASP A 810 38.66 -36.17 11.92
N ARG A 811 37.53 -35.46 11.92
CA ARG A 811 37.24 -34.35 12.85
C ARG A 811 37.24 -34.77 14.31
N ALA A 812 36.79 -36.00 14.61
CA ALA A 812 36.81 -36.53 15.97
C ALA A 812 38.25 -36.77 16.45
N GLU A 813 39.10 -37.34 15.58
CA GLU A 813 40.51 -37.63 15.87
C GLU A 813 41.32 -36.33 16.00
N ALA A 814 41.09 -35.36 15.10
CA ALA A 814 41.75 -34.07 15.18
C ALA A 814 41.31 -33.26 16.41
N LYS A 815 40.02 -33.30 16.78
CA LYS A 815 39.54 -32.71 18.05
C LYS A 815 40.20 -33.34 19.25
N ALA A 816 40.32 -34.67 19.27
CA ALA A 816 40.98 -35.39 20.36
C ALA A 816 42.48 -35.03 20.47
N ALA A 817 43.12 -34.67 19.36
CA ALA A 817 44.51 -34.20 19.32
C ALA A 817 44.67 -32.69 19.59
N GLY A 818 43.57 -31.96 19.85
CA GLY A 818 43.58 -30.55 20.25
C GLY A 818 43.25 -29.55 19.14
N ALA A 819 42.76 -29.99 17.98
CA ALA A 819 42.27 -29.08 16.93
C ALA A 819 40.90 -28.49 17.29
N LYS A 820 40.77 -27.18 17.12
CA LYS A 820 39.55 -26.39 17.31
C LYS A 820 39.01 -25.91 15.97
N TRP A 821 37.70 -25.75 15.88
CA TRP A 821 37.05 -25.21 14.69
C TRP A 821 36.81 -23.72 14.86
N ASP A 822 37.28 -22.92 13.92
CA ASP A 822 36.92 -21.51 13.85
C ASP A 822 35.67 -21.35 12.99
N LYS A 823 34.58 -20.92 13.64
CA LYS A 823 33.27 -20.73 13.04
C LYS A 823 33.22 -19.51 12.10
N GLU A 824 34.04 -18.49 12.35
CA GLU A 824 34.12 -17.27 11.53
C GLU A 824 34.94 -17.50 10.26
N LYS A 825 36.13 -18.11 10.38
CA LYS A 825 37.00 -18.38 9.22
C LYS A 825 36.68 -19.69 8.50
N LYS A 826 35.83 -20.54 9.08
CA LYS A 826 35.49 -21.89 8.60
C LYS A 826 36.73 -22.76 8.35
N THR A 827 37.71 -22.71 9.25
CA THR A 827 38.92 -23.53 9.20
C THR A 827 39.18 -24.22 10.54
N TRP A 828 39.80 -25.41 10.50
CA TRP A 828 40.34 -26.04 11.71
C TRP A 828 41.66 -25.36 12.09
N TYR A 829 41.97 -25.29 13.37
CA TYR A 829 43.22 -24.72 13.86
C TYR A 829 43.68 -25.37 15.16
N ALA A 830 44.96 -25.22 15.49
CA ALA A 830 45.54 -25.61 16.76
C ALA A 830 46.02 -24.37 17.53
N GLU A 831 45.82 -24.37 18.85
CA GLU A 831 46.32 -23.35 19.78
C GLU A 831 47.57 -23.85 20.51
N ALA A 832 48.30 -22.93 21.15
CA ALA A 832 49.47 -23.25 21.96
C ALA A 832 49.10 -24.22 23.09
N GLY A 833 49.51 -25.50 22.93
CA GLY A 833 49.18 -26.61 23.84
C GLY A 833 48.60 -27.84 23.15
N ALA A 834 48.18 -27.75 21.89
CA ALA A 834 47.72 -28.91 21.12
C ALA A 834 48.86 -29.87 20.73
N ASP A 835 48.57 -31.17 20.61
CA ASP A 835 49.56 -32.21 20.29
C ASP A 835 49.91 -32.14 18.79
N MET A 836 50.84 -31.25 18.45
CA MET A 836 51.23 -30.96 17.07
C MET A 836 51.90 -32.15 16.36
N GLN A 837 52.38 -33.16 17.09
CA GLN A 837 52.85 -34.41 16.48
C GLN A 837 51.69 -35.23 15.92
N LYS A 838 50.57 -35.33 16.64
CA LYS A 838 49.37 -36.02 16.14
C LYS A 838 48.62 -35.23 15.07
N LEU A 839 48.69 -33.90 15.13
CA LEU A 839 48.01 -33.02 14.17
C LEU A 839 48.79 -32.82 12.85
N ALA A 840 50.05 -33.28 12.76
CA ALA A 840 50.93 -33.06 11.60
C ALA A 840 50.36 -33.59 10.28
N LYS A 841 49.55 -34.67 10.31
CA LYS A 841 48.95 -35.28 9.11
C LYS A 841 47.86 -34.43 8.45
N TRP A 842 47.29 -33.44 9.17
CA TRP A 842 46.29 -32.51 8.63
C TRP A 842 46.86 -31.11 8.42
N LYS A 843 48.18 -30.96 8.34
CA LYS A 843 48.76 -29.73 7.81
C LYS A 843 48.35 -29.59 6.34
N PRO A 844 48.04 -28.37 5.86
CA PRO A 844 47.58 -28.15 4.48
C PRO A 844 48.50 -28.75 3.41
N GLU A 845 49.79 -28.85 3.71
CA GLU A 845 50.83 -29.45 2.88
C GLU A 845 50.69 -30.97 2.65
N ASN A 846 49.90 -31.67 3.49
CA ASN A 846 49.90 -33.13 3.61
C ASN A 846 48.58 -33.83 3.21
N VAL A 847 47.56 -33.10 2.74
CA VAL A 847 46.22 -33.66 2.48
C VAL A 847 45.99 -33.92 0.99
N VAL A 848 45.89 -35.20 0.61
CA VAL A 848 45.43 -35.66 -0.72
C VAL A 848 44.01 -36.24 -0.57
N ILE A 849 43.05 -35.76 -1.38
CA ILE A 849 41.61 -36.10 -1.27
C ILE A 849 41.26 -37.22 -2.26
N GLU A 850 40.79 -38.37 -1.76
CA GLU A 850 40.11 -39.42 -2.55
C GLU A 850 38.67 -39.66 -2.03
N GLN A 851 37.72 -39.89 -2.95
CA GLN A 851 36.28 -40.06 -2.73
C GLN A 851 35.77 -41.43 -3.21
N SER A 852 34.64 -41.93 -2.67
CA SER A 852 33.72 -42.96 -3.26
C SER A 852 32.37 -43.02 -2.49
N PRO A 853 31.25 -43.57 -3.03
CA PRO A 853 30.49 -43.17 -4.23
C PRO A 853 28.96 -42.93 -3.98
N ALA A 854 28.28 -42.20 -4.88
CA ALA A 854 26.88 -41.75 -4.79
C ALA A 854 25.85 -42.60 -5.59
N MET A 855 24.56 -42.52 -5.20
CA MET A 855 23.40 -43.09 -5.94
C MET A 855 23.38 -42.61 -7.40
N THR A 856 22.93 -43.47 -8.32
CA THR A 856 22.97 -43.13 -9.74
C THR A 856 21.80 -42.22 -10.15
N LEU A 857 22.02 -41.35 -11.13
CA LEU A 857 21.02 -40.43 -11.68
C LEU A 857 19.71 -41.13 -12.11
N LYS A 858 19.83 -42.36 -12.62
CA LYS A 858 18.70 -43.16 -13.06
C LYS A 858 17.78 -43.54 -11.89
N GLU A 859 18.33 -43.89 -10.74
CA GLU A 859 17.58 -44.28 -9.53
C GLU A 859 16.83 -43.08 -8.93
N GLU A 860 17.42 -41.87 -9.00
CA GLU A 860 16.76 -40.63 -8.57
C GLU A 860 15.52 -40.31 -9.42
N VAL A 861 15.61 -40.48 -10.75
CA VAL A 861 14.50 -40.22 -11.68
C VAL A 861 13.42 -41.29 -11.57
N GLU A 862 13.79 -42.56 -11.41
CA GLU A 862 12.82 -43.66 -11.19
C GLU A 862 11.98 -43.42 -9.95
N THR A 863 12.61 -42.97 -8.86
CA THR A 863 11.92 -42.67 -7.60
C THR A 863 10.92 -41.53 -7.80
N ALA A 864 11.34 -40.44 -8.44
CA ALA A 864 10.47 -39.28 -8.68
C ALA A 864 9.27 -39.59 -9.59
N LEU A 865 9.44 -40.47 -10.60
CA LEU A 865 8.33 -40.90 -11.46
C LEU A 865 7.33 -41.79 -10.71
N LYS A 866 7.79 -42.68 -9.83
CA LYS A 866 6.90 -43.49 -8.97
C LYS A 866 6.11 -42.62 -8.01
N ASP A 867 6.73 -41.58 -7.45
CA ASP A 867 6.11 -40.68 -6.47
C ASP A 867 4.89 -39.90 -7.04
N ILE A 868 4.87 -39.62 -8.34
CA ILE A 868 3.70 -38.99 -9.01
C ILE A 868 2.74 -40.01 -9.65
N GLY A 869 2.88 -41.28 -9.29
CA GLY A 869 1.99 -42.37 -9.70
C GLY A 869 2.25 -42.94 -11.10
N CYS A 870 3.46 -42.77 -11.66
CA CYS A 870 3.83 -43.41 -12.93
C CYS A 870 4.31 -44.85 -12.74
N ILE A 871 3.99 -45.73 -13.69
CA ILE A 871 4.32 -47.16 -13.65
C ILE A 871 5.47 -47.45 -14.63
N LEU A 872 6.66 -47.77 -14.11
CA LEU A 872 7.88 -47.96 -14.91
C LEU A 872 8.05 -49.38 -15.49
N ASP A 873 7.48 -50.39 -14.84
CA ASP A 873 7.82 -51.79 -15.12
C ASP A 873 6.97 -52.46 -16.21
N ALA A 874 5.89 -51.82 -16.64
CA ALA A 874 4.94 -52.37 -17.60
C ALA A 874 4.91 -51.62 -18.95
N ASP A 875 5.67 -50.52 -19.09
CA ASP A 875 5.50 -49.57 -20.19
C ASP A 875 6.82 -49.26 -20.91
N THR A 876 6.75 -49.11 -22.23
CA THR A 876 7.85 -48.66 -23.08
C THR A 876 7.38 -47.51 -23.96
N ASP A 877 8.21 -46.49 -24.14
CA ASP A 877 7.96 -45.41 -25.10
C ASP A 877 8.95 -45.54 -26.24
N LYS A 878 8.44 -45.74 -27.46
CA LYS A 878 9.24 -46.01 -28.66
C LYS A 878 10.22 -47.19 -28.49
N GLY A 879 9.80 -48.23 -27.76
CA GLY A 879 10.61 -49.45 -27.54
C GLY A 879 11.69 -49.33 -26.47
N GLN A 880 11.79 -48.20 -25.77
CA GLN A 880 12.72 -48.01 -24.65
C GLN A 880 11.99 -48.06 -23.30
N LYS A 881 12.58 -48.76 -22.32
CA LYS A 881 12.08 -48.80 -20.95
C LYS A 881 12.39 -47.48 -20.25
N HIS A 882 11.42 -46.95 -19.51
CA HIS A 882 11.59 -45.74 -18.73
C HIS A 882 12.55 -45.94 -17.53
N PRO A 883 13.24 -44.88 -17.04
CA PRO A 883 13.17 -43.49 -17.50
C PRO A 883 14.07 -43.21 -18.72
N ILE A 884 13.58 -42.37 -19.63
CA ILE A 884 14.29 -41.91 -20.83
C ILE A 884 14.68 -40.44 -20.60
N MET A 885 15.98 -40.13 -20.64
CA MET A 885 16.53 -38.84 -20.19
C MET A 885 17.21 -38.07 -21.34
N ASP A 886 16.49 -37.92 -22.46
CA ASP A 886 17.01 -37.35 -23.71
C ASP A 886 16.65 -35.86 -23.93
N GLY A 887 16.10 -35.19 -22.90
CA GLY A 887 15.61 -33.81 -22.97
C GLY A 887 14.31 -33.63 -23.77
N LYS A 888 13.63 -34.71 -24.17
CA LYS A 888 12.37 -34.67 -24.91
C LYS A 888 11.21 -35.17 -24.06
N LYS A 889 10.01 -34.95 -24.58
CA LYS A 889 8.75 -35.33 -23.94
C LYS A 889 8.46 -36.81 -24.16
N HIS A 890 8.29 -37.53 -23.06
CA HIS A 890 7.95 -38.95 -23.02
C HIS A 890 6.59 -39.18 -22.36
N ARG A 891 5.86 -40.18 -22.87
CA ARG A 891 4.54 -40.58 -22.36
C ARG A 891 4.66 -41.86 -21.56
N ILE A 892 4.03 -41.91 -20.39
CA ILE A 892 4.10 -43.05 -19.47
C ILE A 892 2.71 -43.35 -18.89
N THR A 893 2.43 -44.63 -18.66
CA THR A 893 1.22 -45.10 -17.98
C THR A 893 1.23 -44.68 -16.51
N VAL A 894 0.09 -44.23 -16.00
CA VAL A 894 -0.11 -43.92 -14.57
C VAL A 894 -1.16 -44.84 -13.95
N GLU A 895 -1.19 -44.89 -12.63
CA GLU A 895 -2.19 -45.68 -11.89
C GLU A 895 -3.63 -45.30 -12.29
N GLY A 896 -4.43 -46.30 -12.68
CA GLY A 896 -5.82 -46.13 -13.12
C GLY A 896 -6.02 -45.88 -14.63
N ASP A 897 -4.96 -45.92 -15.42
CA ASP A 897 -5.04 -45.96 -16.89
C ASP A 897 -5.61 -47.31 -17.39
N LYS A 898 -6.41 -47.29 -18.45
CA LYS A 898 -6.84 -48.53 -19.14
C LYS A 898 -5.66 -49.16 -19.89
N LYS A 899 -5.73 -50.45 -20.21
CA LYS A 899 -4.69 -51.16 -20.99
C LYS A 899 -4.41 -50.42 -22.31
N GLY A 900 -3.23 -49.80 -22.41
CA GLY A 900 -2.77 -49.01 -23.56
C GLY A 900 -2.89 -47.47 -23.45
N GLU A 901 -3.46 -46.95 -22.36
CA GLU A 901 -3.58 -45.52 -22.09
C GLU A 901 -2.31 -44.98 -21.39
N LYS A 902 -1.88 -43.75 -21.73
CA LYS A 902 -0.66 -43.10 -21.21
C LYS A 902 -0.93 -41.68 -20.75
N SER A 903 -1.51 -41.54 -19.56
CA SER A 903 -1.93 -40.23 -19.02
C SER A 903 -0.79 -39.46 -18.33
N GLY A 904 0.36 -40.07 -18.09
CA GLY A 904 1.57 -39.40 -17.58
C GLY A 904 2.43 -38.81 -18.70
N PHE A 905 3.16 -37.73 -18.42
CA PHE A 905 4.32 -37.37 -19.22
C PHE A 905 5.44 -36.77 -18.38
N TYR A 906 6.65 -36.83 -18.91
CA TYR A 906 7.79 -36.16 -18.32
C TYR A 906 8.81 -35.72 -19.38
N ILE A 907 9.71 -34.84 -18.97
CA ILE A 907 10.90 -34.40 -19.71
C ILE A 907 12.04 -34.34 -18.70
N ILE A 908 13.14 -35.07 -18.93
CA ILE A 908 14.36 -34.96 -18.14
C ILE A 908 15.50 -34.47 -19.05
N TYR A 909 16.04 -33.32 -18.70
CA TYR A 909 17.24 -32.74 -19.26
C TYR A 909 18.45 -33.30 -18.52
N THR A 910 19.45 -33.75 -19.29
CA THR A 910 20.75 -34.18 -18.79
C THR A 910 21.87 -33.23 -19.23
N ASP A 911 21.54 -32.22 -20.04
CA ASP A 911 22.47 -31.16 -20.43
C ASP A 911 22.65 -30.16 -19.27
N GLY A 912 23.77 -30.30 -18.56
CA GLY A 912 24.12 -29.47 -17.40
C GLY A 912 23.76 -30.15 -16.08
N HIS A 913 23.02 -29.46 -15.21
CA HIS A 913 22.53 -30.05 -13.97
C HIS A 913 21.24 -30.84 -14.28
N PRO A 914 21.22 -32.18 -14.13
CA PRO A 914 20.06 -32.95 -14.54
C PRO A 914 18.79 -32.47 -13.84
N ALA A 915 17.78 -32.11 -14.63
CA ALA A 915 16.54 -31.53 -14.13
C ALA A 915 15.40 -31.83 -15.09
N GLY A 916 14.15 -31.73 -14.63
CA GLY A 916 13.02 -32.09 -15.45
C GLY A 916 11.67 -31.70 -14.89
N PHE A 917 10.65 -31.96 -15.70
CA PHE A 917 9.25 -31.76 -15.35
C PHE A 917 8.49 -33.07 -15.56
N MET A 918 7.61 -33.41 -14.63
CA MET A 918 6.81 -34.63 -14.66
C MET A 918 5.36 -34.26 -14.32
N GLN A 919 4.39 -34.87 -14.99
CA GLN A 919 2.97 -34.58 -14.79
C GLN A 919 2.10 -35.83 -14.96
N ASN A 920 1.17 -35.99 -14.04
CA ASN A 920 0.08 -36.95 -14.10
C ASN A 920 -1.20 -36.23 -14.53
N ASN A 921 -1.67 -36.42 -15.78
CA ASN A 921 -2.84 -35.69 -16.28
C ASN A 921 -4.18 -36.15 -15.69
N ARG A 922 -4.18 -37.28 -14.96
CA ARG A 922 -5.35 -37.89 -14.34
C ARG A 922 -5.59 -37.32 -12.94
N THR A 923 -4.54 -37.22 -12.14
CA THR A 923 -4.57 -36.57 -10.81
C THR A 923 -4.36 -35.06 -10.87
N LYS A 924 -3.85 -34.55 -12.00
CA LYS A 924 -3.38 -33.16 -12.20
C LYS A 924 -2.17 -32.79 -11.34
N GLU A 925 -1.45 -33.78 -10.81
CA GLU A 925 -0.21 -33.55 -10.07
C GLU A 925 0.95 -33.24 -11.02
N GLU A 926 1.77 -32.28 -10.62
CA GLU A 926 2.94 -31.81 -11.35
C GLU A 926 4.17 -31.79 -10.42
N LEU A 927 5.34 -32.17 -10.95
CA LEU A 927 6.60 -32.17 -10.23
C LEU A 927 7.71 -31.55 -11.08
N ARG A 928 8.41 -30.56 -10.52
CA ARG A 928 9.69 -30.06 -11.04
C ARG A 928 10.81 -30.77 -10.27
N TRP A 929 11.67 -31.46 -10.98
CA TRP A 929 12.69 -32.35 -10.41
C TRP A 929 14.11 -31.89 -10.79
N SER A 930 15.09 -32.09 -9.92
CA SER A 930 16.53 -31.85 -10.16
C SER A 930 17.40 -32.83 -9.37
N SER A 931 18.54 -33.22 -9.92
CA SER A 931 19.44 -34.23 -9.33
C SER A 931 20.20 -33.72 -8.13
N LYS A 932 20.38 -34.54 -7.09
CA LYS A 932 21.02 -34.10 -5.84
C LYS A 932 22.54 -34.34 -5.80
N GLY A 933 23.08 -35.13 -6.74
CA GLY A 933 24.48 -35.56 -6.76
C GLY A 933 25.43 -34.82 -7.70
N ASN A 934 24.96 -33.92 -8.56
CA ASN A 934 25.81 -33.30 -9.59
C ASN A 934 26.32 -31.91 -9.18
N VAL A 935 27.62 -31.81 -8.86
CA VAL A 935 28.30 -30.53 -8.56
C VAL A 935 29.03 -30.05 -9.81
N MET A 936 28.50 -29.02 -10.46
CA MET A 936 29.15 -28.37 -11.62
C MET A 936 30.12 -27.28 -11.17
N SER A 937 31.23 -27.13 -11.89
CA SER A 937 32.18 -26.04 -11.70
C SER A 937 31.59 -24.68 -12.12
N ASP A 938 32.19 -23.59 -11.65
CA ASP A 938 31.66 -22.24 -11.91
C ASP A 938 31.85 -21.78 -13.37
N GLU A 939 32.86 -22.30 -14.07
CA GLU A 939 33.05 -22.08 -15.52
C GLU A 939 31.95 -22.77 -16.34
N GLU A 940 31.55 -23.98 -15.95
CA GLU A 940 30.48 -24.73 -16.62
C GLU A 940 29.11 -24.07 -16.41
N LYS A 941 28.85 -23.46 -15.23
CA LYS A 941 27.62 -22.70 -14.97
C LYS A 941 27.54 -21.42 -15.79
N ALA A 942 28.65 -20.70 -15.94
CA ALA A 942 28.72 -19.49 -16.77
C ALA A 942 28.48 -19.83 -18.25
N LEU A 943 29.10 -20.91 -18.74
CA LEU A 943 28.86 -21.42 -20.09
C LEU A 943 27.40 -21.85 -20.29
N LEU A 944 26.78 -22.50 -19.30
CA LEU A 944 25.37 -22.90 -19.37
C LEU A 944 24.41 -21.70 -19.39
N ARG A 945 24.72 -20.62 -18.65
CA ARG A 945 23.94 -19.36 -18.70
C ARG A 945 24.06 -18.68 -20.04
N ALA A 946 25.27 -18.64 -20.61
CA ALA A 946 25.49 -18.12 -21.96
C ALA A 946 24.74 -18.94 -23.02
N GLN A 947 24.79 -20.27 -22.90
CA GLN A 947 24.02 -21.19 -23.76
C GLN A 947 22.51 -21.06 -23.56
N ALA A 948 22.03 -20.81 -22.33
CA ALA A 948 20.62 -20.60 -22.03
C ALA A 948 20.11 -19.28 -22.62
N ALA A 949 20.89 -18.20 -22.49
CA ALA A 949 20.60 -16.92 -23.13
C ALA A 949 20.60 -17.04 -24.65
N GLN A 950 21.56 -17.79 -25.22
CA GLN A 950 21.59 -18.09 -26.65
C GLN A 950 20.37 -18.93 -27.08
N LYS A 951 20.04 -20.01 -26.37
CA LYS A 951 18.83 -20.82 -26.63
C LYS A 951 17.54 -20.00 -26.49
N GLN A 952 17.49 -19.04 -25.57
CA GLN A 952 16.35 -18.13 -25.40
C GLN A 952 16.25 -17.14 -26.56
N ALA A 953 17.37 -16.56 -27.00
CA ALA A 953 17.42 -15.71 -28.18
C ALA A 953 17.07 -16.48 -29.46
N GLU A 954 17.55 -17.72 -29.60
CA GLU A 954 17.20 -18.62 -30.71
C GLU A 954 15.71 -18.98 -30.71
N LYS A 955 15.12 -19.27 -29.54
CA LYS A 955 13.67 -19.50 -29.39
C LYS A 955 12.86 -18.25 -29.74
N ALA A 956 13.26 -17.07 -29.27
CA ALA A 956 12.60 -15.82 -29.59
C ALA A 956 12.69 -15.50 -31.10
N ALA A 957 13.86 -15.72 -31.71
CA ALA A 957 14.06 -15.58 -33.14
C ALA A 957 13.23 -16.59 -33.94
N GLN A 958 13.12 -17.84 -33.48
CA GLN A 958 12.28 -18.86 -34.11
C GLN A 958 10.79 -18.50 -33.99
N GLN A 959 10.34 -18.05 -32.82
CA GLN A 959 8.97 -17.59 -32.62
C GLN A 959 8.63 -16.40 -33.53
N GLN A 960 9.56 -15.45 -33.70
CA GLN A 960 9.36 -14.34 -34.62
C GLN A 960 9.28 -14.81 -36.09
N LYS A 961 10.14 -15.74 -36.51
CA LYS A 961 10.05 -16.38 -37.84
C LYS A 961 8.72 -17.12 -38.04
N ASP A 962 8.24 -17.81 -37.01
CA ASP A 962 6.96 -18.52 -37.02
C ASP A 962 5.78 -17.53 -37.12
N HIS A 963 5.84 -16.41 -36.41
CA HIS A 963 4.85 -15.33 -36.51
C HIS A 963 4.82 -14.72 -37.92
N GLU A 964 5.98 -14.41 -38.51
CA GLU A 964 6.05 -13.85 -39.86
C GLU A 964 5.59 -14.81 -40.95
N SER A 965 5.98 -16.08 -40.86
CA SER A 965 5.54 -17.11 -41.80
C SER A 965 4.04 -17.35 -41.69
N SER A 966 3.50 -17.35 -40.47
CA SER A 966 2.06 -17.44 -40.22
C SER A 966 1.30 -16.22 -40.73
N ALA A 967 1.82 -15.00 -40.53
CA ALA A 967 1.23 -13.77 -41.08
C ALA A 967 1.11 -13.84 -42.62
N LYS A 968 2.19 -14.23 -43.32
CA LYS A 968 2.17 -14.44 -44.78
C LYS A 968 1.15 -15.50 -45.20
N ARG A 969 1.05 -16.60 -44.46
CA ARG A 969 0.10 -17.70 -44.74
C ARG A 969 -1.35 -17.22 -44.58
N VAL A 970 -1.64 -16.51 -43.50
CA VAL A 970 -2.99 -16.02 -43.22
C VAL A 970 -3.39 -14.93 -44.23
N GLN A 971 -2.47 -14.04 -44.63
CA GLN A 971 -2.71 -13.05 -45.68
C GLN A 971 -3.04 -13.70 -47.03
N LYS A 972 -2.31 -14.76 -47.42
CA LYS A 972 -2.61 -15.55 -48.63
C LYS A 972 -3.95 -16.28 -48.54
N GLN A 973 -4.35 -16.71 -47.33
CA GLN A 973 -5.64 -17.35 -47.11
C GLN A 973 -6.78 -16.33 -47.22
N LEU A 974 -6.63 -15.15 -46.61
CA LEU A 974 -7.61 -14.09 -46.65
C LEU A 974 -7.96 -13.67 -48.08
N ALA A 975 -6.96 -13.59 -48.96
CA ALA A 975 -7.13 -13.25 -50.38
C ALA A 975 -8.01 -14.25 -51.18
N LYS A 976 -8.31 -15.43 -50.61
CA LYS A 976 -9.19 -16.44 -51.23
C LYS A 976 -10.61 -16.45 -50.64
N LEU A 977 -10.84 -15.66 -49.58
CA LEU A 977 -12.12 -15.55 -48.92
C LEU A 977 -12.91 -14.39 -49.51
N ASN A 978 -14.23 -14.43 -49.34
CA ASN A 978 -15.14 -13.40 -49.84
C ASN A 978 -15.73 -12.62 -48.66
N GLU A 979 -16.09 -11.36 -48.87
CA GLU A 979 -16.96 -10.68 -47.92
C GLU A 979 -18.37 -11.31 -48.00
N PRO A 980 -19.03 -11.60 -46.86
CA PRO A 980 -20.33 -12.24 -46.87
C PRO A 980 -21.40 -11.31 -47.46
N GLN A 981 -22.20 -11.81 -48.41
CA GLN A 981 -23.34 -11.06 -48.97
C GLN A 981 -24.57 -11.11 -48.06
N GLN A 982 -24.64 -12.12 -47.19
CA GLN A 982 -25.69 -12.34 -46.19
C GLN A 982 -25.04 -12.71 -44.85
N GLN A 983 -25.79 -12.56 -43.76
CA GLN A 983 -25.32 -12.99 -42.43
C GLN A 983 -24.95 -14.47 -42.45
N THR A 984 -23.73 -14.78 -42.00
CA THR A 984 -23.32 -16.16 -41.71
C THR A 984 -24.10 -16.71 -40.52
N ALA A 985 -24.04 -18.03 -40.29
CA ALA A 985 -24.70 -18.68 -39.15
C ALA A 985 -24.33 -18.02 -37.80
N TYR A 986 -23.05 -17.68 -37.62
CA TYR A 986 -22.56 -16.99 -36.42
C TYR A 986 -23.14 -15.58 -36.28
N LEU A 987 -23.10 -14.76 -37.35
CA LEU A 987 -23.60 -13.39 -37.30
C LEU A 987 -25.11 -13.36 -37.02
N LYS A 988 -25.87 -14.26 -37.66
CA LYS A 988 -27.31 -14.42 -37.41
C LYS A 988 -27.59 -14.82 -35.96
N LYS A 989 -26.82 -15.77 -35.40
CA LYS A 989 -26.94 -16.20 -33.99
C LYS A 989 -26.62 -15.07 -33.01
N LYS A 990 -25.64 -14.22 -33.33
CA LYS A 990 -25.27 -13.04 -32.55
C LYS A 990 -26.07 -11.80 -32.89
N GLY A 991 -27.06 -11.89 -33.78
CA GLY A 991 -27.92 -10.77 -34.16
C GLY A 991 -27.19 -9.63 -34.89
N LEU A 992 -25.99 -9.84 -35.44
CA LEU A 992 -25.15 -8.80 -36.05
C LEU A 992 -25.33 -8.72 -37.56
N GLN A 993 -25.30 -7.51 -38.10
CA GLN A 993 -25.23 -7.25 -39.52
C GLN A 993 -23.84 -7.60 -40.07
N VAL A 994 -23.76 -7.72 -41.40
CA VAL A 994 -22.46 -7.89 -42.05
C VAL A 994 -21.70 -6.57 -41.98
N HIS A 995 -20.52 -6.59 -41.36
CA HIS A 995 -19.62 -5.46 -41.30
C HIS A 995 -18.44 -5.64 -42.26
N LYS A 996 -17.94 -4.51 -42.77
CA LYS A 996 -16.75 -4.45 -43.62
C LYS A 996 -15.53 -5.04 -42.89
N GLY A 997 -14.75 -5.85 -43.60
CA GLY A 997 -13.57 -6.53 -43.04
C GLY A 997 -13.86 -7.89 -42.41
N VAL A 998 -15.11 -8.35 -42.42
CA VAL A 998 -15.48 -9.75 -42.12
C VAL A 998 -15.50 -10.55 -43.40
N PHE A 999 -15.04 -11.80 -43.32
CA PHE A 999 -14.96 -12.70 -44.47
C PHE A 999 -15.69 -14.01 -44.20
N THR A 1000 -16.04 -14.70 -45.27
CA THR A 1000 -16.64 -16.03 -45.27
C THR A 1000 -15.97 -16.95 -46.28
N ASP A 1001 -16.14 -18.26 -46.10
CA ASP A 1001 -15.81 -19.24 -47.12
C ASP A 1001 -16.81 -19.18 -48.29
N LYS A 1002 -16.53 -19.93 -49.37
CA LYS A 1002 -17.34 -19.92 -50.59
C LYS A 1002 -18.80 -20.29 -50.36
N ASP A 1003 -19.04 -21.12 -49.35
CA ASP A 1003 -20.36 -21.65 -49.01
C ASP A 1003 -21.14 -20.74 -48.04
N GLY A 1004 -20.54 -19.64 -47.55
CA GLY A 1004 -21.20 -18.67 -46.67
C GLY A 1004 -21.35 -19.13 -45.21
N GLN A 1005 -20.67 -20.20 -44.81
CA GLN A 1005 -20.93 -20.91 -43.57
C GLN A 1005 -20.04 -20.45 -42.42
N LYS A 1006 -18.73 -20.32 -42.68
CA LYS A 1006 -17.73 -19.98 -41.65
C LYS A 1006 -17.44 -18.50 -41.66
N THR A 1007 -17.28 -17.92 -40.48
CA THR A 1007 -16.90 -16.50 -40.36
C THR A 1007 -15.43 -16.38 -40.05
N PHE A 1008 -14.75 -15.44 -40.73
CA PHE A 1008 -13.33 -15.19 -40.59
C PHE A 1008 -13.13 -13.70 -40.28
N ILE A 1009 -12.46 -13.42 -39.17
CA ILE A 1009 -12.20 -12.05 -38.70
C ILE A 1009 -10.69 -11.84 -38.66
N PRO A 1010 -10.12 -11.07 -39.60
CA PRO A 1010 -8.69 -10.75 -39.61
C PRO A 1010 -8.29 -9.92 -38.39
N ALA A 1011 -7.08 -10.15 -37.88
CA ALA A 1011 -6.51 -9.35 -36.80
C ALA A 1011 -5.24 -8.64 -37.27
N TYR A 1012 -5.20 -7.33 -37.02
CA TYR A 1012 -4.15 -6.43 -37.47
C TYR A 1012 -3.43 -5.81 -36.28
N ASP A 1013 -2.19 -5.38 -36.48
CA ASP A 1013 -1.56 -4.42 -35.58
C ASP A 1013 -2.02 -2.98 -35.88
N VAL A 1014 -1.55 -2.02 -35.07
CA VAL A 1014 -1.88 -0.60 -35.23
C VAL A 1014 -1.36 0.03 -36.53
N HIS A 1015 -0.39 -0.61 -37.18
CA HIS A 1015 0.13 -0.19 -38.48
C HIS A 1015 -0.64 -0.82 -39.65
N GLY A 1016 -1.65 -1.64 -39.38
CA GLY A 1016 -2.50 -2.29 -40.38
C GLY A 1016 -1.90 -3.56 -40.97
N LYS A 1017 -0.84 -4.12 -40.39
CA LYS A 1017 -0.30 -5.42 -40.83
C LYS A 1017 -1.12 -6.54 -40.23
N GLN A 1018 -1.58 -7.45 -41.09
CA GLN A 1018 -2.30 -8.65 -40.66
C GLN A 1018 -1.32 -9.66 -40.06
N TRP A 1019 -1.57 -10.05 -38.81
CA TRP A 1019 -0.74 -11.03 -38.10
C TRP A 1019 -1.44 -12.37 -37.88
N THR A 1020 -2.76 -12.34 -37.67
CA THR A 1020 -3.57 -13.54 -37.46
C THR A 1020 -5.00 -13.35 -37.97
N MET A 1021 -5.83 -14.36 -37.77
CA MET A 1021 -7.24 -14.36 -38.12
C MET A 1021 -7.98 -15.28 -37.15
N GLN A 1022 -9.14 -14.84 -36.67
CA GLN A 1022 -10.06 -15.67 -35.90
C GLN A 1022 -10.99 -16.41 -36.87
N TYR A 1023 -11.06 -17.73 -36.73
CA TYR A 1023 -11.92 -18.64 -37.45
C TYR A 1023 -13.11 -18.97 -36.56
N ILE A 1024 -14.32 -18.77 -37.05
CA ILE A 1024 -15.55 -19.10 -36.35
C ILE A 1024 -16.33 -20.09 -37.20
N ASN A 1025 -16.48 -21.31 -36.68
CA ASN A 1025 -17.24 -22.38 -37.34
C ASN A 1025 -18.75 -22.15 -37.19
N GLU A 1026 -19.55 -22.92 -37.92
CA GLU A 1026 -21.02 -22.88 -37.88
C GLU A 1026 -21.59 -23.11 -36.46
N ASP A 1027 -20.95 -23.98 -35.67
CA ASP A 1027 -21.31 -24.26 -34.28
C ASP A 1027 -20.96 -23.11 -33.31
N GLY A 1028 -20.25 -22.09 -33.79
CA GLY A 1028 -19.77 -20.95 -33.02
C GLY A 1028 -18.41 -21.15 -32.37
N THR A 1029 -17.73 -22.28 -32.60
CA THR A 1029 -16.38 -22.51 -32.06
C THR A 1029 -15.36 -21.57 -32.70
N LYS A 1030 -14.65 -20.82 -31.86
CA LYS A 1030 -13.66 -19.80 -32.26
C LYS A 1030 -12.25 -20.36 -32.12
N ARG A 1031 -11.40 -20.16 -33.13
CA ARG A 1031 -9.97 -20.54 -33.10
C ARG A 1031 -9.12 -19.47 -33.75
N PHE A 1032 -7.85 -19.37 -33.40
CA PHE A 1032 -6.87 -18.53 -34.10
C PHE A 1032 -5.95 -19.35 -34.99
N ALA A 1033 -5.28 -18.69 -35.93
CA ALA A 1033 -4.27 -19.33 -36.76
C ALA A 1033 -3.14 -19.87 -35.87
N LYS A 1034 -2.79 -21.15 -36.06
CA LYS A 1034 -1.70 -21.81 -35.34
C LYS A 1034 -0.38 -21.06 -35.56
N ASN A 1035 0.40 -20.86 -34.49
CA ASN A 1035 1.69 -20.18 -34.47
C ASN A 1035 1.66 -18.71 -34.96
N ALA A 1036 0.49 -18.07 -34.96
CA ALA A 1036 0.33 -16.68 -35.35
C ALA A 1036 0.35 -15.76 -34.11
N ARG A 1037 0.84 -14.53 -34.28
CA ARG A 1037 0.82 -13.52 -33.23
C ARG A 1037 -0.62 -13.01 -33.03
N LYS A 1038 -1.16 -13.22 -31.83
CA LYS A 1038 -2.45 -12.65 -31.38
C LYS A 1038 -2.23 -11.39 -30.53
N GLU A 1039 -1.19 -11.40 -29.71
CA GLU A 1039 -0.90 -10.34 -28.75
C GLU A 1039 -0.68 -8.98 -29.44
N GLY A 1040 -1.44 -7.98 -28.97
CA GLY A 1040 -1.46 -6.62 -29.52
C GLY A 1040 -2.17 -6.50 -30.88
N CYS A 1041 -2.74 -7.59 -31.39
CA CYS A 1041 -3.48 -7.60 -32.65
C CYS A 1041 -5.00 -7.51 -32.38
N PHE A 1042 -5.70 -6.74 -33.19
CA PHE A 1042 -7.11 -6.43 -32.99
C PHE A 1042 -7.87 -6.33 -34.32
N HIS A 1043 -9.20 -6.31 -34.25
CA HIS A 1043 -10.06 -6.00 -35.39
C HIS A 1043 -10.86 -4.73 -35.13
N VAL A 1044 -11.01 -3.88 -36.15
CA VAL A 1044 -11.82 -2.66 -36.03
C VAL A 1044 -13.08 -2.82 -36.86
N ILE A 1045 -14.25 -2.78 -36.23
CA ILE A 1045 -15.51 -2.72 -36.98
C ILE A 1045 -15.60 -1.35 -37.65
N GLY A 1046 -15.69 -1.34 -38.98
CA GLY A 1046 -15.62 -0.12 -39.80
C GLY A 1046 -14.21 0.19 -40.35
N GLY A 1047 -13.18 -0.53 -39.89
CA GLY A 1047 -11.81 -0.43 -40.39
C GLY A 1047 -10.96 0.67 -39.74
N LEU A 1048 -9.63 0.56 -39.92
CA LEU A 1048 -8.64 1.45 -39.29
C LEU A 1048 -8.83 2.93 -39.66
N ASP A 1049 -9.26 3.24 -40.89
CA ASP A 1049 -9.49 4.62 -41.31
C ASP A 1049 -10.67 5.27 -40.59
N ALA A 1050 -11.71 4.48 -40.26
CA ALA A 1050 -12.83 4.96 -39.47
C ALA A 1050 -12.39 5.23 -38.02
N LEU A 1051 -11.59 4.33 -37.43
CA LEU A 1051 -11.02 4.53 -36.09
C LEU A 1051 -10.12 5.78 -36.01
N LYS A 1052 -9.33 6.05 -37.05
CA LYS A 1052 -8.51 7.27 -37.15
C LYS A 1052 -9.35 8.54 -37.13
N LYS A 1053 -10.54 8.53 -37.73
CA LYS A 1053 -11.47 9.68 -37.75
C LYS A 1053 -12.36 9.77 -36.50
N SER A 1054 -12.52 8.66 -35.77
CA SER A 1054 -13.35 8.63 -34.56
C SER A 1054 -12.82 9.60 -33.48
N PRO A 1055 -13.70 10.35 -32.79
CA PRO A 1055 -13.30 11.26 -31.71
C PRO A 1055 -12.92 10.51 -30.41
N VAL A 1056 -13.34 9.25 -30.28
CA VAL A 1056 -13.13 8.38 -29.11
C VAL A 1056 -12.67 6.99 -29.56
N LEU A 1057 -11.86 6.32 -28.74
CA LEU A 1057 -11.50 4.93 -28.92
C LEU A 1057 -12.41 4.06 -28.05
N ILE A 1058 -13.09 3.07 -28.63
CA ILE A 1058 -13.86 2.08 -27.87
C ILE A 1058 -13.23 0.71 -28.13
N VAL A 1059 -12.85 0.00 -27.07
CA VAL A 1059 -12.25 -1.33 -27.14
C VAL A 1059 -13.13 -2.29 -26.36
N ALA A 1060 -13.59 -3.36 -27.02
CA ALA A 1060 -14.35 -4.42 -26.39
C ALA A 1060 -13.58 -5.74 -26.40
N GLU A 1061 -13.89 -6.62 -25.45
CA GLU A 1061 -13.29 -7.95 -25.35
C GLU A 1061 -13.59 -8.79 -26.60
N GLY A 1062 -14.86 -8.97 -26.97
CA GLY A 1062 -15.28 -9.80 -28.09
C GLY A 1062 -15.63 -9.04 -29.37
N TYR A 1063 -15.56 -9.73 -30.52
CA TYR A 1063 -16.06 -9.20 -31.80
C TYR A 1063 -17.56 -8.90 -31.76
N ALA A 1064 -18.36 -9.75 -31.09
CA ALA A 1064 -19.80 -9.55 -31.05
C ALA A 1064 -20.17 -8.28 -30.27
N THR A 1065 -19.61 -8.13 -29.07
CA THR A 1065 -19.71 -6.93 -28.24
C THR A 1065 -19.33 -5.67 -29.02
N ALA A 1066 -18.18 -5.69 -29.71
CA ALA A 1066 -17.72 -4.57 -30.52
C ALA A 1066 -18.67 -4.26 -31.71
N GLY A 1067 -19.22 -5.29 -32.36
CA GLY A 1067 -20.22 -5.14 -33.42
C GLY A 1067 -21.51 -4.50 -32.90
N SER A 1068 -22.07 -4.99 -31.79
CA SER A 1068 -23.30 -4.47 -31.19
C SER A 1068 -23.16 -3.01 -30.76
N ILE A 1069 -22.02 -2.63 -30.18
CA ILE A 1069 -21.72 -1.23 -29.83
C ILE A 1069 -21.64 -0.37 -31.08
N THR A 1070 -20.97 -0.85 -32.13
CA THR A 1070 -20.83 -0.11 -33.39
C THR A 1070 -22.19 0.11 -34.05
N GLU A 1071 -23.06 -0.90 -34.12
CA GLU A 1071 -24.41 -0.77 -34.67
C GLU A 1071 -25.31 0.18 -33.85
N ALA A 1072 -25.17 0.18 -32.52
CA ALA A 1072 -25.99 1.01 -31.64
C ALA A 1072 -25.54 2.48 -31.62
N THR A 1073 -24.23 2.73 -31.75
CA THR A 1073 -23.64 4.07 -31.59
C THR A 1073 -23.19 4.71 -32.89
N ASN A 1074 -23.04 3.93 -33.96
CA ASN A 1074 -22.35 4.30 -35.21
C ASN A 1074 -20.88 4.72 -35.00
N ILE A 1075 -20.26 4.32 -33.89
CA ILE A 1075 -18.85 4.60 -33.59
C ILE A 1075 -17.99 3.35 -33.84
N PRO A 1076 -16.88 3.46 -34.58
CA PRO A 1076 -15.96 2.34 -34.81
C PRO A 1076 -15.44 1.77 -33.49
N THR A 1077 -15.72 0.49 -33.25
CA THR A 1077 -15.29 -0.21 -32.03
C THR A 1077 -14.25 -1.27 -32.36
N VAL A 1078 -13.27 -1.42 -31.47
CA VAL A 1078 -12.17 -2.37 -31.60
C VAL A 1078 -12.49 -3.65 -30.83
N ALA A 1079 -12.30 -4.81 -31.44
CA ALA A 1079 -12.36 -6.12 -30.80
C ALA A 1079 -10.95 -6.59 -30.45
N ALA A 1080 -10.68 -6.79 -29.16
CA ALA A 1080 -9.44 -7.36 -28.64
C ALA A 1080 -9.41 -8.90 -28.68
N PHE A 1081 -10.56 -9.51 -28.97
CA PHE A 1081 -10.87 -10.94 -29.04
C PHE A 1081 -10.95 -11.73 -27.73
N ASP A 1082 -10.17 -11.37 -26.71
CA ASP A 1082 -10.24 -11.94 -25.36
C ASP A 1082 -9.61 -10.99 -24.32
N SER A 1083 -10.01 -11.15 -23.07
CA SER A 1083 -9.56 -10.37 -21.90
C SER A 1083 -8.05 -10.37 -21.71
N GLY A 1084 -7.36 -11.46 -22.06
CA GLY A 1084 -5.89 -11.55 -21.99
C GLY A 1084 -5.15 -10.68 -23.01
N ASN A 1085 -5.82 -10.23 -24.07
CA ASN A 1085 -5.25 -9.35 -25.10
C ASN A 1085 -5.71 -7.88 -24.97
N LEU A 1086 -6.69 -7.62 -24.10
CA LEU A 1086 -7.36 -6.32 -23.95
C LEU A 1086 -6.37 -5.20 -23.61
N GLU A 1087 -5.50 -5.42 -22.63
CA GLU A 1087 -4.50 -4.45 -22.19
C GLU A 1087 -3.46 -4.14 -23.27
N SER A 1088 -2.93 -5.17 -23.93
CA SER A 1088 -1.93 -5.02 -25.00
C SER A 1088 -2.48 -4.19 -26.17
N VAL A 1089 -3.74 -4.44 -26.55
CA VAL A 1089 -4.43 -3.68 -27.60
C VAL A 1089 -4.70 -2.24 -27.16
N ALA A 1090 -5.23 -2.03 -25.94
CA ALA A 1090 -5.54 -0.71 -25.43
C ALA A 1090 -4.30 0.19 -25.32
N LYS A 1091 -3.18 -0.35 -24.80
CA LYS A 1091 -1.88 0.36 -24.74
C LYS A 1091 -1.41 0.78 -26.12
N THR A 1092 -1.38 -0.17 -27.07
CA THR A 1092 -0.96 0.10 -28.46
C THR A 1092 -1.82 1.17 -29.12
N LEU A 1093 -3.13 1.17 -28.87
CA LEU A 1093 -4.05 2.18 -29.39
C LEU A 1093 -3.89 3.55 -28.72
N LYS A 1094 -3.68 3.58 -27.41
CA LYS A 1094 -3.45 4.83 -26.66
C LYS A 1094 -2.14 5.49 -27.08
N GLU A 1095 -1.10 4.72 -27.32
CA GLU A 1095 0.17 5.21 -27.87
C GLU A 1095 0.00 5.80 -29.28
N ALA A 1096 -0.78 5.15 -30.14
CA ALA A 1096 -1.02 5.62 -31.51
C ALA A 1096 -1.97 6.82 -31.60
N TYR A 1097 -2.88 6.98 -30.63
CA TYR A 1097 -3.86 8.08 -30.58
C TYR A 1097 -3.89 8.70 -29.17
N PRO A 1098 -2.80 9.34 -28.72
CA PRO A 1098 -2.64 9.81 -27.34
C PRO A 1098 -3.73 10.79 -26.92
N ASP A 1099 -4.17 11.63 -27.87
CA ASP A 1099 -5.16 12.66 -27.61
C ASP A 1099 -6.57 12.10 -27.47
N LYS A 1100 -6.86 10.86 -27.89
CA LYS A 1100 -8.24 10.34 -27.86
C LYS A 1100 -8.58 9.76 -26.49
N PRO A 1101 -9.79 10.04 -25.95
CA PRO A 1101 -10.30 9.29 -24.81
C PRO A 1101 -10.46 7.82 -25.20
N ILE A 1102 -10.28 6.93 -24.26
CA ILE A 1102 -10.39 5.48 -24.48
C ILE A 1102 -11.40 4.87 -23.50
N ILE A 1103 -12.35 4.11 -24.05
CA ILE A 1103 -13.42 3.43 -23.33
C ILE A 1103 -13.22 1.94 -23.50
N ILE A 1104 -13.20 1.20 -22.39
CA ILE A 1104 -13.08 -0.25 -22.37
C ILE A 1104 -14.45 -0.84 -22.07
N ALA A 1105 -15.09 -1.46 -23.06
CA ALA A 1105 -16.35 -2.17 -22.91
C ALA A 1105 -16.07 -3.61 -22.49
N GLY A 1106 -16.18 -3.89 -21.19
CA GLY A 1106 -15.88 -5.19 -20.61
C GLY A 1106 -17.10 -6.10 -20.49
N ASP A 1107 -16.84 -7.40 -20.41
CA ASP A 1107 -17.84 -8.42 -20.11
C ASP A 1107 -18.00 -8.54 -18.57
N ASP A 1108 -19.23 -8.77 -18.10
CA ASP A 1108 -19.57 -8.91 -16.68
C ASP A 1108 -20.05 -10.33 -16.37
N ASP A 1109 -19.10 -11.27 -16.27
CA ASP A 1109 -19.34 -12.71 -16.11
C ASP A 1109 -19.73 -13.10 -14.68
N ILE A 1110 -20.86 -12.57 -14.18
CA ILE A 1110 -21.32 -12.77 -12.79
C ILE A 1110 -21.50 -14.25 -12.40
N SER A 1111 -21.69 -15.16 -13.36
CA SER A 1111 -21.86 -16.59 -13.07
C SER A 1111 -20.56 -17.28 -12.62
N GLN A 1112 -19.39 -16.70 -12.89
CA GLN A 1112 -18.10 -17.25 -12.49
C GLN A 1112 -17.98 -17.41 -10.96
N SER A 1113 -18.62 -16.53 -10.19
CA SER A 1113 -18.68 -16.62 -8.71
C SER A 1113 -19.30 -17.90 -8.18
N CYS A 1114 -20.21 -18.50 -8.95
CA CYS A 1114 -20.89 -19.74 -8.59
C CYS A 1114 -20.21 -20.99 -9.18
N LYS A 1115 -19.19 -20.83 -10.04
CA LYS A 1115 -18.58 -21.94 -10.83
C LYS A 1115 -17.16 -22.31 -10.41
N MET A 1116 -16.39 -21.42 -9.77
CA MET A 1116 -14.96 -21.64 -9.45
C MET A 1116 -14.69 -22.24 -8.06
N LYS A 1117 -13.66 -23.10 -7.95
CA LYS A 1117 -13.23 -23.69 -6.66
C LYS A 1117 -12.64 -22.61 -5.75
N VAL A 1118 -12.92 -22.70 -4.45
CA VAL A 1118 -12.46 -21.76 -3.40
C VAL A 1118 -10.93 -21.57 -3.35
N LYS A 1119 -10.14 -22.48 -3.95
CA LYS A 1119 -8.66 -22.38 -4.01
C LYS A 1119 -8.11 -21.50 -5.13
N ASP A 1120 -8.91 -21.12 -6.13
CA ASP A 1120 -8.44 -20.35 -7.31
C ASP A 1120 -8.86 -18.86 -7.23
N LYS A 1121 -8.78 -18.28 -6.03
CA LYS A 1121 -9.27 -16.93 -5.66
C LYS A 1121 -8.50 -15.74 -6.28
N ALA A 1122 -7.96 -15.86 -7.49
CA ALA A 1122 -7.24 -14.76 -8.12
C ALA A 1122 -8.16 -13.79 -8.90
N SER A 1123 -9.39 -14.18 -9.29
CA SER A 1123 -10.35 -13.28 -9.94
C SER A 1123 -11.71 -13.96 -10.02
N VAL A 1124 -12.76 -13.41 -9.39
CA VAL A 1124 -14.09 -14.03 -9.41
C VAL A 1124 -14.86 -13.67 -10.69
N ASN A 1125 -14.46 -12.59 -11.38
CA ASN A 1125 -15.03 -12.13 -12.64
C ASN A 1125 -13.91 -11.58 -13.55
N VAL A 1126 -13.26 -12.48 -14.29
CA VAL A 1126 -12.04 -12.18 -15.06
C VAL A 1126 -12.27 -11.04 -16.08
N GLY A 1127 -13.41 -11.05 -16.79
CA GLY A 1127 -13.73 -10.03 -17.81
C GLY A 1127 -13.84 -8.63 -17.21
N ARG A 1128 -14.57 -8.50 -16.11
CA ARG A 1128 -14.76 -7.22 -15.40
C ARG A 1128 -13.46 -6.68 -14.84
N GLU A 1129 -12.69 -7.53 -14.17
CA GLU A 1129 -11.40 -7.16 -13.57
C GLU A 1129 -10.39 -6.73 -14.64
N LYS A 1130 -10.25 -7.49 -15.74
CA LYS A 1130 -9.32 -7.14 -16.83
C LYS A 1130 -9.70 -5.86 -17.54
N ALA A 1131 -10.99 -5.57 -17.70
CA ALA A 1131 -11.45 -4.31 -18.26
C ALA A 1131 -11.12 -3.11 -17.37
N LEU A 1132 -11.30 -3.24 -16.05
CA LEU A 1132 -10.94 -2.21 -15.06
C LEU A 1132 -9.43 -1.97 -15.00
N GLU A 1133 -8.62 -3.05 -14.94
CA GLU A 1133 -7.16 -2.98 -14.97
C GLU A 1133 -6.68 -2.30 -16.26
N THR A 1134 -7.25 -2.69 -17.39
CA THR A 1134 -6.91 -2.11 -18.70
C THR A 1134 -7.24 -0.63 -18.74
N ALA A 1135 -8.45 -0.23 -18.32
CA ALA A 1135 -8.86 1.18 -18.30
C ALA A 1135 -7.93 2.02 -17.43
N LYS A 1136 -7.56 1.53 -16.23
CA LYS A 1136 -6.60 2.19 -15.35
C LYS A 1136 -5.23 2.34 -16.02
N ALA A 1137 -4.73 1.28 -16.67
CA ALA A 1137 -3.40 1.27 -17.29
C ALA A 1137 -3.26 2.28 -18.45
N VAL A 1138 -4.35 2.66 -19.10
CA VAL A 1138 -4.34 3.59 -20.26
C VAL A 1138 -4.97 4.95 -19.97
N GLY A 1139 -5.35 5.22 -18.71
CA GLY A 1139 -6.07 6.44 -18.32
C GLY A 1139 -7.43 6.58 -19.01
N GLY A 1140 -8.14 5.46 -19.19
CA GLY A 1140 -9.46 5.37 -19.78
C GLY A 1140 -10.56 5.03 -18.77
N VAL A 1141 -11.76 4.73 -19.29
CA VAL A 1141 -12.94 4.35 -18.47
C VAL A 1141 -13.42 2.97 -18.87
N ALA A 1142 -13.69 2.11 -17.88
CA ALA A 1142 -14.35 0.82 -18.11
C ALA A 1142 -15.87 0.96 -18.00
N VAL A 1143 -16.60 0.33 -18.90
CA VAL A 1143 -18.08 0.34 -18.93
C VAL A 1143 -18.58 -1.09 -19.05
N PHE A 1144 -19.64 -1.40 -18.31
CA PHE A 1144 -20.28 -2.72 -18.25
C PHE A 1144 -21.77 -2.59 -18.58
N PRO A 1145 -22.38 -3.60 -19.22
CA PRO A 1145 -23.78 -3.55 -19.61
C PRO A 1145 -24.71 -3.54 -18.38
N VAL A 1146 -25.68 -2.64 -18.38
CA VAL A 1146 -26.78 -2.63 -17.41
C VAL A 1146 -28.03 -3.21 -18.07
N PHE A 1147 -28.58 -4.28 -17.49
CA PHE A 1147 -29.76 -4.98 -18.02
C PHE A 1147 -31.05 -4.53 -17.34
N ALA A 1148 -32.21 -4.88 -17.91
CA ALA A 1148 -33.49 -4.50 -17.32
C ALA A 1148 -33.74 -5.23 -15.99
N LYS A 1149 -34.60 -4.65 -15.15
CA LYS A 1149 -34.94 -5.20 -13.84
C LYS A 1149 -35.50 -6.62 -13.97
N GLY A 1150 -34.85 -7.58 -13.30
CA GLY A 1150 -35.25 -8.99 -13.28
C GLY A 1150 -34.55 -9.88 -14.32
N GLU A 1151 -33.82 -9.31 -15.28
CA GLU A 1151 -33.05 -10.08 -16.27
C GLU A 1151 -31.78 -10.69 -15.63
N LEU A 1152 -31.02 -9.86 -14.92
CA LEU A 1152 -29.89 -10.33 -14.10
C LEU A 1152 -30.37 -10.89 -12.76
N PRO A 1153 -29.80 -12.01 -12.28
CA PRO A 1153 -30.05 -12.49 -10.93
C PRO A 1153 -29.45 -11.58 -9.88
N GLY A 1154 -30.18 -11.39 -8.78
CA GLY A 1154 -29.71 -10.60 -7.64
C GLY A 1154 -28.57 -11.29 -6.87
N LYS A 1155 -27.83 -10.52 -6.06
CA LYS A 1155 -26.78 -11.07 -5.18
C LYS A 1155 -27.30 -12.18 -4.25
N ASP A 1156 -28.53 -12.01 -3.74
CA ASP A 1156 -29.19 -12.99 -2.87
C ASP A 1156 -29.59 -14.27 -3.60
N GLU A 1157 -29.82 -14.21 -4.92
CA GLU A 1157 -30.09 -15.39 -5.74
C GLU A 1157 -28.79 -16.15 -6.04
N LEU A 1158 -27.72 -15.43 -6.39
CA LEU A 1158 -26.41 -16.02 -6.66
C LEU A 1158 -25.80 -16.71 -5.43
N SER A 1159 -26.00 -16.16 -4.23
CA SER A 1159 -25.50 -16.75 -2.98
C SER A 1159 -26.12 -18.11 -2.64
N GLN A 1160 -27.27 -18.45 -3.23
CA GLN A 1160 -27.92 -19.76 -3.07
C GLN A 1160 -27.18 -20.90 -3.79
N ILE A 1161 -26.20 -20.57 -4.63
CA ILE A 1161 -25.44 -21.54 -5.43
C ILE A 1161 -23.97 -21.48 -5.02
N LYS A 1162 -23.60 -22.38 -4.10
CA LYS A 1162 -22.20 -22.55 -3.69
C LYS A 1162 -21.41 -23.26 -4.81
N PRO A 1163 -20.14 -22.89 -5.06
CA PRO A 1163 -19.35 -23.54 -6.10
C PRO A 1163 -19.19 -25.06 -5.95
N ALA A 1164 -19.14 -25.54 -4.70
CA ALA A 1164 -19.12 -26.98 -4.42
C ALA A 1164 -20.40 -27.69 -4.91
N ALA A 1165 -21.56 -27.05 -4.77
CA ALA A 1165 -22.84 -27.60 -5.23
C ALA A 1165 -22.92 -27.61 -6.76
N TYR A 1166 -22.42 -26.57 -7.43
CA TYR A 1166 -22.35 -26.54 -8.89
C TYR A 1166 -21.44 -27.65 -9.46
N LEU A 1167 -20.26 -27.87 -8.86
CA LEU A 1167 -19.33 -28.93 -9.25
C LEU A 1167 -19.91 -30.34 -9.00
N ALA A 1168 -20.62 -30.50 -7.87
CA ALA A 1168 -21.33 -31.73 -7.57
C ALA A 1168 -22.40 -32.01 -8.62
N HIS A 1169 -23.20 -31.01 -9.00
CA HIS A 1169 -24.20 -31.13 -10.07
C HIS A 1169 -23.55 -31.48 -11.42
N GLN A 1170 -22.47 -30.82 -11.85
CA GLN A 1170 -21.79 -31.17 -13.10
C GLN A 1170 -21.29 -32.61 -13.11
N THR A 1171 -20.71 -33.06 -11.99
CA THR A 1171 -20.21 -34.42 -11.83
C THR A 1171 -21.34 -35.44 -11.85
N ALA A 1172 -22.45 -35.12 -11.17
CA ALA A 1172 -23.65 -35.94 -11.13
C ALA A 1172 -24.30 -36.08 -12.51
N SER A 1173 -24.53 -34.97 -13.20
CA SER A 1173 -25.13 -34.95 -14.54
C SER A 1173 -24.32 -35.76 -15.55
N ARG A 1174 -22.99 -35.62 -15.57
CA ARG A 1174 -22.12 -36.41 -16.46
C ARG A 1174 -22.18 -37.91 -16.16
N LYS A 1175 -22.23 -38.30 -14.88
CA LYS A 1175 -22.31 -39.72 -14.47
C LYS A 1175 -23.67 -40.32 -14.78
N LEU A 1176 -24.75 -39.57 -14.57
CA LEU A 1176 -26.11 -39.99 -14.91
C LEU A 1176 -26.28 -40.12 -16.42
N GLU A 1177 -25.74 -39.19 -17.22
CA GLU A 1177 -25.75 -39.29 -18.68
C GLU A 1177 -24.99 -40.54 -19.16
N ALA A 1178 -23.79 -40.80 -18.64
CA ALA A 1178 -23.03 -42.01 -18.96
C ALA A 1178 -23.74 -43.32 -18.53
N HIS A 1179 -24.58 -43.26 -17.49
CA HIS A 1179 -25.43 -44.36 -17.07
C HIS A 1179 -26.60 -44.57 -18.05
N THR A 1180 -27.30 -43.50 -18.43
CA THR A 1180 -28.42 -43.54 -19.39
C THR A 1180 -27.98 -43.96 -20.79
N SER A 1181 -26.77 -43.55 -21.23
CA SER A 1181 -26.18 -43.95 -22.51
C SER A 1181 -25.64 -45.39 -22.52
N GLY A 1182 -25.59 -46.07 -21.37
CA GLY A 1182 -25.08 -47.44 -21.25
C GLY A 1182 -23.55 -47.58 -21.22
N ASP A 1183 -22.81 -46.49 -21.34
CA ASP A 1183 -21.34 -46.47 -21.36
C ASP A 1183 -20.73 -46.89 -20.01
N LYS A 1184 -21.38 -46.52 -18.90
CA LYS A 1184 -21.01 -46.93 -17.53
C LYS A 1184 -22.27 -47.10 -16.68
N PRO A 1185 -22.83 -48.32 -16.58
CA PRO A 1185 -23.98 -48.57 -15.73
C PRO A 1185 -23.63 -48.34 -14.24
N LEU A 1186 -24.56 -47.75 -13.49
CA LEU A 1186 -24.45 -47.43 -12.07
C LEU A 1186 -25.52 -48.22 -11.33
N SER A 1187 -25.32 -48.46 -10.03
CA SER A 1187 -26.34 -49.08 -9.18
C SER A 1187 -27.48 -48.11 -8.85
N ASP A 1188 -28.68 -48.63 -8.57
CA ASP A 1188 -29.83 -47.82 -8.18
C ASP A 1188 -29.57 -46.90 -6.98
N ALA A 1189 -28.70 -47.34 -6.06
CA ALA A 1189 -28.29 -46.54 -4.90
C ALA A 1189 -27.41 -45.35 -5.32
N GLU A 1190 -26.45 -45.58 -6.23
CA GLU A 1190 -25.60 -44.51 -6.77
C GLU A 1190 -26.40 -43.51 -7.62
N VAL A 1191 -27.37 -43.99 -8.41
CA VAL A 1191 -28.27 -43.14 -9.19
C VAL A 1191 -29.05 -42.20 -8.27
N LYS A 1192 -29.64 -42.71 -7.18
CA LYS A 1192 -30.35 -41.88 -6.20
C LYS A 1192 -29.47 -40.83 -5.54
N VAL A 1193 -28.23 -41.19 -5.18
CA VAL A 1193 -27.27 -40.25 -4.58
C VAL A 1193 -26.88 -39.14 -5.58
N LEU A 1194 -26.64 -39.49 -6.84
CA LEU A 1194 -26.30 -38.52 -7.88
C LEU A 1194 -27.48 -37.61 -8.23
N GLN A 1195 -28.71 -38.13 -8.26
CA GLN A 1195 -29.93 -37.33 -8.43
C GLN A 1195 -30.11 -36.32 -7.29
N ALA A 1196 -29.84 -36.72 -6.04
CA ALA A 1196 -29.89 -35.81 -4.89
C ALA A 1196 -28.80 -34.72 -4.91
N ALA A 1197 -27.69 -34.95 -5.64
CA ALA A 1197 -26.60 -33.99 -5.79
C ALA A 1197 -26.82 -32.98 -6.95
N GLN A 1198 -27.90 -33.10 -7.72
CA GLN A 1198 -28.24 -32.14 -8.77
C GLN A 1198 -28.83 -30.85 -8.18
N LEU A 1199 -28.48 -29.71 -8.79
CA LEU A 1199 -29.12 -28.44 -8.47
C LEU A 1199 -30.61 -28.49 -8.81
N SER A 1200 -31.40 -27.77 -8.02
CA SER A 1200 -32.84 -27.59 -8.28
C SER A 1200 -33.09 -26.75 -9.54
N GLU A 1201 -34.29 -26.87 -10.12
CA GLU A 1201 -34.66 -26.11 -11.33
C GLU A 1201 -34.57 -24.59 -11.13
N LYS A 1202 -34.88 -24.11 -9.91
CA LYS A 1202 -34.71 -22.69 -9.54
C LYS A 1202 -33.24 -22.26 -9.55
N GLN A 1203 -32.33 -23.10 -9.04
CA GLN A 1203 -30.90 -22.81 -9.09
C GLN A 1203 -30.34 -22.87 -10.52
N LEU A 1204 -30.85 -23.79 -11.36
CA LEU A 1204 -30.50 -23.85 -12.78
C LEU A 1204 -31.02 -22.64 -13.56
N ASP A 1205 -32.20 -22.11 -13.22
CA ASP A 1205 -32.70 -20.85 -13.77
C ASP A 1205 -31.79 -19.66 -13.44
N ILE A 1206 -31.35 -19.52 -12.18
CA ILE A 1206 -30.41 -18.46 -11.76
C ILE A 1206 -29.12 -18.50 -12.59
N ILE A 1207 -28.53 -19.69 -12.79
CA ILE A 1207 -27.32 -19.84 -13.61
C ILE A 1207 -27.60 -19.51 -15.07
N ARG A 1208 -28.73 -19.97 -15.63
CA ARG A 1208 -29.12 -19.67 -17.01
C ARG A 1208 -29.31 -18.18 -17.24
N ARG A 1209 -29.91 -17.45 -16.29
CA ARG A 1209 -30.01 -15.98 -16.34
C ARG A 1209 -28.63 -15.33 -16.26
N ALA A 1210 -27.79 -15.76 -15.31
CA ALA A 1210 -26.43 -15.23 -15.16
C ALA A 1210 -25.55 -15.45 -16.42
N ASP A 1211 -25.71 -16.58 -17.12
CA ASP A 1211 -24.97 -16.91 -18.35
C ASP A 1211 -25.53 -16.24 -19.61
N ARG A 1212 -26.75 -15.69 -19.54
CA ARG A 1212 -27.45 -15.08 -20.69
C ARG A 1212 -27.18 -13.58 -20.82
N TYR A 1213 -26.74 -12.95 -19.74
CA TYR A 1213 -26.61 -11.50 -19.62
C TYR A 1213 -25.22 -11.16 -19.07
N THR A 1214 -24.22 -11.18 -19.94
CA THR A 1214 -22.84 -10.87 -19.54
C THR A 1214 -22.24 -9.68 -20.28
N ASP A 1215 -22.58 -9.49 -21.56
CA ASP A 1215 -21.93 -8.49 -22.43
C ASP A 1215 -22.93 -7.52 -23.10
N PHE A 1216 -22.40 -6.48 -23.77
CA PHE A 1216 -23.22 -5.53 -24.53
C PHE A 1216 -23.93 -6.16 -25.75
N ASN A 1217 -23.46 -7.32 -26.24
CA ASN A 1217 -24.15 -8.05 -27.29
C ASN A 1217 -25.42 -8.72 -26.73
N ASP A 1218 -25.36 -9.26 -25.53
CA ASP A 1218 -26.52 -9.81 -24.83
C ASP A 1218 -27.51 -8.71 -24.45
N LEU A 1219 -27.02 -7.52 -24.08
CA LEU A 1219 -27.89 -6.35 -23.89
C LEU A 1219 -28.59 -5.97 -25.21
N ALA A 1220 -27.90 -6.05 -26.34
CA ALA A 1220 -28.49 -5.74 -27.64
C ALA A 1220 -29.53 -6.76 -28.12
N VAL A 1221 -29.33 -8.05 -27.82
CA VAL A 1221 -30.07 -9.17 -28.44
C VAL A 1221 -31.03 -9.86 -27.48
N ASN A 1222 -30.63 -10.05 -26.22
CA ASN A 1222 -31.38 -10.85 -25.24
C ASN A 1222 -32.22 -9.99 -24.30
N SER A 1223 -31.78 -8.75 -24.01
CA SER A 1223 -32.49 -7.84 -23.11
C SER A 1223 -33.68 -7.18 -23.79
N SER A 1224 -34.70 -6.88 -22.99
CA SER A 1224 -35.83 -6.01 -23.35
C SER A 1224 -35.43 -4.59 -23.71
N LEU A 1225 -34.26 -4.10 -23.26
CA LEU A 1225 -33.73 -2.78 -23.63
C LEU A 1225 -33.17 -2.73 -25.06
N GLY A 1226 -32.75 -3.89 -25.58
CA GLY A 1226 -32.21 -4.04 -26.93
C GLY A 1226 -31.05 -3.09 -27.27
N ARG A 1227 -30.87 -2.82 -28.57
CA ARG A 1227 -29.82 -1.91 -29.07
C ARG A 1227 -29.96 -0.48 -28.58
N GLU A 1228 -31.18 -0.04 -28.26
CA GLU A 1228 -31.42 1.30 -27.69
C GLU A 1228 -30.81 1.42 -26.30
N GLY A 1229 -30.90 0.37 -25.48
CA GLY A 1229 -30.21 0.28 -24.18
C GLY A 1229 -28.69 0.44 -24.30
N VAL A 1230 -28.08 -0.26 -25.28
CA VAL A 1230 -26.65 -0.13 -25.58
C VAL A 1230 -26.31 1.31 -25.97
N ALA A 1231 -27.08 1.90 -26.88
CA ALA A 1231 -26.86 3.26 -27.37
C ALA A 1231 -26.95 4.28 -26.24
N MET A 1232 -27.96 4.17 -25.37
CA MET A 1232 -28.19 5.08 -24.25
C MET A 1232 -27.02 5.05 -23.26
N GLN A 1233 -26.57 3.85 -22.87
CA GLN A 1233 -25.47 3.69 -21.91
C GLN A 1233 -24.15 4.21 -22.47
N LEU A 1234 -23.82 3.88 -23.73
CA LEU A 1234 -22.54 4.28 -24.33
C LEU A 1234 -22.52 5.76 -24.70
N LYS A 1235 -23.59 6.32 -25.27
CA LYS A 1235 -23.64 7.73 -25.68
C LYS A 1235 -23.43 8.67 -24.49
N ALA A 1236 -23.98 8.33 -23.33
CA ALA A 1236 -23.77 9.11 -22.10
C ALA A 1236 -22.29 9.15 -21.71
N VAL A 1237 -21.61 8.00 -21.68
CA VAL A 1237 -20.18 7.93 -21.34
C VAL A 1237 -19.32 8.61 -22.41
N ILE A 1238 -19.63 8.44 -23.69
CA ILE A 1238 -18.90 9.09 -24.78
C ILE A 1238 -19.01 10.62 -24.66
N ALA A 1239 -20.21 11.15 -24.40
CA ALA A 1239 -20.43 12.58 -24.24
C ALA A 1239 -19.64 13.15 -23.05
N ASP A 1240 -19.68 12.47 -21.90
CA ASP A 1240 -18.89 12.85 -20.70
C ASP A 1240 -17.39 12.91 -21.01
N GLN A 1241 -16.84 11.89 -21.67
CA GLN A 1241 -15.41 11.83 -21.99
C GLN A 1241 -14.98 12.89 -23.00
N LEU A 1242 -15.83 13.23 -23.97
CA LEU A 1242 -15.55 14.29 -24.94
C LEU A 1242 -15.63 15.68 -24.29
N ASN A 1243 -16.60 15.92 -23.41
CA ASN A 1243 -16.74 17.18 -22.68
C ASN A 1243 -15.54 17.45 -21.76
N LYS A 1244 -15.12 16.44 -20.98
CA LYS A 1244 -13.93 16.54 -20.12
C LYS A 1244 -12.66 16.89 -20.91
N LYS A 1245 -12.49 16.27 -22.08
CA LYS A 1245 -11.36 16.59 -22.96
C LYS A 1245 -11.43 18.02 -23.51
N GLN A 1246 -12.61 18.51 -23.88
CA GLN A 1246 -12.79 19.89 -24.36
C GLN A 1246 -12.44 20.91 -23.27
N GLN A 1247 -12.90 20.69 -22.04
CA GLN A 1247 -12.57 21.54 -20.89
C GLN A 1247 -11.06 21.56 -20.62
N GLN A 1248 -10.40 20.39 -20.57
CA GLN A 1248 -8.94 20.31 -20.40
C GLN A 1248 -8.16 21.04 -21.50
N SER A 1249 -8.65 20.96 -22.75
CA SER A 1249 -8.02 21.64 -23.88
C SER A 1249 -8.19 23.17 -23.79
N GLN A 1250 -9.34 23.65 -23.32
CA GLN A 1250 -9.58 25.09 -23.10
C GLN A 1250 -8.69 25.65 -21.99
N VAL A 1251 -8.58 24.95 -20.86
CA VAL A 1251 -7.70 25.34 -19.74
C VAL A 1251 -6.24 25.46 -20.22
N GLN A 1252 -5.73 24.48 -20.98
CA GLN A 1252 -4.38 24.57 -21.54
C GLN A 1252 -4.17 25.73 -22.52
N ILE A 1253 -5.19 26.10 -23.30
CA ILE A 1253 -5.13 27.25 -24.21
C ILE A 1253 -5.08 28.55 -23.40
N GLU A 1254 -5.87 28.67 -22.33
CA GLU A 1254 -5.87 29.84 -21.45
C GLU A 1254 -4.56 29.98 -20.67
N GLU A 1255 -4.01 28.89 -20.14
CA GLU A 1255 -2.70 28.89 -19.49
C GLU A 1255 -1.59 29.33 -20.45
N LYS A 1256 -1.60 28.83 -21.70
CA LYS A 1256 -0.63 29.25 -22.73
C LYS A 1256 -0.78 30.73 -23.09
N LYS A 1257 -2.00 31.26 -23.18
CA LYS A 1257 -2.25 32.70 -23.38
C LYS A 1257 -1.72 33.51 -22.20
N LEU A 1258 -1.93 33.05 -20.97
CA LEU A 1258 -1.47 33.71 -19.76
C LEU A 1258 0.06 33.77 -19.68
N VAL A 1259 0.74 32.69 -20.07
CA VAL A 1259 2.21 32.63 -20.17
C VAL A 1259 2.72 33.58 -21.25
N GLN A 1260 2.11 33.58 -22.44
CA GLN A 1260 2.47 34.50 -23.52
C GLN A 1260 2.25 35.97 -23.13
N GLU A 1261 1.19 36.27 -22.39
CA GLU A 1261 0.89 37.64 -21.94
C GLU A 1261 1.86 38.09 -20.84
N LYS A 1262 2.24 37.19 -19.92
CA LYS A 1262 3.29 37.42 -18.93
C LYS A 1262 4.65 37.64 -19.59
N GLU A 1263 4.99 36.87 -20.62
CA GLU A 1263 6.20 37.08 -21.42
C GLU A 1263 6.15 38.42 -22.15
N LYS A 1264 5.03 38.78 -22.78
CA LYS A 1264 4.84 40.07 -23.47
C LYS A 1264 5.01 41.26 -22.51
N LYS A 1265 4.45 41.17 -21.30
CA LYS A 1265 4.63 42.17 -20.23
C LYS A 1265 6.08 42.23 -19.74
N ARG A 1266 6.76 41.09 -19.69
CA ARG A 1266 8.18 41.00 -19.32
C ARG A 1266 9.09 41.61 -20.40
N THR A 1267 8.78 41.41 -21.68
CA THR A 1267 9.49 42.03 -22.81
C THR A 1267 9.28 43.54 -22.83
N ILE A 1268 8.06 44.02 -22.59
CA ILE A 1268 7.76 45.46 -22.50
C ILE A 1268 8.52 46.10 -21.32
N ARG A 1269 8.57 45.43 -20.16
CA ARG A 1269 9.39 45.87 -19.00
C ARG A 1269 10.89 45.83 -19.23
N HIS A 1270 11.37 45.09 -20.22
CA HIS A 1270 12.80 45.06 -20.57
C HIS A 1270 13.15 46.08 -21.66
N ALA A 1271 12.14 46.56 -22.39
CA ALA A 1271 12.29 47.59 -23.42
C ALA A 1271 12.06 49.02 -22.89
N MET A 1272 11.36 49.18 -21.75
CA MET A 1272 11.33 50.40 -20.93
C MET A 1272 12.52 50.42 -19.97
#